data_AF-A0A5P2UYC2-F1
#
_entry.id   AF-A0A5P2UYC2-F1
#
_cell.length_a   1.000
_cell.length_b   1.000
_cell.length_c   1.000
_cell.angle_alpha   90.00
_cell.angle_beta   90.00
_cell.angle_gamma   90.00
#
_symmetry.space_group_name_H-M   'P 1'
#
loop_
_entity.id
_entity.type
_entity.pdbx_description
1 polymer ?
#
loop_
_entity_poly.entity_id
_entity_poly.type
_entity_poly.pdbx_seq_one_letter_code
_entity_poly.pdbx_strand_id
1 'polypeptide(L)'
;MTGRPVPRRPRHDEQGASLILALAFITVFSVITVSVLAFAGTGLKAASAYVAQGKRNYGADGATQLAIKNFSQGNPCADYTAPPINGQRMIVHCDPLNASAAATRATQPQDALRSLGRGAQDGINVTAPGLRVQGSVFSHANITSGAGASMAVSGDVSAVGDCSGAVSQTPLPPTAQPYAHGCANDTPPAPADEVAGADPDYTPPATAVPVRQTVPACPGPGSWLVRLQPGYYDDARALTRLTGGACPDVVVWLQPGLYYLDFTFTGGAAAWTVDDPTVSVVGGTRAGWDPGAPTRPTVPVPGGCDTTRREGVEVMMGGGSRLQVDRGHVELCAPVTPGAQQVAVYGVQPPKPSHALKPTAVAANTGFADPGHALTGGERPTLPGCAQPTGTASCTADAVLDPAKRRSASMQFAGFTPRVPPGSVISGATLRVRHEDAGDLTAPGAVKVTTAVGGDTCRTDDLPRNTALATDPPIDLLGACGLTDPGRLTGLTVTYAATLDPDGATATERLDGIWLEVAYRTPTTFKPTAVTASTGFTAAGTDPRNALEIGEQPAPSVAGAALTAAAPSASITLAGFGRPPLPPGSTIRSAVLRVAHQETGDAAAPGIDVTPAGGGGRCTGLPLTARAGPGDDRVDLKACGITDAAQLTGLTATYTAGLDAGGAAGTHSLDGMALDIVYDPPPPRPATRAESTAFVPAADAQAIDGARTARAALSAAAPTATIDLGGYDTPAVAPGSVLDGALLHIAHRDDPGAAGGPPPTAAVTLTGPGLPRSCTASQKLAVHQGALATDTLDLVAACGLTDPSQLVGLAVTYTAALGAGSAAATAQLDGVTLDLAHRPPVSVRPTRAISTATPTAAAFPDPRHAQAIDTTTSTATLATATPSASIRLGAFAMPPLPAGSVIDKVVLRVAHQDDDTTAAPPSPTAPPTVALTVSGTGTACDATHALTAREGALGLDVVDLGACGVTQGAQVSELAVDYTARLGAGRTDAVDRLDGVELDIVFRAPSIRALSGCLTEGGRCAVLTSTDDADTATERSRLVINGTVYAPTAAVDLSMTGVASQVVTRGIIARTIALGISPAPGYLRPVIGIPPEPVLFTTYPAVIAKPASVAAITGFATPPPGAPVDVTDAAVPGGGRASLTLGGYAPQSPAATGPLDHVVLQVTHHEEGDVESVKVSVDFTGSTCTGAGGSLDVPVRPGSRGPVSDRVDLAPCGLTTAAQLAGLTVTYTVTAGSGGATEHLGGTRIDLLSGPLVRAAVSFDGHTGTVKQWTVLP
;
A
#
# COMPACT_ATOMS: atom_id res chain seq x y z
N MET A 1 7.28 48.12 138.22
CA MET A 1 5.80 48.08 138.33
C MET A 1 5.20 48.04 136.92
N THR A 2 3.88 47.80 136.80
CA THR A 2 2.98 48.13 135.66
C THR A 2 3.29 47.64 134.22
N GLY A 3 2.29 46.97 133.61
CA GLY A 3 1.81 47.36 132.26
C GLY A 3 2.26 46.56 131.01
N ARG A 4 1.80 45.31 130.83
CA ARG A 4 1.77 44.56 129.53
C ARG A 4 0.55 43.60 129.57
N PRO A 5 -0.26 43.42 128.49
CA PRO A 5 0.15 42.48 127.42
C PRO A 5 -0.41 42.68 125.98
N VAL A 6 0.34 42.10 125.03
CA VAL A 6 -0.01 41.23 123.87
C VAL A 6 -1.42 40.57 123.92
N PRO A 7 -2.10 40.15 122.81
CA PRO A 7 -1.71 39.99 121.38
C PRO A 7 -2.59 40.89 120.43
N ARG A 8 -2.89 40.70 119.13
CA ARG A 8 -2.80 39.62 118.09
C ARG A 8 -2.49 40.22 116.69
N ARG A 9 -2.26 39.37 115.67
CA ARG A 9 -2.34 39.69 114.22
C ARG A 9 -3.07 38.57 113.44
N PRO A 10 -4.08 38.86 112.62
CA PRO A 10 -4.54 37.98 111.54
C PRO A 10 -3.72 38.20 110.27
N ARG A 11 -3.33 37.13 109.56
CA ARG A 11 -2.74 37.19 108.20
C ARG A 11 -3.84 37.20 107.15
N HIS A 12 -3.70 37.99 106.10
CA HIS A 12 -4.27 37.79 104.75
C HIS A 12 -3.35 38.53 103.74
N ASP A 13 -2.27 37.87 103.30
CA ASP A 13 -1.27 38.44 102.37
C ASP A 13 -1.58 38.10 100.91
N GLU A 14 -2.36 38.96 100.24
CA GLU A 14 -2.60 38.90 98.77
C GLU A 14 -1.35 39.20 97.92
N GLN A 15 -0.25 39.60 98.55
CA GLN A 15 1.03 39.91 97.89
C GLN A 15 1.67 38.69 97.20
N GLY A 16 1.32 37.48 97.61
CA GLY A 16 1.74 36.25 96.92
C GLY A 16 0.91 35.95 95.66
N ALA A 17 -0.42 36.09 95.75
CA ALA A 17 -1.34 35.76 94.65
C ALA A 17 -1.16 36.67 93.44
N SER A 18 -0.98 37.98 93.69
CA SER A 18 -0.70 38.99 92.66
C SER A 18 0.61 38.73 91.91
N LEU A 19 1.69 38.31 92.61
CA LEU A 19 2.95 37.94 91.98
C LEU A 19 2.82 36.66 91.13
N ILE A 20 2.10 35.65 91.62
CA ILE A 20 1.87 34.39 90.89
C ILE A 20 1.02 34.62 89.64
N LEU A 21 -0.04 35.45 89.72
CA LEU A 21 -0.85 35.83 88.56
C LEU A 21 -0.05 36.65 87.54
N ALA A 22 0.80 37.58 87.99
CA ALA A 22 1.69 38.33 87.09
C ALA A 22 2.69 37.41 86.38
N LEU A 23 3.34 36.49 87.11
CA LEU A 23 4.25 35.48 86.53
C LEU A 23 3.52 34.54 85.57
N ALA A 24 2.33 34.06 85.91
CA ALA A 24 1.53 33.21 85.02
C ALA A 24 1.13 33.95 83.74
N PHE A 25 0.67 35.19 83.85
CA PHE A 25 0.32 36.03 82.69
C PHE A 25 1.52 36.31 81.80
N ILE A 26 2.67 36.70 82.36
CA ILE A 26 3.92 36.92 81.63
C ILE A 26 4.40 35.62 80.96
N THR A 27 4.29 34.48 81.64
CA THR A 27 4.72 33.18 81.09
C THR A 27 3.82 32.76 79.92
N VAL A 28 2.49 32.87 80.07
CA VAL A 28 1.52 32.57 79.01
C VAL A 28 1.72 33.51 77.80
N PHE A 29 1.87 34.82 78.02
CA PHE A 29 2.16 35.75 76.92
C PHE A 29 3.52 35.49 76.27
N SER A 30 4.54 35.11 77.03
CA SER A 30 5.85 34.72 76.48
C SER A 30 5.74 33.47 75.61
N VAL A 31 5.04 32.43 76.07
CA VAL A 31 4.82 31.19 75.30
C VAL A 31 3.99 31.46 74.04
N ILE A 32 2.93 32.27 74.12
CA ILE A 32 2.14 32.68 72.95
C ILE A 32 3.02 33.48 71.97
N THR A 33 3.78 34.46 72.45
CA THR A 33 4.65 35.30 71.60
C THR A 33 5.73 34.46 70.91
N VAL A 34 6.39 33.55 71.62
CA VAL A 34 7.37 32.62 71.04
C VAL A 34 6.72 31.68 70.03
N SER A 35 5.51 31.18 70.30
CA SER A 35 4.77 30.31 69.37
C SER A 35 4.38 31.05 68.08
N VAL A 36 3.89 32.28 68.19
CA VAL A 36 3.54 33.14 67.04
C VAL A 36 4.81 33.53 66.26
N LEU A 37 5.91 33.83 66.94
CA LEU A 37 7.18 34.18 66.28
C LEU A 37 7.81 32.96 65.57
N ALA A 38 7.69 31.76 66.15
CA ALA A 38 8.08 30.51 65.51
C ALA A 38 7.22 30.19 64.28
N PHE A 39 5.90 30.40 64.37
CA PHE A 39 4.96 30.23 63.25
C PHE A 39 5.19 31.27 62.13
N ALA A 40 5.50 32.52 62.48
CA ALA A 40 5.94 33.52 61.51
C ALA A 40 7.29 33.12 60.86
N GLY A 41 8.21 32.53 61.64
CA GLY A 41 9.48 32.00 61.14
C GLY A 41 9.34 30.83 60.16
N THR A 42 8.41 29.90 60.41
CA THR A 42 8.09 28.83 59.43
C THR A 42 7.31 29.38 58.23
N GLY A 43 6.39 30.33 58.44
CA GLY A 43 5.67 31.03 57.38
C GLY A 43 6.60 31.76 56.40
N LEU A 44 7.59 32.50 56.90
CA LEU A 44 8.60 33.18 56.07
C LEU A 44 9.51 32.19 55.32
N LYS A 45 9.90 31.08 55.94
CA LYS A 45 10.66 30.00 55.28
C LYS A 45 9.83 29.34 54.17
N ALA A 46 8.57 29.01 54.44
CA ALA A 46 7.65 28.46 53.44
C ALA A 46 7.42 29.45 52.28
N ALA A 47 7.19 30.74 52.57
CA ALA A 47 7.05 31.77 51.56
C ALA A 47 8.30 31.88 50.66
N SER A 48 9.51 31.81 51.23
CA SER A 48 10.75 31.81 50.43
C SER A 48 10.87 30.57 49.54
N ALA A 49 10.43 29.39 50.01
CA ALA A 49 10.40 28.17 49.24
C ALA A 49 9.37 28.23 48.09
N TYR A 50 8.16 28.72 48.35
CA TYR A 50 7.13 28.92 47.33
C TYR A 50 7.54 29.98 46.29
N VAL A 51 8.22 31.06 46.68
CA VAL A 51 8.80 32.03 45.72
C VAL A 51 9.90 31.39 44.87
N ALA A 52 10.74 30.51 45.45
CA ALA A 52 11.75 29.77 44.70
C ALA A 52 11.14 28.66 43.79
N GLN A 53 9.99 28.10 44.15
CA GLN A 53 9.22 27.19 43.29
C GLN A 53 8.56 27.96 42.15
N GLY A 54 7.89 29.08 42.44
CA GLY A 54 7.30 29.95 41.41
C GLY A 54 8.33 30.44 40.39
N LYS A 55 9.52 30.88 40.85
CA LYS A 55 10.63 31.25 39.96
C LYS A 55 11.11 30.10 39.05
N ARG A 56 11.16 28.86 39.57
CA ARG A 56 11.46 27.67 38.77
C ARG A 56 10.37 27.38 37.73
N ASN A 57 9.11 27.44 38.12
CA ASN A 57 7.98 27.20 37.20
C ASN A 57 7.94 28.26 36.08
N TYR A 58 8.10 29.55 36.39
CA TYR A 58 8.24 30.62 35.38
C TYR A 58 9.50 30.48 34.52
N GLY A 59 10.61 29.98 35.09
CA GLY A 59 11.83 29.69 34.35
C GLY A 59 11.66 28.53 33.36
N ALA A 60 10.95 27.47 33.76
CA ALA A 60 10.65 26.31 32.93
C ALA A 60 9.62 26.63 31.83
N ASP A 61 8.55 27.36 32.14
CA ASP A 61 7.58 27.85 31.15
C ASP A 61 8.25 28.76 30.10
N GLY A 62 8.98 29.79 30.55
CA GLY A 62 9.71 30.67 29.63
C GLY A 62 10.79 29.94 28.81
N ALA A 63 11.44 28.92 29.36
CA ALA A 63 12.37 28.08 28.61
C ALA A 63 11.66 27.22 27.57
N THR A 64 10.52 26.60 27.93
CA THR A 64 9.64 25.85 27.02
C THR A 64 9.19 26.74 25.86
N GLN A 65 8.71 27.96 26.13
CA GLN A 65 8.30 28.93 25.11
C GLN A 65 9.45 29.34 24.18
N LEU A 66 10.67 29.49 24.70
CA LEU A 66 11.86 29.77 23.88
C LEU A 66 12.30 28.56 23.05
N ALA A 67 12.19 27.33 23.56
CA ALA A 67 12.47 26.10 22.82
C ALA A 67 11.46 25.86 21.69
N ILE A 68 10.16 26.02 22.00
CA ILE A 68 9.06 26.02 21.03
C ILE A 68 9.34 27.05 19.93
N LYS A 69 9.71 28.28 20.30
CA LYS A 69 10.04 29.34 19.33
C LYS A 69 11.26 28.99 18.48
N ASN A 70 12.30 28.41 19.07
CA ASN A 70 13.50 27.98 18.37
C ASN A 70 13.18 26.89 17.33
N PHE A 71 12.41 25.87 17.72
CA PHE A 71 11.91 24.82 16.82
C PHE A 71 10.99 25.39 15.73
N SER A 72 10.04 26.26 16.09
CA SER A 72 9.15 26.94 15.13
C SER A 72 9.85 27.97 14.24
N GLN A 73 11.17 28.14 14.36
CA GLN A 73 12.00 28.90 13.41
C GLN A 73 12.77 27.97 12.44
N GLY A 74 12.42 26.69 12.38
CA GLY A 74 13.01 25.70 11.47
C GLY A 74 14.28 25.02 11.97
N ASN A 75 14.66 25.25 13.24
CA ASN A 75 15.77 24.53 13.87
C ASN A 75 15.34 23.10 14.23
N PRO A 76 16.24 22.10 14.17
CA PRO A 76 15.90 20.71 14.48
C PRO A 76 15.42 20.53 15.93
N CYS A 77 14.61 19.50 16.14
CA CYS A 77 14.18 19.05 17.47
C CYS A 77 15.40 18.46 18.22
N ALA A 78 16.00 19.29 19.07
CA ALA A 78 17.24 19.01 19.81
C ALA A 78 17.28 19.83 21.11
N ASP A 79 18.20 19.51 22.02
CA ASP A 79 18.35 20.13 23.35
C ASP A 79 18.46 21.67 23.30
N TYR A 80 17.36 22.35 23.61
CA TYR A 80 17.36 23.80 23.71
C TYR A 80 17.79 24.22 25.12
N THR A 81 19.02 24.70 25.25
CA THR A 81 19.49 25.30 26.51
C THR A 81 19.08 26.77 26.57
N ALA A 82 18.07 27.09 27.36
CA ALA A 82 17.55 28.45 27.46
C ALA A 82 18.55 29.41 28.12
N PRO A 83 18.58 30.71 27.73
CA PRO A 83 19.25 31.76 28.48
C PRO A 83 18.76 31.83 29.95
N PRO A 84 19.55 32.35 30.90
CA PRO A 84 19.18 32.32 32.33
C PRO A 84 17.95 33.16 32.70
N ILE A 85 16.75 32.57 32.68
CA ILE A 85 15.51 33.21 33.10
C ILE A 85 15.47 33.28 34.63
N ASN A 86 15.25 34.48 35.18
CA ASN A 86 15.31 34.74 36.63
C ASN A 86 16.62 34.28 37.31
N GLY A 87 17.71 34.17 36.55
CA GLY A 87 19.01 33.69 37.03
C GLY A 87 19.16 32.16 37.06
N GLN A 88 18.21 31.39 36.52
CA GLN A 88 18.29 29.92 36.43
C GLN A 88 18.39 29.47 34.97
N ARG A 89 19.28 28.52 34.70
CA ARG A 89 19.48 27.91 33.37
C ARG A 89 18.67 26.61 33.30
N MET A 90 17.80 26.51 32.30
CA MET A 90 16.99 25.33 32.04
C MET A 90 17.45 24.66 30.73
N ILE A 91 17.31 23.34 30.65
CA ILE A 91 17.47 22.59 29.41
C ILE A 91 16.09 22.05 29.04
N VAL A 92 15.70 22.23 27.78
CA VAL A 92 14.47 21.69 27.21
C VAL A 92 14.83 20.57 26.26
N HIS A 93 14.48 19.34 26.62
CA HIS A 93 14.55 18.20 25.71
C HIS A 93 13.38 18.29 24.71
N CYS A 94 13.61 17.85 23.48
CA CYS A 94 12.60 17.84 22.41
C CYS A 94 12.50 16.40 21.89
N ASP A 95 11.39 15.73 22.23
CA ASP A 95 11.11 14.35 21.85
C ASP A 95 10.03 14.32 20.75
N PRO A 96 10.26 13.78 19.55
CA PRO A 96 9.18 13.47 18.62
C PRO A 96 8.29 12.35 19.21
N LEU A 97 7.05 12.67 19.56
CA LEU A 97 6.12 11.73 20.21
C LEU A 97 5.73 10.55 19.31
N ASN A 98 5.94 10.69 17.99
CA ASN A 98 5.92 9.58 17.06
C ASN A 98 7.37 9.23 16.67
N ALA A 99 7.91 8.13 17.22
CA ALA A 99 9.20 7.57 16.81
C ALA A 99 9.15 6.86 15.42
N SER A 100 8.26 7.31 14.53
CA SER A 100 8.53 7.25 13.09
C SER A 100 9.72 8.18 12.85
N ALA A 101 10.88 7.63 12.47
CA ALA A 101 12.08 8.45 12.28
C ALA A 101 11.79 9.63 11.34
N ALA A 102 12.25 10.84 11.70
CA ALA A 102 11.95 12.10 11.00
C ALA A 102 12.61 12.22 9.59
N ALA A 103 12.92 11.09 8.97
CA ALA A 103 13.36 10.99 7.59
C ALA A 103 12.15 10.85 6.65
N THR A 104 11.83 11.96 5.98
CA THR A 104 10.87 12.12 4.87
C THR A 104 9.38 12.17 5.21
N ARG A 105 8.63 12.94 4.40
CA ARG A 105 7.16 13.09 4.42
C ARG A 105 6.39 11.81 4.01
N ALA A 106 7.06 10.68 3.78
CA ALA A 106 6.53 9.52 3.04
C ALA A 106 5.40 8.70 3.72
N THR A 107 4.98 9.06 4.94
CA THR A 107 3.90 8.38 5.69
C THR A 107 2.66 9.26 5.92
N GLN A 108 2.61 10.43 5.29
CA GLN A 108 1.49 11.36 5.30
C GLN A 108 1.17 11.77 3.85
N PRO A 109 -0.11 12.08 3.53
CA PRO A 109 -0.42 12.69 2.24
C PRO A 109 0.10 14.13 2.20
N GLN A 110 0.42 14.62 1.01
CA GLN A 110 0.83 16.02 0.82
C GLN A 110 -0.32 17.00 1.15
N ASP A 111 -1.55 16.64 0.78
CA ASP A 111 -2.77 17.42 1.02
C ASP A 111 -3.75 16.71 1.95
N ALA A 112 -4.50 17.48 2.74
CA ALA A 112 -5.61 16.95 3.54
C ALA A 112 -6.84 16.62 2.67
N LEU A 113 -6.98 17.27 1.52
CA LEU A 113 -7.96 16.97 0.48
C LEU A 113 -7.28 17.11 -0.90
N ARG A 114 -7.25 16.03 -1.69
CA ARG A 114 -6.78 16.05 -3.09
C ARG A 114 -7.83 15.43 -4.01
N SER A 115 -8.33 16.20 -4.97
CA SER A 115 -9.12 15.65 -6.09
C SER A 115 -8.22 15.31 -7.28
N LEU A 116 -8.52 14.18 -7.93
CA LEU A 116 -7.78 13.67 -9.10
C LEU A 116 -8.60 13.72 -10.40
N GLY A 117 -9.91 13.92 -10.31
CA GLY A 117 -10.80 14.03 -11.47
C GLY A 117 -10.67 15.36 -12.19
N ARG A 118 -10.76 15.29 -13.52
CA ARG A 118 -10.53 16.40 -14.47
C ARG A 118 -11.79 16.81 -15.24
N GLY A 119 -12.91 16.10 -15.07
CA GLY A 119 -14.18 16.46 -15.69
C GLY A 119 -14.78 17.71 -15.04
N ALA A 120 -15.65 18.44 -15.75
CA ALA A 120 -16.32 19.64 -15.21
C ALA A 120 -17.27 19.37 -14.01
N GLN A 121 -17.57 18.10 -13.74
CA GLN A 121 -18.33 17.62 -12.57
C GLN A 121 -17.44 17.01 -11.48
N ASP A 122 -16.13 16.92 -11.72
CA ASP A 122 -15.14 16.49 -10.73
C ASP A 122 -14.64 17.68 -9.90
N GLY A 123 -13.85 17.40 -8.86
CA GLY A 123 -13.27 18.42 -7.98
C GLY A 123 -13.66 18.24 -6.51
N ILE A 124 -13.76 19.36 -5.80
CA ILE A 124 -14.19 19.42 -4.41
C ILE A 124 -15.48 20.27 -4.32
N ASN A 125 -16.50 19.78 -3.61
CA ASN A 125 -17.75 20.49 -3.38
C ASN A 125 -18.13 20.47 -1.89
N VAL A 126 -18.23 21.65 -1.28
CA VAL A 126 -18.58 21.82 0.14
C VAL A 126 -20.02 22.34 0.24
N THR A 127 -20.91 21.55 0.84
CA THR A 127 -22.34 21.89 0.94
C THR A 127 -22.77 22.37 2.34
N ALA A 128 -21.91 22.20 3.36
CA ALA A 128 -22.17 22.60 4.74
C ALA A 128 -21.39 23.85 5.21
N PRO A 129 -21.90 24.61 6.18
CA PRO A 129 -21.18 25.72 6.80
C PRO A 129 -20.16 25.26 7.84
N GLY A 130 -19.02 25.97 7.92
CA GLY A 130 -18.08 25.85 9.03
C GLY A 130 -17.15 24.64 9.00
N LEU A 131 -16.99 23.98 7.84
CA LEU A 131 -16.03 22.89 7.66
C LEU A 131 -14.61 23.39 7.98
N ARG A 132 -13.84 22.62 8.76
CA ARG A 132 -12.44 22.95 9.12
C ARG A 132 -11.49 21.86 8.62
N VAL A 133 -10.48 22.25 7.86
CA VAL A 133 -9.48 21.36 7.25
C VAL A 133 -8.07 21.71 7.74
N GLN A 134 -7.31 20.72 8.23
CA GLN A 134 -5.91 20.90 8.64
C GLN A 134 -4.94 20.27 7.64
N GLY A 135 -4.16 21.11 6.97
CA GLY A 135 -3.30 20.76 5.84
C GLY A 135 -3.74 21.49 4.56
N SER A 136 -2.99 21.30 3.48
CA SER A 136 -3.28 21.90 2.17
C SER A 136 -4.45 21.21 1.44
N VAL A 137 -5.00 21.89 0.43
CA VAL A 137 -6.12 21.43 -0.40
C VAL A 137 -5.80 21.63 -1.88
N PHE A 138 -5.91 20.55 -2.67
CA PHE A 138 -5.69 20.55 -4.12
C PHE A 138 -6.93 20.06 -4.88
N SER A 139 -7.27 20.70 -6.00
CA SER A 139 -8.26 20.19 -6.96
C SER A 139 -7.75 20.17 -8.40
N HIS A 140 -7.84 19.01 -9.06
CA HIS A 140 -7.62 18.86 -10.51
C HIS A 140 -8.72 19.50 -11.37
N ALA A 141 -9.79 19.98 -10.74
CA ALA A 141 -10.89 20.71 -11.36
C ALA A 141 -11.21 21.93 -10.49
N ASN A 142 -12.49 22.16 -10.15
CA ASN A 142 -12.91 23.30 -9.33
C ASN A 142 -12.89 22.98 -7.81
N ILE A 143 -12.88 24.02 -6.97
CA ILE A 143 -13.25 23.96 -5.55
C ILE A 143 -14.50 24.81 -5.36
N THR A 144 -15.63 24.14 -5.18
CA THR A 144 -16.97 24.76 -5.15
C THR A 144 -17.59 24.73 -3.75
N SER A 145 -18.50 25.67 -3.50
CA SER A 145 -19.27 25.75 -2.26
C SER A 145 -20.74 26.04 -2.54
N GLY A 146 -21.64 25.29 -1.91
CA GLY A 146 -23.07 25.59 -1.91
C GLY A 146 -23.40 26.94 -1.27
N ALA A 147 -24.62 27.46 -1.53
CA ALA A 147 -25.06 28.72 -0.97
C ALA A 147 -25.10 28.67 0.57
N GLY A 148 -24.29 29.50 1.24
CA GLY A 148 -24.15 29.51 2.70
C GLY A 148 -23.18 28.47 3.27
N ALA A 149 -22.62 27.58 2.45
CA ALA A 149 -21.53 26.70 2.85
C ALA A 149 -20.23 27.50 3.06
N SER A 150 -19.28 26.95 3.82
CA SER A 150 -17.97 27.60 4.05
C SER A 150 -16.92 26.61 4.52
N MET A 151 -15.70 26.78 4.04
CA MET A 151 -14.53 25.98 4.41
C MET A 151 -13.44 26.87 4.99
N ALA A 152 -12.83 26.45 6.10
CA ALA A 152 -11.70 27.10 6.75
C ALA A 152 -10.47 26.17 6.69
N VAL A 153 -9.44 26.59 5.96
CA VAL A 153 -8.22 25.82 5.68
C VAL A 153 -7.03 26.38 6.49
N SER A 154 -6.09 25.52 6.88
CA SER A 154 -4.85 25.87 7.62
C SER A 154 -3.56 25.57 6.83
N GLY A 155 -3.64 25.67 5.51
CA GLY A 155 -2.60 25.37 4.54
C GLY A 155 -2.96 26.00 3.19
N ASP A 156 -2.21 25.64 2.15
CA ASP A 156 -2.41 26.16 0.81
C ASP A 156 -3.73 25.69 0.20
N VAL A 157 -4.30 26.50 -0.70
CA VAL A 157 -5.53 26.20 -1.45
C VAL A 157 -5.23 26.40 -2.92
N SER A 158 -5.34 25.34 -3.70
CA SER A 158 -4.96 25.38 -5.12
C SER A 158 -5.91 24.55 -5.98
N ALA A 159 -6.17 25.05 -7.18
CA ALA A 159 -7.02 24.41 -8.17
C ALA A 159 -6.51 24.67 -9.59
N VAL A 160 -6.68 23.67 -10.46
CA VAL A 160 -6.49 23.85 -11.90
C VAL A 160 -7.65 24.70 -12.48
N GLY A 161 -8.85 24.56 -11.91
CA GLY A 161 -10.03 25.38 -12.17
C GLY A 161 -10.26 26.50 -11.15
N ASP A 162 -11.52 26.89 -10.98
CA ASP A 162 -11.94 28.00 -10.11
C ASP A 162 -12.08 27.58 -8.63
N CYS A 163 -11.76 28.50 -7.72
CA CYS A 163 -12.02 28.38 -6.28
C CYS A 163 -13.14 29.32 -5.84
N SER A 164 -14.11 28.83 -5.06
CA SER A 164 -15.20 29.67 -4.56
C SER A 164 -14.75 30.61 -3.44
N GLY A 165 -15.26 31.84 -3.45
CA GLY A 165 -14.97 32.85 -2.41
C GLY A 165 -15.52 32.55 -1.01
N ALA A 166 -16.04 31.34 -0.77
CA ALA A 166 -16.39 30.84 0.57
C ALA A 166 -15.37 29.82 1.11
N VAL A 167 -14.32 29.52 0.34
CA VAL A 167 -13.07 28.95 0.87
C VAL A 167 -12.30 30.08 1.53
N SER A 168 -12.11 29.97 2.84
CA SER A 168 -11.35 30.92 3.65
C SER A 168 -10.07 30.26 4.14
N GLN A 169 -8.92 30.85 3.80
CA GLN A 169 -7.68 30.55 4.51
C GLN A 169 -7.75 31.20 5.89
N THR A 170 -7.38 30.47 6.94
CA THR A 170 -7.41 30.99 8.31
C THR A 170 -6.40 32.14 8.44
N PRO A 171 -6.79 33.37 8.84
CA PRO A 171 -5.89 34.52 8.85
C PRO A 171 -4.63 34.27 9.67
N LEU A 172 -3.47 34.29 8.99
CA LEU A 172 -2.17 34.13 9.59
C LEU A 172 -1.77 35.36 10.43
N PRO A 173 -0.86 35.20 11.40
CA PRO A 173 -0.18 36.33 12.03
C PRO A 173 0.53 37.18 10.95
N PRO A 174 0.57 38.52 11.07
CA PRO A 174 1.11 39.43 10.04
C PRO A 174 2.63 39.35 9.82
N THR A 175 3.30 38.34 10.40
CA THR A 175 4.73 38.03 10.25
C THR A 175 4.99 36.74 9.49
N ALA A 176 3.96 35.96 9.13
CA ALA A 176 4.08 34.77 8.29
C ALA A 176 3.85 35.12 6.81
N GLN A 177 4.49 34.37 5.91
CA GLN A 177 4.12 34.38 4.49
C GLN A 177 2.65 33.97 4.34
N PRO A 178 1.83 34.62 3.50
CA PRO A 178 0.49 34.15 3.22
C PRO A 178 0.56 32.77 2.56
N TYR A 179 -0.41 31.90 2.87
CA TYR A 179 -0.61 30.64 2.17
C TYR A 179 -0.79 30.90 0.67
N ALA A 180 -0.31 29.98 -0.16
CA ALA A 180 -0.59 30.04 -1.59
C ALA A 180 -2.10 29.84 -1.81
N HIS A 181 -2.75 30.87 -2.37
CA HIS A 181 -3.99 30.72 -3.10
C HIS A 181 -3.61 30.68 -4.59
N GLY A 182 -4.00 29.63 -5.29
CA GLY A 182 -3.55 29.37 -6.66
C GLY A 182 -4.63 28.69 -7.48
N CYS A 183 -5.58 29.49 -7.95
CA CYS A 183 -6.77 29.07 -8.68
C CYS A 183 -6.92 29.88 -9.98
N ALA A 184 -7.69 29.37 -10.94
CA ALA A 184 -7.86 29.99 -12.26
C ALA A 184 -8.54 31.37 -12.20
N ASN A 185 -9.35 31.63 -11.17
CA ASN A 185 -10.06 32.90 -10.94
C ASN A 185 -9.33 33.91 -10.03
N ASP A 186 -8.08 33.63 -9.63
CA ASP A 186 -7.25 34.61 -8.93
C ASP A 186 -6.84 35.78 -9.84
N THR A 187 -6.29 36.85 -9.26
CA THR A 187 -5.84 38.04 -10.00
C THR A 187 -4.43 38.46 -9.58
N PRO A 188 -3.40 38.25 -10.43
CA PRO A 188 -3.45 37.59 -11.75
C PRO A 188 -3.83 36.10 -11.65
N PRO A 189 -4.44 35.51 -12.70
CA PRO A 189 -4.72 34.07 -12.74
C PRO A 189 -3.45 33.24 -12.52
N ALA A 190 -3.51 32.32 -11.56
CA ALA A 190 -2.38 31.46 -11.19
C ALA A 190 -2.89 30.02 -10.95
N PRO A 191 -3.46 29.35 -11.98
CA PRO A 191 -3.93 27.97 -11.84
C PRO A 191 -2.79 27.05 -11.39
N ALA A 192 -3.17 26.03 -10.61
CA ALA A 192 -2.21 25.08 -10.06
C ALA A 192 -1.51 24.26 -11.15
N ASP A 193 -0.23 23.89 -10.95
CA ASP A 193 0.44 22.94 -11.84
C ASP A 193 -0.21 21.55 -11.64
N GLU A 194 -0.72 20.97 -12.72
CA GLU A 194 -1.38 19.66 -12.70
C GLU A 194 -0.48 18.56 -12.14
N VAL A 195 0.84 18.68 -12.32
CA VAL A 195 1.83 17.70 -11.85
C VAL A 195 1.94 17.71 -10.32
N ALA A 196 1.75 18.86 -9.66
CA ALA A 196 1.68 18.94 -8.20
C ALA A 196 0.41 18.24 -7.65
N GLY A 197 -0.66 18.23 -8.45
CA GLY A 197 -1.90 17.53 -8.16
C GLY A 197 -1.88 16.02 -8.36
N ALA A 198 -0.79 15.46 -8.88
CA ALA A 198 -0.73 14.08 -9.35
C ALA A 198 -1.12 13.06 -8.27
N ASP A 199 -1.65 11.93 -8.71
CA ASP A 199 -1.99 10.81 -7.85
C ASP A 199 -0.72 10.22 -7.21
N PRO A 200 -0.59 10.19 -5.86
CA PRO A 200 0.61 9.71 -5.16
C PRO A 200 0.85 8.19 -5.27
N ASP A 201 -0.03 7.46 -5.99
CA ASP A 201 0.20 6.10 -6.46
C ASP A 201 0.54 5.11 -5.34
N TYR A 202 -0.15 5.23 -4.20
CA TYR A 202 0.04 4.34 -3.06
C TYR A 202 -0.17 2.89 -3.49
N THR A 203 0.80 2.04 -3.17
CA THR A 203 0.76 0.60 -3.47
C THR A 203 -0.48 -0.03 -2.83
N PRO A 204 -1.22 -0.90 -3.55
CA PRO A 204 -2.35 -1.60 -2.96
C PRO A 204 -1.90 -2.55 -1.82
N PRO A 205 -2.69 -2.68 -0.73
CA PRO A 205 -2.35 -3.57 0.39
C PRO A 205 -2.19 -5.05 0.02
N ALA A 206 -2.78 -5.50 -1.10
CA ALA A 206 -2.49 -6.79 -1.71
C ALA A 206 -2.54 -6.73 -3.24
N THR A 207 -1.83 -7.67 -3.87
CA THR A 207 -1.80 -7.91 -5.32
C THR A 207 -2.59 -9.15 -5.75
N ALA A 208 -3.04 -9.97 -4.79
CA ALA A 208 -3.87 -11.16 -4.99
C ALA A 208 -5.05 -11.16 -4.02
N VAL A 209 -6.17 -11.79 -4.39
CA VAL A 209 -7.38 -11.80 -3.56
C VAL A 209 -7.15 -12.59 -2.26
N PRO A 210 -7.41 -12.00 -1.08
CA PRO A 210 -7.38 -12.71 0.19
C PRO A 210 -8.38 -13.90 0.23
N VAL A 211 -8.14 -14.87 1.11
CA VAL A 211 -9.05 -16.03 1.29
C VAL A 211 -10.50 -15.57 1.51
N ARG A 212 -11.45 -16.14 0.77
CA ARG A 212 -12.87 -15.80 0.92
C ARG A 212 -13.40 -16.23 2.28
N GLN A 213 -13.99 -15.28 2.99
CA GLN A 213 -14.66 -15.48 4.27
C GLN A 213 -16.17 -15.54 4.05
N THR A 214 -16.87 -16.30 4.90
CA THR A 214 -18.32 -16.21 5.01
C THR A 214 -18.71 -15.11 6.00
N VAL A 215 -19.76 -14.36 5.68
CA VAL A 215 -20.35 -13.41 6.64
C VAL A 215 -21.09 -14.23 7.72
N PRO A 216 -20.81 -14.04 9.02
CA PRO A 216 -21.55 -14.70 10.08
C PRO A 216 -23.04 -14.34 10.07
N ALA A 217 -23.89 -15.22 10.58
CA ALA A 217 -25.28 -14.91 10.87
C ALA A 217 -25.42 -13.90 12.03
N CYS A 218 -26.62 -13.35 12.26
CA CYS A 218 -26.91 -12.62 13.50
C CYS A 218 -26.52 -13.47 14.72
N PRO A 219 -25.95 -12.86 15.78
CA PRO A 219 -25.70 -13.57 17.02
C PRO A 219 -27.01 -14.04 17.66
N GLY A 220 -26.98 -15.19 18.34
CA GLY A 220 -28.14 -15.67 19.10
C GLY A 220 -28.43 -14.81 20.33
N PRO A 221 -29.66 -14.87 20.90
CA PRO A 221 -30.06 -14.05 22.04
C PRO A 221 -29.05 -14.12 23.21
N GLY A 222 -28.62 -12.96 23.70
CA GLY A 222 -27.60 -12.84 24.74
C GLY A 222 -26.15 -12.74 24.22
N SER A 223 -25.92 -12.93 22.92
CA SER A 223 -24.66 -12.55 22.26
C SER A 223 -24.87 -11.27 21.44
N TRP A 224 -23.85 -10.41 21.45
CA TRP A 224 -23.87 -9.07 20.85
C TRP A 224 -22.69 -8.83 19.91
N LEU A 225 -21.71 -9.74 19.86
CA LEU A 225 -20.47 -9.55 19.11
C LEU A 225 -20.46 -10.39 17.84
N VAL A 226 -20.28 -9.74 16.70
CA VAL A 226 -19.95 -10.39 15.43
C VAL A 226 -18.48 -10.12 15.12
N ARG A 227 -17.74 -11.16 14.71
CA ARG A 227 -16.33 -11.07 14.33
C ARG A 227 -16.19 -11.36 12.84
N LEU A 228 -15.70 -10.38 12.08
CA LEU A 228 -15.26 -10.60 10.72
C LEU A 228 -13.76 -10.90 10.74
N GLN A 229 -13.32 -11.90 9.97
CA GLN A 229 -11.90 -12.23 9.81
C GLN A 229 -11.33 -11.49 8.60
N PRO A 230 -10.02 -11.15 8.59
CA PRO A 230 -9.35 -10.68 7.38
C PRO A 230 -9.56 -11.65 6.22
N GLY A 231 -9.80 -11.12 5.02
CA GLY A 231 -10.17 -11.93 3.86
C GLY A 231 -11.05 -11.21 2.84
N TYR A 232 -11.57 -11.98 1.88
CA TYR A 232 -12.46 -11.50 0.81
C TYR A 232 -13.94 -11.72 1.17
N TYR A 233 -14.78 -10.69 0.96
CA TYR A 233 -16.22 -10.74 1.12
C TYR A 233 -16.97 -10.25 -0.14
N ASP A 234 -18.04 -10.96 -0.49
CA ASP A 234 -18.84 -10.76 -1.71
C ASP A 234 -20.36 -10.62 -1.46
N ASP A 235 -20.85 -10.98 -0.27
CA ASP A 235 -22.26 -10.85 0.12
C ASP A 235 -22.53 -9.58 0.96
N ALA A 236 -22.67 -8.45 0.25
CA ALA A 236 -23.14 -7.20 0.85
C ALA A 236 -24.54 -7.30 1.48
N ARG A 237 -25.41 -8.22 1.04
CA ARG A 237 -26.73 -8.41 1.66
C ARG A 237 -26.60 -9.06 3.03
N ALA A 238 -25.64 -9.98 3.22
CA ALA A 238 -25.32 -10.50 4.54
C ALA A 238 -24.71 -9.43 5.45
N LEU A 239 -23.74 -8.63 4.98
CA LEU A 239 -23.17 -7.54 5.77
C LEU A 239 -24.24 -6.50 6.16
N THR A 240 -25.08 -6.05 5.22
CA THR A 240 -26.18 -5.12 5.50
C THR A 240 -27.25 -5.71 6.44
N ARG A 241 -27.47 -7.03 6.47
CA ARG A 241 -28.31 -7.64 7.53
C ARG A 241 -27.69 -7.50 8.91
N LEU A 242 -26.36 -7.57 9.04
CA LEU A 242 -25.67 -7.34 10.31
C LEU A 242 -25.73 -5.89 10.79
N THR A 243 -25.91 -4.92 9.90
CA THR A 243 -25.75 -3.48 10.19
C THR A 243 -26.96 -2.59 9.87
N GLY A 244 -28.05 -3.17 9.35
CA GLY A 244 -29.28 -2.47 8.94
C GLY A 244 -30.55 -3.10 9.54
N GLY A 245 -30.62 -3.20 10.86
CA GLY A 245 -31.86 -3.46 11.60
C GLY A 245 -32.24 -4.93 11.83
N ALA A 246 -31.64 -5.89 11.13
CA ALA A 246 -31.96 -7.31 11.32
C ALA A 246 -31.19 -7.95 12.50
N CYS A 247 -30.06 -7.37 12.92
CA CYS A 247 -29.35 -7.73 14.14
C CYS A 247 -29.12 -6.46 15.00
N PRO A 248 -30.12 -5.96 15.76
CA PRO A 248 -29.95 -4.79 16.62
C PRO A 248 -28.99 -5.07 17.80
N ASP A 249 -28.51 -4.00 18.43
CA ASP A 249 -27.58 -3.98 19.57
C ASP A 249 -26.24 -4.71 19.34
N VAL A 250 -25.86 -5.02 18.10
CA VAL A 250 -24.57 -5.70 17.84
C VAL A 250 -23.37 -4.76 17.74
N VAL A 251 -22.19 -5.32 17.95
CA VAL A 251 -20.90 -4.76 17.55
C VAL A 251 -20.29 -5.67 16.48
N VAL A 252 -20.01 -5.11 15.30
CA VAL A 252 -19.35 -5.82 14.20
C VAL A 252 -17.87 -5.46 14.23
N TRP A 253 -17.05 -6.36 14.77
CA TRP A 253 -15.60 -6.17 14.87
C TRP A 253 -14.89 -6.77 13.66
N LEU A 254 -14.28 -5.91 12.84
CA LEU A 254 -13.25 -6.28 11.88
C LEU A 254 -11.93 -6.38 12.66
N GLN A 255 -11.49 -7.62 12.91
CA GLN A 255 -10.19 -7.90 13.54
C GLN A 255 -9.04 -7.32 12.70
N PRO A 256 -7.86 -7.03 13.29
CA PRO A 256 -6.74 -6.47 12.53
C PRO A 256 -6.34 -7.29 11.29
N GLY A 257 -6.10 -6.60 10.17
CA GLY A 257 -5.73 -7.19 8.87
C GLY A 257 -6.45 -6.58 7.67
N LEU A 258 -6.26 -7.21 6.50
CA LEU A 258 -6.81 -6.76 5.22
C LEU A 258 -8.19 -7.36 4.93
N TYR A 259 -9.12 -6.51 4.47
CA TYR A 259 -10.46 -6.88 4.03
C TYR A 259 -10.64 -6.45 2.58
N TYR A 260 -10.84 -7.40 1.66
CA TYR A 260 -11.19 -7.11 0.27
C TYR A 260 -12.71 -7.24 0.09
N LEU A 261 -13.36 -6.18 -0.39
CA LEU A 261 -14.80 -6.12 -0.59
C LEU A 261 -15.10 -5.96 -2.10
N ASP A 262 -15.60 -7.02 -2.74
CA ASP A 262 -16.11 -6.99 -4.14
C ASP A 262 -17.47 -7.67 -4.22
N PHE A 263 -18.50 -6.87 -3.94
CA PHE A 263 -19.91 -7.24 -3.96
C PHE A 263 -20.50 -7.39 -5.37
N THR A 264 -19.76 -6.96 -6.40
CA THR A 264 -20.18 -7.10 -7.80
C THR A 264 -19.72 -8.41 -8.44
N PHE A 265 -18.99 -9.25 -7.72
CA PHE A 265 -18.53 -10.55 -8.24
C PHE A 265 -19.70 -11.54 -8.42
N THR A 266 -20.67 -11.50 -7.51
CA THR A 266 -21.87 -12.35 -7.49
C THR A 266 -23.09 -11.73 -8.18
N GLY A 267 -22.95 -10.55 -8.80
CA GLY A 267 -24.09 -9.77 -9.30
C GLY A 267 -25.02 -9.23 -8.21
N GLY A 268 -24.51 -9.13 -6.97
CA GLY A 268 -25.27 -8.71 -5.80
C GLY A 268 -25.62 -7.23 -5.75
N ALA A 269 -26.29 -6.82 -4.66
CA ALA A 269 -26.41 -5.40 -4.34
C ALA A 269 -25.04 -4.87 -3.92
N ALA A 270 -24.47 -3.92 -4.67
CA ALA A 270 -23.08 -3.52 -4.52
C ALA A 270 -22.77 -2.61 -3.30
N ALA A 271 -23.63 -2.58 -2.28
CA ALA A 271 -23.53 -1.69 -1.14
C ALA A 271 -23.67 -2.43 0.20
N TRP A 272 -22.69 -2.23 1.09
CA TRP A 272 -22.84 -2.52 2.51
C TRP A 272 -23.32 -1.26 3.22
N THR A 273 -24.50 -1.33 3.85
CA THR A 273 -25.18 -0.19 4.47
C THR A 273 -25.29 -0.36 5.99
N VAL A 274 -24.99 0.72 6.73
CA VAL A 274 -25.02 0.80 8.21
C VAL A 274 -26.12 1.77 8.64
N ASP A 275 -27.33 1.24 8.81
CA ASP A 275 -28.60 1.99 8.99
C ASP A 275 -29.26 1.75 10.37
N ASP A 276 -28.62 0.98 11.25
CA ASP A 276 -29.08 0.75 12.62
C ASP A 276 -28.28 1.61 13.63
N PRO A 277 -28.91 2.53 14.37
CA PRO A 277 -28.23 3.38 15.37
C PRO A 277 -27.69 2.58 16.57
N THR A 278 -28.22 1.38 16.81
CA THR A 278 -27.77 0.48 17.89
C THR A 278 -26.56 -0.36 17.49
N VAL A 279 -26.12 -0.29 16.22
CA VAL A 279 -24.98 -1.04 15.71
C VAL A 279 -23.71 -0.20 15.69
N SER A 280 -22.60 -0.82 16.08
CA SER A 280 -21.27 -0.21 16.00
C SER A 280 -20.30 -1.13 15.24
N VAL A 281 -19.80 -0.65 14.11
CA VAL A 281 -18.73 -1.30 13.34
C VAL A 281 -17.40 -0.75 13.82
N VAL A 282 -16.48 -1.63 14.22
CA VAL A 282 -15.14 -1.24 14.70
C VAL A 282 -14.11 -2.03 13.91
N GLY A 283 -13.07 -1.38 13.38
CA GLY A 283 -12.01 -2.01 12.61
C GLY A 283 -10.61 -1.73 13.14
N GLY A 284 -9.84 -2.80 13.32
CA GLY A 284 -8.48 -2.77 13.87
C GLY A 284 -8.43 -3.25 15.33
N THR A 285 -7.36 -2.88 16.05
CA THR A 285 -7.20 -3.30 17.45
C THR A 285 -8.18 -2.58 18.37
N ARG A 286 -8.99 -3.32 19.12
CA ARG A 286 -9.96 -2.81 20.12
C ARG A 286 -9.32 -1.85 21.14
N ALA A 287 -10.02 -0.77 21.50
CA ALA A 287 -9.68 0.12 22.61
C ALA A 287 -10.91 0.41 23.48
N GLY A 288 -10.75 0.45 24.81
CA GLY A 288 -11.80 0.87 25.74
C GLY A 288 -12.99 -0.08 25.98
N TRP A 289 -13.15 -1.17 25.22
CA TRP A 289 -14.24 -2.15 25.38
C TRP A 289 -13.74 -3.61 25.34
N ASP A 290 -14.48 -4.53 25.97
CA ASP A 290 -14.12 -5.95 26.03
C ASP A 290 -15.09 -6.86 25.24
N PRO A 291 -14.64 -7.52 24.14
CA PRO A 291 -15.37 -8.61 23.46
C PRO A 291 -15.59 -9.89 24.31
N GLY A 292 -15.10 -9.96 25.55
CA GLY A 292 -15.46 -10.99 26.53
C GLY A 292 -16.68 -10.65 27.40
N ALA A 293 -17.23 -9.44 27.32
CA ALA A 293 -18.33 -9.01 28.18
C ALA A 293 -19.64 -9.81 27.93
N PRO A 294 -20.41 -10.15 28.98
CA PRO A 294 -21.65 -10.93 28.86
C PRO A 294 -22.83 -10.13 28.28
N THR A 295 -22.67 -8.82 28.09
CA THR A 295 -23.65 -7.88 27.54
C THR A 295 -22.92 -6.84 26.70
N ARG A 296 -23.60 -6.24 25.72
CA ARG A 296 -23.05 -5.18 24.86
C ARG A 296 -22.38 -4.07 25.70
N PRO A 297 -21.07 -3.81 25.56
CA PRO A 297 -20.40 -2.70 26.22
C PRO A 297 -20.71 -1.39 25.49
N THR A 298 -20.54 -0.26 26.18
CA THR A 298 -20.49 1.05 25.53
C THR A 298 -19.18 1.16 24.75
N VAL A 299 -19.25 1.04 23.42
CA VAL A 299 -18.13 1.32 22.52
C VAL A 299 -17.89 2.84 22.50
N PRO A 300 -16.66 3.34 22.76
CA PRO A 300 -16.34 4.76 22.59
C PRO A 300 -16.42 5.16 21.10
N VAL A 301 -16.96 6.33 20.80
CA VAL A 301 -17.03 6.87 19.43
C VAL A 301 -16.70 8.36 19.44
N PRO A 302 -15.49 8.78 19.02
CA PRO A 302 -14.34 7.94 18.63
C PRO A 302 -13.68 7.23 19.82
N GLY A 303 -12.74 6.32 19.53
CA GLY A 303 -11.93 5.60 20.50
C GLY A 303 -12.26 4.12 20.68
N GLY A 304 -13.05 3.52 19.78
CA GLY A 304 -13.34 2.09 19.75
C GLY A 304 -12.16 1.25 19.27
N CYS A 305 -11.18 1.85 18.58
CA CYS A 305 -9.92 1.22 18.19
C CYS A 305 -8.68 2.03 18.59
N ASP A 306 -7.56 1.33 18.80
CA ASP A 306 -6.28 1.86 19.27
C ASP A 306 -5.46 2.38 18.08
N THR A 307 -5.44 3.71 17.93
CA THR A 307 -4.75 4.41 16.84
C THR A 307 -3.22 4.39 16.93
N THR A 308 -2.65 3.79 17.98
CA THR A 308 -1.19 3.71 18.20
C THR A 308 -0.60 2.36 17.78
N ARG A 309 -1.45 1.39 17.42
CA ARG A 309 -1.06 0.00 17.10
C ARG A 309 -0.56 -0.16 15.68
N ARG A 310 0.40 -1.06 15.49
CA ARG A 310 0.78 -1.53 14.14
C ARG A 310 -0.36 -2.34 13.53
N GLU A 311 -1.12 -3.02 14.39
CA GLU A 311 -2.21 -3.93 14.11
C GLU A 311 -3.55 -3.18 13.86
N GLY A 312 -3.66 -2.56 12.69
CA GLY A 312 -4.88 -1.89 12.21
C GLY A 312 -5.71 -2.70 11.21
N VAL A 313 -6.63 -2.05 10.52
CA VAL A 313 -7.46 -2.59 9.43
C VAL A 313 -7.19 -1.84 8.12
N GLU A 314 -7.20 -2.57 7.00
CA GLU A 314 -7.19 -2.00 5.67
C GLU A 314 -8.42 -2.51 4.90
N VAL A 315 -9.33 -1.62 4.50
CA VAL A 315 -10.55 -1.96 3.77
C VAL A 315 -10.38 -1.63 2.30
N MET A 316 -10.16 -2.66 1.48
CA MET A 316 -9.86 -2.58 0.05
C MET A 316 -11.13 -2.81 -0.77
N MET A 317 -11.55 -1.79 -1.53
CA MET A 317 -12.84 -1.72 -2.22
C MET A 317 -12.66 -1.95 -3.73
N GLY A 318 -13.11 -3.09 -4.24
CA GLY A 318 -13.01 -3.47 -5.65
C GLY A 318 -14.36 -3.59 -6.35
N GLY A 319 -14.33 -3.63 -7.68
CA GLY A 319 -15.56 -3.71 -8.49
C GLY A 319 -16.50 -2.53 -8.23
N GLY A 320 -17.81 -2.74 -8.18
CA GLY A 320 -18.78 -1.68 -7.84
C GLY A 320 -19.02 -1.46 -6.34
N SER A 321 -18.17 -2.00 -5.46
CA SER A 321 -18.39 -1.98 -4.01
C SER A 321 -18.40 -0.57 -3.42
N ARG A 322 -19.29 -0.36 -2.44
CA ARG A 322 -19.39 0.87 -1.65
C ARG A 322 -19.82 0.57 -0.20
N LEU A 323 -19.35 1.41 0.72
CA LEU A 323 -19.74 1.44 2.13
C LEU A 323 -20.60 2.69 2.36
N GLN A 324 -21.79 2.50 2.92
CA GLN A 324 -22.76 3.56 3.20
C GLN A 324 -23.12 3.58 4.69
N VAL A 325 -23.09 4.75 5.32
CA VAL A 325 -23.34 4.94 6.77
C VAL A 325 -24.42 6.00 6.96
N ASP A 326 -25.64 5.57 7.30
CA ASP A 326 -26.81 6.45 7.34
C ASP A 326 -27.30 6.73 8.77
N ARG A 327 -27.19 5.76 9.69
CA ARG A 327 -27.67 5.91 11.08
C ARG A 327 -26.79 5.28 12.15
N GLY A 328 -26.00 4.25 11.83
CA GLY A 328 -25.14 3.58 12.81
C GLY A 328 -23.80 4.27 13.08
N HIS A 329 -22.90 3.56 13.76
CA HIS A 329 -21.56 4.05 14.09
C HIS A 329 -20.49 3.18 13.43
N VAL A 330 -19.48 3.80 12.83
CA VAL A 330 -18.36 3.13 12.13
C VAL A 330 -17.05 3.82 12.51
N GLU A 331 -16.10 3.06 13.07
CA GLU A 331 -14.73 3.53 13.32
C GLU A 331 -13.68 2.55 12.78
N LEU A 332 -12.77 3.04 11.93
CA LEU A 332 -11.70 2.24 11.31
C LEU A 332 -10.32 2.83 11.67
N CYS A 333 -9.41 2.00 12.18
CA CYS A 333 -8.01 2.38 12.45
C CYS A 333 -7.03 1.74 11.46
N ALA A 334 -6.33 2.55 10.66
CA ALA A 334 -5.28 2.09 9.74
C ALA A 334 -4.09 1.46 10.49
N PRO A 335 -3.32 0.53 9.86
CA PRO A 335 -2.11 -0.01 10.46
C PRO A 335 -0.97 1.03 10.52
N VAL A 336 -0.25 1.07 11.66
CA VAL A 336 0.92 1.95 11.85
C VAL A 336 2.20 1.25 11.33
N THR A 337 2.38 1.26 10.01
CA THR A 337 3.57 0.70 9.34
C THR A 337 4.64 1.77 9.10
N PRO A 338 5.89 1.60 9.61
CA PRO A 338 6.99 2.53 9.33
C PRO A 338 7.30 2.63 7.83
N GLY A 339 7.44 3.85 7.31
CA GLY A 339 7.79 4.10 5.91
C GLY A 339 6.66 3.90 4.89
N ALA A 340 5.45 3.52 5.32
CA ALA A 340 4.27 3.39 4.46
C ALA A 340 3.16 4.38 4.85
N GLN A 341 2.25 4.64 3.90
CA GLN A 341 1.05 5.43 4.17
C GLN A 341 0.07 4.63 5.03
N GLN A 342 -0.47 5.25 6.09
CA GLN A 342 -1.50 4.63 6.92
C GLN A 342 -2.87 4.81 6.25
N VAL A 343 -3.20 3.91 5.31
CA VAL A 343 -4.49 3.87 4.61
C VAL A 343 -5.47 3.02 5.41
N ALA A 344 -6.70 3.52 5.61
CA ALA A 344 -7.78 2.76 6.23
C ALA A 344 -8.79 2.24 5.19
N VAL A 345 -9.01 3.02 4.12
CA VAL A 345 -9.90 2.68 3.01
C VAL A 345 -9.16 2.90 1.69
N TYR A 346 -9.02 1.83 0.91
CA TYR A 346 -8.30 1.79 -0.37
C TYR A 346 -9.26 1.42 -1.51
N GLY A 347 -9.63 2.38 -2.35
CA GLY A 347 -10.33 2.14 -3.62
C GLY A 347 -9.38 1.56 -4.66
N VAL A 348 -9.70 0.37 -5.18
CA VAL A 348 -8.80 -0.37 -6.07
C VAL A 348 -8.62 0.36 -7.39
N GLN A 349 -7.39 0.72 -7.74
CA GLN A 349 -7.09 1.28 -9.05
C GLN A 349 -7.18 0.20 -10.14
N PRO A 350 -7.55 0.57 -11.39
CA PRO A 350 -7.09 -0.19 -12.54
C PRO A 350 -5.55 -0.16 -12.57
N PRO A 351 -4.88 -1.24 -13.02
CA PRO A 351 -3.43 -1.19 -13.25
C PRO A 351 -3.09 -0.01 -14.17
N LYS A 352 -2.26 0.92 -13.70
CA LYS A 352 -1.85 2.05 -14.54
C LYS A 352 -1.02 1.50 -15.70
N PRO A 353 -1.31 1.90 -16.95
CA PRO A 353 -0.54 1.44 -18.10
C PRO A 353 0.89 1.99 -18.09
N SER A 354 1.17 3.07 -17.34
CA SER A 354 2.51 3.57 -17.06
C SER A 354 2.59 4.28 -15.71
N HIS A 355 3.76 4.23 -15.07
CA HIS A 355 4.08 4.90 -13.81
C HIS A 355 5.24 5.88 -14.04
N ALA A 356 5.12 7.11 -13.54
CA ALA A 356 6.20 8.09 -13.61
C ALA A 356 7.19 7.89 -12.46
N LEU A 357 8.40 7.43 -12.78
CA LEU A 357 9.51 7.35 -11.83
C LEU A 357 10.33 8.64 -11.88
N LYS A 358 10.29 9.42 -10.79
CA LYS A 358 11.21 10.56 -10.58
C LYS A 358 12.55 10.05 -9.99
N PRO A 359 13.69 10.69 -10.30
CA PRO A 359 14.95 10.37 -9.65
C PRO A 359 14.90 10.77 -8.17
N THR A 360 15.44 9.92 -7.28
CA THR A 360 15.47 10.20 -5.83
C THR A 360 16.75 10.90 -5.38
N ALA A 361 17.77 10.99 -6.23
CA ALA A 361 19.02 11.66 -5.92
C ALA A 361 19.69 12.30 -7.15
N VAL A 362 20.38 13.41 -6.91
CA VAL A 362 21.43 13.93 -7.80
C VAL A 362 22.74 13.24 -7.41
N ALA A 363 23.24 12.35 -8.27
CA ALA A 363 24.49 11.62 -8.06
C ALA A 363 25.72 12.50 -8.29
N ALA A 364 25.64 13.44 -9.24
CA ALA A 364 26.68 14.43 -9.50
C ALA A 364 26.09 15.73 -10.06
N ASN A 365 26.70 16.88 -9.73
CA ASN A 365 26.38 18.18 -10.32
C ASN A 365 27.69 18.91 -10.64
N THR A 366 27.85 19.30 -11.90
CA THR A 366 28.92 20.18 -12.38
C THR A 366 28.29 21.47 -12.91
N GLY A 367 27.99 22.41 -12.03
CA GLY A 367 27.80 23.82 -12.40
C GLY A 367 26.37 24.34 -12.49
N PHE A 368 25.36 23.54 -12.15
CA PHE A 368 24.02 24.05 -11.82
C PHE A 368 23.97 24.60 -10.39
N ALA A 369 23.21 25.67 -10.17
CA ALA A 369 22.74 26.06 -8.85
C ALA A 369 21.56 25.16 -8.43
N ASP A 370 21.33 25.07 -7.12
CA ASP A 370 20.16 24.43 -6.48
C ASP A 370 19.67 23.12 -7.13
N PRO A 371 20.58 22.13 -7.32
CA PRO A 371 20.31 20.94 -8.16
C PRO A 371 19.16 20.05 -7.64
N GLY A 372 18.77 20.19 -6.37
CA GLY A 372 17.61 19.49 -5.81
C GLY A 372 16.28 19.86 -6.48
N HIS A 373 16.18 21.05 -7.09
CA HIS A 373 14.99 21.48 -7.83
C HIS A 373 14.69 20.57 -9.03
N ALA A 374 15.71 20.05 -9.72
CA ALA A 374 15.53 19.17 -10.87
C ALA A 374 15.04 17.75 -10.48
N LEU A 375 14.94 17.43 -9.18
CA LEU A 375 14.29 16.20 -8.70
C LEU A 375 12.77 16.34 -8.61
N THR A 376 12.24 17.57 -8.50
CA THR A 376 10.82 17.80 -8.22
C THR A 376 9.93 17.80 -9.47
N GLY A 377 10.36 18.31 -10.63
CA GLY A 377 9.66 18.16 -11.92
C GLY A 377 8.16 18.51 -11.89
N GLY A 378 7.81 19.78 -12.05
CA GLY A 378 6.44 20.30 -11.95
C GLY A 378 5.86 20.38 -10.53
N GLU A 379 6.39 19.66 -9.54
CA GLU A 379 6.03 19.86 -8.14
C GLU A 379 6.67 21.16 -7.61
N ARG A 380 5.91 22.26 -7.62
CA ARG A 380 6.30 23.56 -7.04
C ARG A 380 6.76 23.37 -5.58
N PRO A 381 8.07 23.49 -5.26
CA PRO A 381 8.58 22.96 -4.01
C PRO A 381 8.24 23.84 -2.80
N THR A 382 7.49 23.26 -1.84
CA THR A 382 7.29 23.83 -0.49
C THR A 382 8.51 23.65 0.42
N LEU A 383 9.71 23.83 -0.15
CA LEU A 383 11.00 23.77 0.53
C LEU A 383 11.32 25.15 1.16
N PRO A 384 11.74 25.21 2.44
CA PRO A 384 12.21 26.44 3.08
C PRO A 384 13.45 26.99 2.36
N GLY A 385 13.24 27.91 1.43
CA GLY A 385 14.27 28.48 0.54
C GLY A 385 13.66 29.14 -0.69
N CYS A 386 12.60 28.54 -1.26
CA CYS A 386 11.88 29.07 -2.43
C CYS A 386 10.92 30.22 -2.05
N ALA A 387 11.47 31.32 -1.54
CA ALA A 387 10.72 32.54 -1.26
C ALA A 387 10.24 33.18 -2.58
N GLN A 388 8.94 33.07 -2.87
CA GLN A 388 8.30 33.62 -4.08
C GLN A 388 8.67 35.10 -4.32
N PRO A 389 9.44 35.41 -5.39
CA PRO A 389 9.59 36.78 -5.85
C PRO A 389 8.45 37.11 -6.81
N THR A 390 8.03 38.37 -6.85
CA THR A 390 7.03 38.87 -7.82
C THR A 390 7.58 39.04 -9.24
N GLY A 391 8.49 38.16 -9.67
CA GLY A 391 9.10 38.14 -10.99
C GLY A 391 9.99 36.92 -11.23
N THR A 392 9.57 36.07 -12.19
CA THR A 392 10.37 35.18 -13.07
C THR A 392 11.47 34.27 -12.50
N ALA A 393 11.66 34.15 -11.18
CA ALA A 393 12.50 33.11 -10.60
C ALA A 393 11.68 31.82 -10.49
N SER A 394 11.83 30.95 -11.48
CA SER A 394 11.36 29.57 -11.45
C SER A 394 12.07 28.76 -10.36
N CYS A 395 11.41 27.73 -9.84
CA CYS A 395 12.03 26.77 -8.91
C CYS A 395 12.83 25.71 -9.69
N THR A 396 13.75 26.17 -10.53
CA THR A 396 14.58 25.38 -11.44
C THR A 396 16.00 25.21 -10.90
N ALA A 397 16.72 24.22 -11.41
CA ALA A 397 18.17 24.19 -11.30
C ALA A 397 18.76 25.01 -12.45
N ASP A 398 19.41 26.14 -12.13
CA ASP A 398 19.89 27.11 -13.13
C ASP A 398 21.41 26.98 -13.35
N ALA A 399 21.86 26.87 -14.61
CA ALA A 399 23.27 26.93 -14.97
C ALA A 399 23.57 28.11 -15.89
N VAL A 400 24.35 29.08 -15.39
CA VAL A 400 24.85 30.20 -16.19
C VAL A 400 26.16 29.79 -16.87
N LEU A 401 26.19 29.90 -18.20
CA LEU A 401 27.30 29.55 -19.07
C LEU A 401 27.96 30.80 -19.67
N ASP A 402 29.28 30.81 -19.71
CA ASP A 402 30.14 31.94 -20.07
C ASP A 402 31.49 31.40 -20.57
N PRO A 403 32.05 31.88 -21.69
CA PRO A 403 33.20 31.27 -22.35
C PRO A 403 34.52 31.42 -21.57
N ALA A 404 34.58 32.29 -20.56
CA ALA A 404 35.73 32.52 -19.69
C ALA A 404 35.61 31.84 -18.31
N LYS A 405 34.38 31.52 -17.87
CA LYS A 405 34.10 30.90 -16.55
C LYS A 405 33.68 29.44 -16.64
N ARG A 406 32.77 29.10 -17.56
CA ARG A 406 32.10 27.79 -17.66
C ARG A 406 31.44 27.64 -19.03
N ARG A 407 32.10 26.92 -19.95
CA ARG A 407 31.51 26.59 -21.27
C ARG A 407 30.46 25.48 -21.23
N SER A 408 30.43 24.65 -20.18
CA SER A 408 29.45 23.58 -20.03
C SER A 408 29.06 23.33 -18.58
N ALA A 409 27.84 22.86 -18.37
CA ALA A 409 27.33 22.35 -17.10
C ALA A 409 26.68 20.98 -17.29
N SER A 410 26.67 20.15 -16.26
CA SER A 410 26.01 18.84 -16.29
C SER A 410 25.45 18.43 -14.93
N MET A 411 24.43 17.57 -14.93
CA MET A 411 23.84 16.98 -13.73
C MET A 411 23.49 15.52 -14.00
N GLN A 412 23.93 14.61 -13.12
CA GLN A 412 23.61 13.18 -13.19
C GLN A 412 22.57 12.83 -12.12
N PHE A 413 21.46 12.28 -12.57
CA PHE A 413 20.34 11.78 -11.78
C PHE A 413 20.44 10.27 -11.60
N ALA A 414 20.06 9.80 -10.42
CA ALA A 414 20.06 8.38 -10.07
C ALA A 414 18.89 8.03 -9.14
N GLY A 415 18.72 6.74 -8.86
CA GLY A 415 17.67 6.25 -7.97
C GLY A 415 16.28 6.42 -8.58
N PHE A 416 16.12 6.07 -9.86
CA PHE A 416 14.83 5.86 -10.53
C PHE A 416 14.17 4.57 -9.98
N THR A 417 13.98 4.51 -8.67
CA THR A 417 13.67 3.29 -7.93
C THR A 417 12.25 2.84 -8.24
N PRO A 418 12.05 1.67 -8.88
CA PRO A 418 10.74 1.29 -9.38
C PRO A 418 9.74 0.94 -8.26
N ARG A 419 8.50 1.42 -8.40
CA ARG A 419 7.31 0.78 -7.79
C ARG A 419 6.79 -0.42 -8.61
N VAL A 420 7.53 -0.83 -9.64
CA VAL A 420 7.24 -1.99 -10.48
C VAL A 420 7.34 -3.29 -9.65
N PRO A 421 6.27 -4.10 -9.54
CA PRO A 421 6.31 -5.34 -8.77
C PRO A 421 7.39 -6.32 -9.29
N PRO A 422 8.14 -6.99 -8.40
CA PRO A 422 9.16 -7.96 -8.81
C PRO A 422 8.58 -9.06 -9.72
N GLY A 423 9.29 -9.37 -10.81
CA GLY A 423 8.84 -10.36 -11.81
C GLY A 423 7.98 -9.78 -12.94
N SER A 424 7.60 -8.50 -12.87
CA SER A 424 6.98 -7.80 -14.02
C SER A 424 7.95 -7.67 -15.19
N VAL A 425 7.44 -7.59 -16.42
CA VAL A 425 8.22 -7.18 -17.59
C VAL A 425 7.81 -5.77 -17.98
N ILE A 426 8.79 -4.89 -18.14
CA ILE A 426 8.57 -3.53 -18.62
C ILE A 426 8.31 -3.60 -20.13
N SER A 427 7.20 -2.99 -20.54
CA SER A 427 6.69 -2.94 -21.91
C SER A 427 6.81 -1.56 -22.57
N GLY A 428 7.33 -0.56 -21.84
CA GLY A 428 7.67 0.77 -22.33
C GLY A 428 8.48 1.54 -21.27
N ALA A 429 9.46 2.32 -21.68
CA ALA A 429 10.29 3.10 -20.76
C ALA A 429 10.66 4.44 -21.41
N THR A 430 9.80 5.43 -21.24
CA THR A 430 9.88 6.72 -21.94
C THR A 430 10.43 7.80 -21.02
N LEU A 431 11.60 8.36 -21.33
CA LEU A 431 12.17 9.47 -20.58
C LEU A 431 11.53 10.80 -21.04
N ARG A 432 11.29 11.68 -20.08
CA ARG A 432 10.85 13.07 -20.26
C ARG A 432 11.80 14.03 -19.56
N VAL A 433 11.95 15.21 -20.14
CA VAL A 433 12.72 16.33 -19.59
C VAL A 433 11.89 17.60 -19.78
N ARG A 434 11.99 18.54 -18.81
CA ARG A 434 11.34 19.85 -18.87
C ARG A 434 12.35 20.95 -18.56
N HIS A 435 12.66 21.81 -19.53
CA HIS A 435 13.74 22.80 -19.45
C HIS A 435 13.47 24.11 -20.21
N GLU A 436 14.33 25.11 -20.03
CA GLU A 436 14.31 26.42 -20.70
C GLU A 436 15.73 26.94 -21.03
N ASP A 437 15.94 27.37 -22.28
CA ASP A 437 17.24 27.81 -22.82
C ASP A 437 17.24 29.31 -23.21
N ALA A 438 17.93 30.13 -22.41
CA ALA A 438 18.15 31.54 -22.70
C ALA A 438 19.57 31.80 -23.23
N GLY A 439 19.71 32.67 -24.23
CA GLY A 439 21.02 33.06 -24.80
C GLY A 439 21.58 32.10 -25.85
N ASP A 440 22.89 31.90 -25.85
CA ASP A 440 23.66 31.24 -26.91
C ASP A 440 23.75 29.70 -26.73
N LEU A 441 22.58 29.08 -26.67
CA LEU A 441 22.36 27.62 -26.77
C LEU A 441 21.54 27.37 -28.05
N THR A 442 22.21 27.35 -29.20
CA THR A 442 21.56 27.32 -30.53
C THR A 442 22.13 26.26 -31.47
N ALA A 443 23.32 25.74 -31.19
CA ALA A 443 23.90 24.62 -31.93
C ALA A 443 23.09 23.32 -31.70
N PRO A 444 22.97 22.44 -32.72
CA PRO A 444 22.42 21.10 -32.54
C PRO A 444 23.19 20.34 -31.45
N GLY A 445 22.48 19.91 -30.41
CA GLY A 445 23.10 19.26 -29.26
C GLY A 445 23.88 20.20 -28.33
N ALA A 446 23.54 21.50 -28.31
CA ALA A 446 23.95 22.40 -27.22
C ALA A 446 23.40 21.89 -25.87
N VAL A 447 22.16 21.38 -25.87
CA VAL A 447 21.56 20.64 -24.75
C VAL A 447 21.48 19.15 -25.13
N LYS A 448 21.87 18.26 -24.20
CA LYS A 448 21.91 16.80 -24.39
C LYS A 448 21.43 16.05 -23.16
N VAL A 449 20.88 14.85 -23.42
CA VAL A 449 20.62 13.82 -22.41
C VAL A 449 21.43 12.58 -22.75
N THR A 450 22.09 11.99 -21.76
CA THR A 450 22.83 10.72 -21.88
C THR A 450 22.36 9.76 -20.81
N THR A 451 21.87 8.57 -21.19
CA THR A 451 21.38 7.55 -20.27
C THR A 451 22.34 6.37 -20.21
N ALA A 452 22.51 5.82 -19.01
CA ALA A 452 23.41 4.70 -18.74
C ALA A 452 22.80 3.74 -17.73
N VAL A 453 23.10 2.45 -17.84
CA VAL A 453 22.68 1.42 -16.87
C VAL A 453 23.93 0.81 -16.24
N GLY A 454 24.12 1.02 -14.94
CA GLY A 454 25.38 0.74 -14.26
C GLY A 454 26.45 1.72 -14.73
N GLY A 455 27.45 1.22 -15.46
CA GLY A 455 28.48 2.04 -16.12
C GLY A 455 28.27 2.22 -17.63
N ASP A 456 27.36 1.47 -18.25
CA ASP A 456 27.26 1.37 -19.71
C ASP A 456 26.28 2.41 -20.27
N THR A 457 26.78 3.39 -21.02
CA THR A 457 25.96 4.34 -21.80
C THR A 457 25.16 3.58 -22.85
N CYS A 458 23.84 3.75 -22.83
CA CYS A 458 22.92 3.04 -23.71
C CYS A 458 22.19 3.93 -24.71
N ARG A 459 21.97 5.22 -24.38
CA ARG A 459 21.39 6.19 -25.32
C ARG A 459 21.94 7.60 -25.08
N THR A 460 22.02 8.39 -26.13
CA THR A 460 22.30 9.83 -26.07
C THR A 460 21.41 10.53 -27.09
N ASP A 461 20.73 11.58 -26.67
CA ASP A 461 19.80 12.35 -27.49
C ASP A 461 20.12 13.85 -27.35
N ASP A 462 20.00 14.56 -28.46
CA ASP A 462 20.11 16.01 -28.52
C ASP A 462 18.71 16.60 -28.34
N LEU A 463 18.55 17.50 -27.37
CA LEU A 463 17.24 18.08 -27.06
C LEU A 463 16.91 19.26 -28.00
N PRO A 464 15.62 19.49 -28.31
CA PRO A 464 15.19 20.68 -29.03
C PRO A 464 15.38 21.94 -28.17
N ARG A 465 15.45 23.11 -28.80
CA ARG A 465 15.58 24.37 -28.07
C ARG A 465 14.23 24.89 -27.58
N ASN A 466 14.10 25.08 -26.27
CA ASN A 466 12.91 25.53 -25.56
C ASN A 466 13.12 26.94 -24.97
N THR A 467 12.72 28.01 -25.67
CA THR A 467 12.92 29.41 -25.20
C THR A 467 11.98 29.86 -24.07
N ALA A 468 11.19 28.94 -23.52
CA ALA A 468 10.34 29.07 -22.34
C ALA A 468 10.10 27.66 -21.79
N LEU A 469 9.94 27.50 -20.47
CA LEU A 469 9.87 26.20 -19.81
C LEU A 469 8.85 25.23 -20.43
N ALA A 470 9.36 24.23 -21.16
CA ALA A 470 8.56 23.27 -21.93
C ALA A 470 9.07 21.83 -21.75
N THR A 471 8.23 20.85 -22.09
CA THR A 471 8.53 19.41 -21.97
C THR A 471 8.85 18.82 -23.34
N ASP A 472 9.92 18.03 -23.42
CA ASP A 472 10.44 17.49 -24.67
C ASP A 472 9.63 16.35 -25.30
N PRO A 473 9.86 16.07 -26.61
CA PRO A 473 9.43 14.83 -27.24
C PRO A 473 9.88 13.59 -26.44
N PRO A 474 9.03 12.54 -26.36
CA PRO A 474 9.33 11.34 -25.58
C PRO A 474 10.54 10.56 -26.11
N ILE A 475 11.48 10.23 -25.22
CA ILE A 475 12.69 9.47 -25.55
C ILE A 475 12.51 8.00 -25.11
N ASP A 476 12.33 7.07 -26.05
CA ASP A 476 12.24 5.64 -25.73
C ASP A 476 13.59 5.03 -25.31
N LEU A 477 13.65 4.52 -24.08
CA LEU A 477 14.79 3.80 -23.52
C LEU A 477 14.59 2.27 -23.52
N LEU A 478 13.40 1.74 -23.83
CA LEU A 478 13.09 0.33 -23.65
C LEU A 478 14.05 -0.57 -24.42
N GLY A 479 14.13 -0.37 -25.74
CA GLY A 479 15.01 -1.13 -26.62
C GLY A 479 16.47 -0.73 -26.45
N ALA A 480 16.76 0.57 -26.47
CA ALA A 480 18.12 1.11 -26.44
C ALA A 480 18.88 0.76 -25.15
N CYS A 481 18.23 0.88 -24.00
CA CYS A 481 18.80 0.55 -22.70
C CYS A 481 18.44 -0.86 -22.21
N GLY A 482 17.63 -1.63 -22.96
CA GLY A 482 17.24 -2.99 -22.63
C GLY A 482 16.53 -3.10 -21.27
N LEU A 483 15.63 -2.15 -20.98
CA LEU A 483 15.01 -1.97 -19.66
C LEU A 483 13.83 -2.91 -19.40
N THR A 484 13.73 -4.05 -20.11
CA THR A 484 12.63 -5.01 -19.96
C THR A 484 12.58 -5.68 -18.58
N ASP A 485 13.72 -5.79 -17.89
CA ASP A 485 13.83 -6.20 -16.49
C ASP A 485 13.80 -4.98 -15.54
N PRO A 486 12.83 -4.90 -14.60
CA PRO A 486 12.78 -3.86 -13.57
C PRO A 486 14.05 -3.75 -12.72
N GLY A 487 14.81 -4.84 -12.53
CA GLY A 487 16.07 -4.82 -11.79
C GLY A 487 17.06 -3.79 -12.36
N ARG A 488 17.09 -3.61 -13.69
CA ARG A 488 17.99 -2.69 -14.38
C ARG A 488 17.70 -1.21 -14.11
N LEU A 489 16.48 -0.85 -13.67
CA LEU A 489 16.15 0.53 -13.28
C LEU A 489 16.92 0.98 -12.03
N THR A 490 17.32 0.06 -11.15
CA THR A 490 18.14 0.39 -9.97
C THR A 490 19.53 0.93 -10.35
N GLY A 491 20.06 0.50 -11.49
CA GLY A 491 21.31 0.99 -12.07
C GLY A 491 21.13 2.11 -13.09
N LEU A 492 19.90 2.55 -13.40
CA LEU A 492 19.67 3.60 -14.38
C LEU A 492 20.15 4.96 -13.84
N THR A 493 21.00 5.61 -14.62
CA THR A 493 21.36 7.02 -14.42
C THR A 493 21.10 7.82 -15.69
N VAL A 494 20.76 9.10 -15.50
CA VAL A 494 20.47 10.05 -16.57
C VAL A 494 21.35 11.28 -16.37
N THR A 495 22.17 11.61 -17.35
CA THR A 495 23.02 12.80 -17.32
C THR A 495 22.44 13.85 -18.25
N TYR A 496 21.98 14.96 -17.68
CA TYR A 496 21.64 16.18 -18.40
C TYR A 496 22.90 17.02 -18.58
N ALA A 497 23.08 17.64 -19.74
CA ALA A 497 24.20 18.53 -20.00
C ALA A 497 23.84 19.67 -20.95
N ALA A 498 24.31 20.88 -20.63
CA ALA A 498 24.20 22.05 -21.49
C ALA A 498 25.61 22.61 -21.77
N THR A 499 25.88 22.96 -23.03
CA THR A 499 27.17 23.43 -23.53
C THR A 499 26.94 24.64 -24.42
N LEU A 500 27.56 25.77 -24.04
CA LEU A 500 27.51 27.03 -24.76
C LEU A 500 28.00 26.84 -26.21
N ASP A 501 27.36 27.52 -27.16
CA ASP A 501 27.75 27.51 -28.56
C ASP A 501 29.26 27.87 -28.72
N PRO A 502 29.98 27.35 -29.73
CA PRO A 502 31.43 27.53 -29.86
C PRO A 502 31.90 28.98 -29.78
N ASP A 503 31.13 29.88 -30.40
CA ASP A 503 31.34 31.33 -30.47
C ASP A 503 30.38 32.13 -29.55
N GLY A 504 29.62 31.44 -28.68
CA GLY A 504 28.63 32.04 -27.78
C GLY A 504 29.25 32.93 -26.71
N ALA A 505 28.52 33.99 -26.35
CA ALA A 505 28.93 34.98 -25.35
C ALA A 505 28.37 34.64 -23.95
N THR A 506 27.08 34.32 -23.84
CA THR A 506 26.45 33.91 -22.57
C THR A 506 25.18 33.10 -22.80
N ALA A 507 24.91 32.13 -21.92
CA ALA A 507 23.62 31.46 -21.84
C ALA A 507 23.19 31.20 -20.40
N THR A 508 21.89 30.99 -20.19
CA THR A 508 21.32 30.44 -18.96
C THR A 508 20.46 29.25 -19.34
N GLU A 509 20.82 28.10 -18.77
CA GLU A 509 20.10 26.84 -18.82
C GLU A 509 19.25 26.68 -17.56
N ARG A 510 18.04 26.11 -17.66
CA ARG A 510 17.13 25.91 -16.53
C ARG A 510 16.41 24.57 -16.61
N LEU A 511 16.67 23.69 -15.65
CA LEU A 511 16.02 22.38 -15.57
C LEU A 511 14.97 22.36 -14.45
N ASP A 512 13.70 22.12 -14.79
CA ASP A 512 12.59 21.94 -13.83
C ASP A 512 12.47 20.48 -13.38
N GLY A 513 12.77 19.53 -14.28
CA GLY A 513 13.05 18.15 -13.88
C GLY A 513 13.06 17.13 -14.99
N ILE A 514 13.30 15.88 -14.57
CA ILE A 514 13.40 14.69 -15.41
C ILE A 514 12.59 13.55 -14.77
N TRP A 515 11.83 12.80 -15.56
CA TRP A 515 11.12 11.61 -15.09
C TRP A 515 11.04 10.52 -16.17
N LEU A 516 10.85 9.27 -15.74
CA LEU A 516 10.74 8.11 -16.61
C LEU A 516 9.33 7.50 -16.52
N GLU A 517 8.57 7.55 -17.61
CA GLU A 517 7.27 6.90 -17.78
C GLU A 517 7.48 5.41 -18.09
N VAL A 518 7.36 4.56 -17.08
CA VAL A 518 7.56 3.10 -17.17
C VAL A 518 6.22 2.37 -17.28
N ALA A 519 5.95 1.81 -18.45
CA ALA A 519 4.86 0.88 -18.69
C ALA A 519 5.31 -0.56 -18.40
N TYR A 520 4.50 -1.36 -17.69
CA TYR A 520 4.82 -2.75 -17.41
C TYR A 520 3.60 -3.67 -17.37
N ARG A 521 3.85 -4.96 -17.62
CA ARG A 521 2.91 -6.06 -17.34
C ARG A 521 3.35 -6.79 -16.08
N THR A 522 2.48 -6.91 -15.09
CA THR A 522 2.70 -7.75 -13.90
C THR A 522 2.73 -9.24 -14.27
N PRO A 523 3.43 -10.08 -13.50
CA PRO A 523 3.34 -11.53 -13.67
C PRO A 523 1.97 -12.03 -13.24
N THR A 524 1.42 -12.97 -14.01
CA THR A 524 0.34 -13.85 -13.57
C THR A 524 0.99 -15.00 -12.81
N THR A 525 0.90 -14.97 -11.48
CA THR A 525 1.45 -16.00 -10.60
C THR A 525 0.53 -17.22 -10.54
N PHE A 526 0.98 -18.36 -11.07
CA PHE A 526 0.29 -19.64 -10.95
C PHE A 526 0.89 -20.47 -9.82
N LYS A 527 0.10 -20.69 -8.76
CA LYS A 527 0.42 -21.70 -7.74
C LYS A 527 0.19 -23.11 -8.29
N PRO A 528 0.95 -24.13 -7.85
CA PRO A 528 0.60 -25.53 -8.09
C PRO A 528 -0.71 -25.87 -7.37
N THR A 529 -1.46 -26.82 -7.90
CA THR A 529 -2.77 -27.22 -7.34
C THR A 529 -2.78 -28.66 -6.81
N ALA A 530 -1.71 -29.43 -7.01
CA ALA A 530 -1.56 -30.77 -6.45
C ALA A 530 -0.08 -31.17 -6.23
N VAL A 531 0.18 -31.90 -5.14
CA VAL A 531 1.35 -32.77 -5.01
C VAL A 531 1.03 -34.07 -5.73
N THR A 532 1.81 -34.43 -6.76
CA THR A 532 1.57 -35.64 -7.57
C THR A 532 2.49 -36.79 -7.23
N ALA A 533 3.68 -36.51 -6.70
CA ALA A 533 4.58 -37.49 -6.10
C ALA A 533 5.33 -36.86 -4.92
N SER A 534 5.68 -37.67 -3.93
CA SER A 534 6.53 -37.30 -2.80
C SER A 534 7.31 -38.53 -2.34
N THR A 535 8.58 -38.36 -1.99
CA THR A 535 9.47 -39.43 -1.49
C THR A 535 10.50 -38.79 -0.55
N GLY A 536 10.56 -39.24 0.70
CA GLY A 536 11.46 -38.68 1.73
C GLY A 536 11.00 -37.37 2.38
N PHE A 537 10.07 -36.63 1.76
CA PHE A 537 9.38 -35.49 2.38
C PHE A 537 8.31 -35.97 3.38
N THR A 538 8.76 -36.54 4.50
CA THR A 538 7.90 -37.07 5.57
C THR A 538 8.48 -36.72 6.96
N ALA A 539 9.11 -35.55 7.11
CA ALA A 539 9.60 -35.09 8.41
C ALA A 539 8.43 -34.90 9.39
N ALA A 540 8.61 -35.37 10.62
CA ALA A 540 7.54 -35.40 11.62
C ALA A 540 7.01 -33.99 11.92
N GLY A 541 5.71 -33.78 11.70
CA GLY A 541 5.05 -32.47 11.85
C GLY A 541 4.90 -31.66 10.55
N THR A 542 5.32 -32.19 9.39
CA THR A 542 5.13 -31.56 8.07
C THR A 542 4.21 -32.39 7.16
N ASP A 543 3.43 -31.72 6.32
CA ASP A 543 2.63 -32.34 5.24
C ASP A 543 3.26 -31.93 3.90
N PRO A 544 3.51 -32.84 2.94
CA PRO A 544 3.91 -32.49 1.57
C PRO A 544 3.05 -31.41 0.90
N ARG A 545 1.77 -31.28 1.27
CA ARG A 545 0.84 -30.26 0.77
C ARG A 545 1.20 -28.84 1.17
N ASN A 546 2.00 -28.66 2.21
CA ASN A 546 2.50 -27.36 2.63
C ASN A 546 3.26 -26.67 1.48
N ALA A 547 3.99 -27.45 0.67
CA ALA A 547 4.75 -26.98 -0.50
C ALA A 547 3.92 -26.36 -1.65
N LEU A 548 2.59 -26.24 -1.50
CA LEU A 548 1.71 -25.68 -2.53
C LEU A 548 1.64 -24.14 -2.52
N GLU A 549 2.10 -23.48 -1.46
CA GLU A 549 2.04 -22.01 -1.32
C GLU A 549 3.31 -21.44 -0.71
N ILE A 550 3.85 -20.35 -1.28
CA ILE A 550 4.99 -19.63 -0.72
C ILE A 550 4.48 -18.61 0.32
N GLY A 551 5.02 -18.67 1.54
CA GLY A 551 4.97 -17.57 2.51
C GLY A 551 3.68 -17.45 3.33
N GLU A 552 3.00 -18.56 3.66
CA GLU A 552 1.83 -18.55 4.55
C GLU A 552 2.11 -17.75 5.85
N GLN A 553 1.16 -16.91 6.25
CA GLN A 553 1.26 -16.04 7.44
C GLN A 553 0.32 -16.52 8.55
N PRO A 554 0.72 -16.44 9.84
CA PRO A 554 1.86 -15.69 10.38
C PRO A 554 3.17 -16.50 10.52
N ALA A 555 3.20 -17.76 10.11
CA ALA A 555 4.42 -18.57 10.08
C ALA A 555 4.37 -19.53 8.88
N PRO A 556 5.44 -19.66 8.08
CA PRO A 556 5.45 -20.47 6.87
C PRO A 556 5.22 -21.96 7.17
N SER A 557 4.22 -22.54 6.54
CA SER A 557 3.97 -23.98 6.52
C SER A 557 4.96 -24.64 5.56
N VAL A 558 5.86 -25.48 6.06
CA VAL A 558 6.90 -26.11 5.23
C VAL A 558 6.70 -27.62 5.06
N ALA A 559 7.09 -28.16 3.91
CA ALA A 559 7.25 -29.60 3.68
C ALA A 559 8.71 -30.00 3.95
N GLY A 560 8.94 -30.85 4.96
CA GLY A 560 10.28 -31.20 5.43
C GLY A 560 10.77 -32.58 4.95
N ALA A 561 12.02 -32.64 4.51
CA ALA A 561 12.75 -33.88 4.26
C ALA A 561 13.95 -34.00 5.20
N ALA A 562 14.03 -35.10 5.95
CA ALA A 562 15.18 -35.42 6.80
C ALA A 562 16.09 -36.41 6.07
N LEU A 563 17.31 -35.98 5.74
CA LEU A 563 18.27 -36.74 4.95
C LEU A 563 19.33 -37.39 5.85
N THR A 564 19.72 -38.62 5.52
CA THR A 564 20.74 -39.38 6.25
C THR A 564 21.54 -40.25 5.27
N ALA A 565 22.69 -40.79 5.67
CA ALA A 565 23.43 -41.76 4.85
C ALA A 565 22.62 -43.00 4.42
N ALA A 566 21.49 -43.31 5.09
CA ALA A 566 20.56 -44.40 4.71
C ALA A 566 19.41 -43.95 3.79
N ALA A 567 19.16 -42.64 3.71
CA ALA A 567 18.20 -41.99 2.82
C ALA A 567 18.80 -40.65 2.34
N PRO A 568 19.80 -40.67 1.43
CA PRO A 568 20.64 -39.51 1.13
C PRO A 568 19.99 -38.52 0.16
N SER A 569 18.76 -38.78 -0.28
CA SER A 569 18.02 -37.94 -1.23
C SER A 569 16.52 -38.02 -0.99
N ALA A 570 15.81 -36.92 -1.24
CA ALA A 570 14.35 -36.84 -1.21
C ALA A 570 13.84 -36.06 -2.44
N SER A 571 12.59 -36.25 -2.83
CA SER A 571 11.97 -35.49 -3.92
C SER A 571 10.48 -35.26 -3.73
N ILE A 572 10.00 -34.15 -4.29
CA ILE A 572 8.57 -33.78 -4.30
C ILE A 572 8.21 -33.15 -5.65
N THR A 573 7.16 -33.68 -6.28
CA THR A 573 6.67 -33.24 -7.59
C THR A 573 5.34 -32.52 -7.44
N LEU A 574 5.34 -31.23 -7.78
CA LEU A 574 4.17 -30.37 -7.80
C LEU A 574 3.64 -30.24 -9.24
N ALA A 575 2.32 -30.08 -9.37
CA ALA A 575 1.64 -30.06 -10.67
C ALA A 575 0.48 -29.08 -10.70
N GLY A 576 -0.02 -28.82 -11.92
CA GLY A 576 -1.19 -27.99 -12.13
C GLY A 576 -0.90 -26.49 -12.08
N PHE A 577 0.37 -26.10 -12.23
CA PHE A 577 0.75 -24.76 -12.70
C PHE A 577 0.03 -24.45 -14.04
N GLY A 578 -0.23 -23.17 -14.32
CA GLY A 578 -0.91 -22.77 -15.56
C GLY A 578 -2.42 -23.04 -15.58
N ARG A 579 -3.11 -22.97 -14.43
CA ARG A 579 -4.58 -22.94 -14.35
C ARG A 579 -5.06 -21.64 -13.66
N PRO A 580 -5.98 -20.86 -14.26
CA PRO A 580 -6.60 -21.05 -15.58
C PRO A 580 -5.55 -20.94 -16.72
N PRO A 581 -5.73 -21.64 -17.85
CA PRO A 581 -4.78 -21.57 -18.96
C PRO A 581 -4.68 -20.16 -19.54
N LEU A 582 -3.51 -19.80 -20.07
CA LEU A 582 -3.35 -18.60 -20.88
C LEU A 582 -4.17 -18.71 -22.18
N PRO A 583 -4.66 -17.60 -22.75
CA PRO A 583 -5.38 -17.62 -24.02
C PRO A 583 -4.54 -18.27 -25.14
N PRO A 584 -5.06 -19.24 -25.91
CA PRO A 584 -4.32 -19.86 -27.02
C PRO A 584 -3.83 -18.82 -28.03
N GLY A 585 -2.55 -18.91 -28.41
CA GLY A 585 -1.86 -17.91 -29.23
C GLY A 585 -1.19 -16.77 -28.45
N SER A 586 -1.28 -16.75 -27.11
CA SER A 586 -0.48 -15.86 -26.27
C SER A 586 1.01 -16.17 -26.38
N THR A 587 1.86 -15.15 -26.47
CA THR A 587 3.32 -15.33 -26.52
C THR A 587 3.95 -15.09 -25.16
N ILE A 588 4.73 -16.05 -24.66
CA ILE A 588 5.37 -15.92 -23.34
C ILE A 588 6.54 -14.94 -23.44
N ARG A 589 6.46 -13.81 -22.70
CA ARG A 589 7.54 -12.84 -22.56
C ARG A 589 8.54 -13.27 -21.49
N SER A 590 8.06 -13.71 -20.33
CA SER A 590 8.84 -14.24 -19.20
C SER A 590 8.11 -15.42 -18.54
N ALA A 591 8.84 -16.42 -18.06
CA ALA A 591 8.29 -17.54 -17.31
C ALA A 591 9.26 -17.97 -16.20
N VAL A 592 9.05 -17.48 -14.98
CA VAL A 592 9.96 -17.68 -13.85
C VAL A 592 9.31 -18.58 -12.80
N LEU A 593 9.89 -19.75 -12.56
CA LEU A 593 9.55 -20.58 -11.41
C LEU A 593 10.29 -20.04 -10.18
N ARG A 594 9.54 -19.58 -9.18
CA ARG A 594 10.02 -19.31 -7.82
C ARG A 594 9.96 -20.58 -6.99
N VAL A 595 11.01 -20.81 -6.20
CA VAL A 595 11.12 -21.92 -5.25
C VAL A 595 11.59 -21.34 -3.92
N ALA A 596 10.74 -21.38 -2.89
CA ALA A 596 11.06 -20.89 -1.56
C ALA A 596 11.47 -22.05 -0.65
N HIS A 597 12.71 -22.06 -0.17
CA HIS A 597 13.28 -23.21 0.52
C HIS A 597 14.42 -22.85 1.49
N GLN A 598 14.88 -23.85 2.27
CA GLN A 598 15.96 -23.76 3.25
C GLN A 598 16.63 -25.14 3.45
N GLU A 599 17.94 -25.12 3.75
CA GLU A 599 18.77 -26.29 4.05
C GLU A 599 19.48 -26.15 5.40
N THR A 600 19.68 -27.27 6.11
CA THR A 600 20.53 -27.33 7.31
C THR A 600 21.32 -28.64 7.41
N GLY A 601 22.44 -28.63 8.13
CA GLY A 601 23.34 -29.78 8.23
C GLY A 601 24.14 -30.03 6.95
N ASP A 602 24.47 -31.28 6.65
CA ASP A 602 25.26 -31.70 5.48
C ASP A 602 24.39 -31.78 4.19
N ALA A 603 23.42 -30.87 4.05
CA ALA A 603 22.48 -30.83 2.93
C ALA A 603 23.09 -30.06 1.74
N ALA A 604 23.12 -30.72 0.57
CA ALA A 604 23.65 -30.17 -0.67
C ALA A 604 22.70 -29.15 -1.31
N ALA A 605 23.22 -28.33 -2.23
CA ALA A 605 22.40 -27.46 -3.07
C ALA A 605 21.37 -28.30 -3.88
N PRO A 606 20.05 -28.01 -3.77
CA PRO A 606 19.00 -28.81 -4.39
C PRO A 606 18.85 -28.50 -5.88
N GLY A 607 18.22 -29.43 -6.60
CA GLY A 607 17.89 -29.30 -8.01
C GLY A 607 16.40 -29.13 -8.26
N ILE A 608 16.04 -28.50 -9.38
CA ILE A 608 14.67 -28.52 -9.92
C ILE A 608 14.66 -29.11 -11.34
N ASP A 609 13.80 -30.11 -11.55
CA ASP A 609 13.41 -30.61 -12.87
C ASP A 609 12.04 -30.03 -13.24
N VAL A 610 11.82 -29.64 -14.50
CA VAL A 610 10.53 -29.12 -14.98
C VAL A 610 10.13 -29.81 -16.29
N THR A 611 8.94 -30.39 -16.32
CA THR A 611 8.41 -31.15 -17.46
C THR A 611 7.11 -30.51 -17.99
N PRO A 612 7.11 -29.96 -19.22
CA PRO A 612 5.90 -29.62 -19.95
C PRO A 612 5.07 -30.87 -20.28
N ALA A 613 3.74 -30.81 -20.16
CA ALA A 613 2.89 -31.95 -20.56
C ALA A 613 2.86 -32.16 -22.08
N GLY A 614 2.97 -31.08 -22.87
CA GLY A 614 2.92 -31.11 -24.34
C GLY A 614 4.16 -31.68 -25.05
N GLY A 615 4.99 -32.48 -24.37
CA GLY A 615 6.15 -33.16 -24.99
C GLY A 615 7.33 -32.24 -25.35
N GLY A 616 7.36 -31.02 -24.82
CA GLY A 616 8.48 -30.09 -24.99
C GLY A 616 9.77 -30.53 -24.29
N GLY A 617 10.86 -29.79 -24.53
CA GLY A 617 12.12 -29.99 -23.81
C GLY A 617 11.92 -29.89 -22.30
N ARG A 618 12.50 -30.84 -21.55
CA ARG A 618 12.50 -30.80 -20.08
C ARG A 618 13.65 -29.92 -19.59
N CYS A 619 13.39 -29.06 -18.62
CA CYS A 619 14.45 -28.61 -17.73
C CYS A 619 14.85 -29.81 -16.84
N THR A 620 16.14 -30.11 -16.71
CA THR A 620 16.60 -31.14 -15.76
C THR A 620 17.87 -30.71 -15.05
N GLY A 621 17.94 -30.92 -13.74
CA GLY A 621 19.11 -30.60 -12.92
C GLY A 621 19.43 -29.11 -12.86
N LEU A 622 18.42 -28.23 -12.91
CA LEU A 622 18.66 -26.79 -12.73
C LEU A 622 19.03 -26.53 -11.26
N PRO A 623 20.21 -25.95 -10.96
CA PRO A 623 20.67 -25.79 -9.59
C PRO A 623 19.94 -24.64 -8.89
N LEU A 624 19.63 -24.83 -7.62
CA LEU A 624 19.14 -23.80 -6.70
C LEU A 624 20.29 -23.34 -5.77
N THR A 625 20.08 -22.24 -5.05
CA THR A 625 21.09 -21.70 -4.13
C THR A 625 20.86 -22.27 -2.74
N ALA A 626 21.88 -22.89 -2.12
CA ALA A 626 21.79 -23.35 -0.73
C ALA A 626 21.67 -22.18 0.25
N ARG A 627 20.74 -22.28 1.20
CA ARG A 627 20.25 -21.19 2.06
C ARG A 627 20.06 -21.66 3.51
N ALA A 628 20.83 -21.09 4.43
CA ALA A 628 20.73 -21.39 5.87
C ALA A 628 19.44 -20.86 6.54
N GLY A 629 18.60 -20.11 5.83
CA GLY A 629 17.30 -19.57 6.27
C GLY A 629 16.33 -19.50 5.08
N PRO A 630 14.99 -19.45 5.31
CA PRO A 630 14.01 -19.48 4.21
C PRO A 630 14.22 -18.36 3.19
N GLY A 631 14.21 -18.71 1.90
CA GLY A 631 14.24 -17.71 0.83
C GLY A 631 14.04 -18.26 -0.58
N ASP A 632 13.71 -17.35 -1.50
CA ASP A 632 13.37 -17.65 -2.88
C ASP A 632 14.60 -17.75 -3.78
N ASP A 633 14.69 -18.83 -4.56
CA ASP A 633 15.38 -18.87 -5.85
C ASP A 633 14.42 -18.62 -7.01
N ARG A 634 14.97 -18.18 -8.15
CA ARG A 634 14.22 -17.84 -9.37
C ARG A 634 14.84 -18.54 -10.57
N VAL A 635 14.02 -19.27 -11.32
CA VAL A 635 14.45 -20.14 -12.40
C VAL A 635 13.70 -19.76 -13.67
N ASP A 636 14.41 -19.18 -14.65
CA ASP A 636 13.82 -18.84 -15.95
C ASP A 636 13.60 -20.10 -16.81
N LEU A 637 12.34 -20.47 -16.97
CA LEU A 637 11.91 -21.61 -17.78
C LEU A 637 11.97 -21.30 -19.29
N LYS A 638 12.02 -20.02 -19.68
CA LYS A 638 12.15 -19.63 -21.08
C LYS A 638 13.52 -19.99 -21.63
N ALA A 639 14.55 -19.99 -20.79
CA ALA A 639 15.87 -20.55 -21.12
C ALA A 639 15.85 -22.06 -21.44
N CYS A 640 14.86 -22.83 -20.93
CA CYS A 640 14.64 -24.22 -21.33
C CYS A 640 13.82 -24.38 -22.63
N GLY A 641 13.38 -23.29 -23.27
CA GLY A 641 12.49 -23.33 -24.43
C GLY A 641 11.00 -23.44 -24.08
N ILE A 642 10.57 -23.00 -22.88
CA ILE A 642 9.15 -22.78 -22.58
C ILE A 642 8.77 -21.36 -23.07
N THR A 643 8.19 -21.30 -24.27
CA THR A 643 7.87 -20.06 -25.00
C THR A 643 6.39 -19.95 -25.42
N ASP A 644 5.65 -21.06 -25.39
CA ASP A 644 4.24 -21.16 -25.81
C ASP A 644 3.33 -21.48 -24.62
N ALA A 645 2.16 -20.84 -24.57
CA ALA A 645 1.12 -21.07 -23.58
C ALA A 645 0.75 -22.56 -23.40
N ALA A 646 0.72 -23.35 -24.47
CA ALA A 646 0.38 -24.77 -24.44
C ALA A 646 1.40 -25.62 -23.67
N GLN A 647 2.65 -25.18 -23.55
CA GLN A 647 3.68 -25.88 -22.77
C GLN A 647 3.46 -25.76 -21.25
N LEU A 648 2.72 -24.73 -20.80
CA LEU A 648 2.40 -24.51 -19.38
C LEU A 648 1.24 -25.41 -18.91
N THR A 649 0.32 -25.75 -19.80
CA THR A 649 -0.85 -26.58 -19.48
C THR A 649 -0.41 -27.95 -18.99
N GLY A 650 -0.62 -28.24 -17.70
CA GLY A 650 -0.21 -29.50 -17.09
C GLY A 650 1.28 -29.62 -16.76
N LEU A 651 2.01 -28.50 -16.76
CA LEU A 651 3.41 -28.44 -16.33
C LEU A 651 3.58 -29.03 -14.92
N THR A 652 4.66 -29.79 -14.73
CA THR A 652 5.09 -30.31 -13.43
C THR A 652 6.50 -29.85 -13.09
N ALA A 653 6.77 -29.65 -11.80
CA ALA A 653 8.07 -29.27 -11.27
C ALA A 653 8.46 -30.21 -10.13
N THR A 654 9.65 -30.79 -10.16
CA THR A 654 10.16 -31.72 -9.15
C THR A 654 11.37 -31.12 -8.45
N TYR A 655 11.24 -30.84 -7.16
CA TYR A 655 12.36 -30.44 -6.31
C TYR A 655 13.08 -31.68 -5.81
N THR A 656 14.41 -31.68 -5.89
CA THR A 656 15.28 -32.77 -5.48
C THR A 656 16.25 -32.28 -4.40
N ALA A 657 16.17 -32.92 -3.23
CA ALA A 657 16.98 -32.69 -2.04
C ALA A 657 18.06 -33.79 -1.94
N GLY A 658 19.25 -33.46 -1.43
CA GLY A 658 20.38 -34.39 -1.36
C GLY A 658 21.36 -34.07 -0.24
N LEU A 659 22.15 -35.05 0.18
CA LEU A 659 23.32 -34.82 1.03
C LEU A 659 24.56 -34.46 0.20
N ASP A 660 25.45 -33.66 0.79
CA ASP A 660 26.78 -33.42 0.24
C ASP A 660 27.60 -34.72 0.17
N ALA A 661 28.63 -34.71 -0.68
CA ALA A 661 29.48 -35.87 -0.95
C ALA A 661 30.32 -36.27 0.29
N GLY A 662 29.75 -37.14 1.13
CA GLY A 662 30.30 -37.58 2.42
C GLY A 662 29.55 -37.06 3.65
N GLY A 663 28.45 -36.32 3.47
CA GLY A 663 27.56 -35.88 4.53
C GLY A 663 26.93 -37.03 5.30
N ALA A 664 26.72 -36.83 6.61
CA ALA A 664 26.12 -37.81 7.51
C ALA A 664 24.61 -37.58 7.68
N ALA A 665 24.19 -36.33 7.88
CA ALA A 665 22.79 -35.94 8.04
C ALA A 665 22.53 -34.46 7.72
N GLY A 666 21.34 -34.18 7.20
CA GLY A 666 20.88 -32.82 6.88
C GLY A 666 19.37 -32.75 6.72
N THR A 667 18.84 -31.56 6.45
CA THR A 667 17.41 -31.33 6.22
C THR A 667 17.19 -30.37 5.07
N HIS A 668 16.21 -30.66 4.21
CA HIS A 668 15.61 -29.67 3.33
C HIS A 668 14.21 -29.31 3.83
N SER A 669 13.84 -28.05 3.62
CA SER A 669 12.54 -27.49 3.96
C SER A 669 12.04 -26.71 2.76
N LEU A 670 11.03 -27.23 2.07
CA LEU A 670 10.37 -26.54 0.96
C LEU A 670 9.13 -25.81 1.51
N ASP A 671 9.15 -24.49 1.49
CA ASP A 671 8.00 -23.64 1.82
C ASP A 671 6.99 -23.71 0.67
N GLY A 672 7.41 -23.43 -0.57
CA GLY A 672 6.57 -23.73 -1.73
C GLY A 672 7.17 -23.37 -3.08
N MET A 673 6.34 -23.48 -4.12
CA MET A 673 6.67 -23.03 -5.47
C MET A 673 5.57 -22.14 -6.06
N ALA A 674 5.95 -21.22 -6.95
CA ALA A 674 5.02 -20.40 -7.71
C ALA A 674 5.58 -20.08 -9.10
N LEU A 675 4.76 -20.13 -10.15
CA LEU A 675 5.18 -19.87 -11.52
C LEU A 675 4.68 -18.50 -11.98
N ASP A 676 5.58 -17.53 -12.04
CA ASP A 676 5.32 -16.16 -12.48
C ASP A 676 5.45 -16.06 -14.02
N ILE A 677 4.33 -15.88 -14.72
CA ILE A 677 4.32 -15.72 -16.19
C ILE A 677 3.96 -14.30 -16.59
N VAL A 678 4.77 -13.68 -17.44
CA VAL A 678 4.35 -12.51 -18.23
C VAL A 678 4.20 -12.93 -19.69
N TYR A 679 3.06 -12.61 -20.28
CA TYR A 679 2.71 -12.91 -21.66
C TYR A 679 2.14 -11.67 -22.35
N ASP A 680 2.24 -11.62 -23.68
CA ASP A 680 1.31 -10.82 -24.48
C ASP A 680 0.10 -11.68 -24.83
N PRO A 681 -1.13 -11.12 -24.82
CA PRO A 681 -2.30 -11.81 -25.37
C PRO A 681 -2.12 -12.09 -26.86
N PRO A 682 -2.97 -12.93 -27.47
CA PRO A 682 -2.96 -13.12 -28.92
C PRO A 682 -3.15 -11.75 -29.62
N PRO A 683 -2.46 -11.47 -30.74
CA PRO A 683 -2.57 -10.18 -31.41
C PRO A 683 -4.02 -9.92 -31.88
N PRO A 684 -4.53 -8.68 -31.77
CA PRO A 684 -5.87 -8.32 -32.24
C PRO A 684 -6.08 -8.69 -33.70
N ARG A 685 -7.25 -9.25 -34.01
CA ARG A 685 -7.51 -9.92 -35.30
C ARG A 685 -7.93 -8.89 -36.36
N PRO A 686 -7.15 -8.65 -37.41
CA PRO A 686 -7.58 -7.83 -38.54
C PRO A 686 -8.72 -8.49 -39.32
N ALA A 687 -9.49 -7.69 -40.06
CA ALA A 687 -10.46 -8.20 -41.02
C ALA A 687 -9.72 -8.86 -42.20
N THR A 688 -10.05 -10.11 -42.52
CA THR A 688 -9.40 -10.83 -43.64
C THR A 688 -10.04 -10.56 -45.00
N ARG A 689 -11.23 -9.93 -45.03
CA ARG A 689 -11.84 -9.31 -46.22
C ARG A 689 -12.38 -7.92 -45.90
N ALA A 690 -12.34 -7.04 -46.91
CA ALA A 690 -12.86 -5.68 -46.86
C ALA A 690 -13.49 -5.33 -48.21
N GLU A 691 -14.78 -5.00 -48.23
CA GLU A 691 -15.56 -4.82 -49.46
C GLU A 691 -16.29 -3.47 -49.43
N SER A 692 -16.04 -2.63 -50.44
CA SER A 692 -16.74 -1.36 -50.65
C SER A 692 -16.64 -0.89 -52.09
N THR A 693 -17.64 -0.13 -52.54
CA THR A 693 -17.61 0.65 -53.79
C THR A 693 -17.43 2.15 -53.54
N ALA A 694 -17.41 2.60 -52.28
CA ALA A 694 -17.34 4.01 -51.88
C ALA A 694 -16.06 4.35 -51.09
N PHE A 695 -15.52 3.41 -50.32
CA PHE A 695 -14.21 3.50 -49.68
C PHE A 695 -13.14 2.92 -50.61
N VAL A 696 -12.13 3.72 -50.97
CA VAL A 696 -11.08 3.34 -51.91
C VAL A 696 -9.69 3.68 -51.35
N PRO A 697 -8.72 2.75 -51.40
CA PRO A 697 -8.87 1.31 -51.64
C PRO A 697 -9.52 0.62 -50.44
N ALA A 698 -10.55 -0.22 -50.63
CA ALA A 698 -11.21 -0.92 -49.51
C ALA A 698 -10.26 -1.84 -48.72
N ALA A 699 -9.23 -2.40 -49.36
CA ALA A 699 -8.22 -3.24 -48.72
C ALA A 699 -7.33 -2.48 -47.71
N ASP A 700 -7.27 -1.15 -47.79
CA ASP A 700 -6.55 -0.28 -46.83
C ASP A 700 -7.39 -0.01 -45.56
N ALA A 701 -8.42 -0.82 -45.29
CA ALA A 701 -9.17 -0.86 -44.03
C ALA A 701 -9.11 -2.24 -43.32
N GLN A 702 -8.24 -3.15 -43.78
CA GLN A 702 -8.18 -4.52 -43.24
C GLN A 702 -7.50 -4.62 -41.88
N ALA A 703 -6.51 -3.76 -41.59
CA ALA A 703 -5.73 -3.80 -40.36
C ALA A 703 -5.34 -2.37 -39.95
N ILE A 704 -5.45 -2.08 -38.65
CA ILE A 704 -5.01 -0.81 -38.09
C ILE A 704 -3.47 -0.76 -38.14
N ASP A 705 -2.92 -0.07 -39.13
CA ASP A 705 -1.46 0.05 -39.38
C ASP A 705 -0.94 1.50 -39.33
N GLY A 706 -1.84 2.49 -39.34
CA GLY A 706 -1.51 3.93 -39.27
C GLY A 706 -0.81 4.49 -40.52
N ALA A 707 -0.56 3.65 -41.53
CA ALA A 707 0.19 3.98 -42.74
C ALA A 707 -0.70 4.10 -43.98
N ARG A 708 -1.86 3.41 -44.01
CA ARG A 708 -2.81 3.46 -45.12
C ARG A 708 -4.25 3.53 -44.61
N THR A 709 -5.05 4.38 -45.24
CA THR A 709 -6.48 4.54 -44.92
C THR A 709 -7.33 4.37 -46.16
N ALA A 710 -8.38 3.55 -46.08
CA ALA A 710 -9.44 3.53 -47.07
C ALA A 710 -10.27 4.83 -46.94
N ARG A 711 -10.56 5.52 -48.05
CA ARG A 711 -11.19 6.86 -48.02
C ARG A 711 -12.49 6.92 -48.80
N ALA A 712 -13.49 7.58 -48.22
CA ALA A 712 -14.75 7.90 -48.88
C ALA A 712 -15.01 9.41 -48.88
N ALA A 713 -15.30 9.97 -50.06
CA ALA A 713 -15.75 11.34 -50.22
C ALA A 713 -17.28 11.42 -50.15
N LEU A 714 -17.79 12.13 -49.15
CA LEU A 714 -19.22 12.29 -48.89
C LEU A 714 -19.72 13.63 -49.46
N SER A 715 -20.91 13.64 -50.05
CA SER A 715 -21.53 14.84 -50.65
C SER A 715 -23.05 14.74 -50.68
N ALA A 716 -23.76 15.82 -51.00
CA ALA A 716 -25.23 15.76 -51.14
C ALA A 716 -25.74 14.73 -52.18
N ALA A 717 -24.90 14.32 -53.14
CA ALA A 717 -25.22 13.28 -54.13
C ALA A 717 -24.83 11.85 -53.67
N ALA A 718 -23.93 11.75 -52.68
CA ALA A 718 -23.51 10.50 -52.03
C ALA A 718 -23.39 10.76 -50.52
N PRO A 719 -24.53 10.90 -49.79
CA PRO A 719 -24.53 11.37 -48.40
C PRO A 719 -24.12 10.30 -47.39
N THR A 720 -23.93 9.06 -47.84
CA THR A 720 -23.55 7.90 -47.03
C THR A 720 -22.56 7.02 -47.79
N ALA A 721 -21.54 6.52 -47.11
CA ALA A 721 -20.63 5.50 -47.62
C ALA A 721 -20.54 4.35 -46.62
N THR A 722 -20.47 3.11 -47.12
CA THR A 722 -20.35 1.89 -46.32
C THR A 722 -19.15 1.05 -46.74
N ILE A 723 -18.56 0.33 -45.80
CA ILE A 723 -17.55 -0.71 -46.05
C ILE A 723 -17.82 -1.91 -45.13
N ASP A 724 -17.89 -3.09 -45.74
CA ASP A 724 -18.16 -4.35 -45.05
C ASP A 724 -16.85 -5.09 -44.78
N LEU A 725 -16.57 -5.33 -43.51
CA LEU A 725 -15.36 -5.96 -43.00
C LEU A 725 -15.72 -7.30 -42.37
N GLY A 726 -14.99 -8.37 -42.68
CA GLY A 726 -15.36 -9.70 -42.21
C GLY A 726 -14.23 -10.72 -42.30
N GLY A 727 -14.58 -11.99 -42.03
CA GLY A 727 -13.59 -13.05 -41.97
C GLY A 727 -12.82 -13.03 -40.65
N TYR A 728 -13.52 -12.72 -39.54
CA TYR A 728 -13.07 -12.96 -38.17
C TYR A 728 -13.29 -14.43 -37.75
N ASP A 729 -13.72 -15.25 -38.71
CA ASP A 729 -14.59 -16.43 -38.57
C ASP A 729 -13.90 -17.68 -37.99
N THR A 730 -12.62 -17.59 -37.61
CA THR A 730 -11.80 -18.71 -37.09
C THR A 730 -11.31 -18.48 -35.65
N PRO A 731 -12.18 -18.61 -34.62
CA PRO A 731 -11.75 -18.71 -33.24
C PRO A 731 -10.87 -19.96 -33.03
N ALA A 732 -9.56 -19.77 -32.87
CA ALA A 732 -8.66 -20.74 -32.22
C ALA A 732 -8.94 -20.79 -30.70
N VAL A 733 -10.21 -20.96 -30.34
CA VAL A 733 -10.75 -20.92 -28.99
C VAL A 733 -11.39 -22.28 -28.72
N ALA A 734 -11.08 -22.90 -27.59
CA ALA A 734 -11.59 -24.23 -27.27
C ALA A 734 -13.13 -24.25 -27.22
N PRO A 735 -13.81 -25.26 -27.80
CA PRO A 735 -15.24 -25.46 -27.60
C PRO A 735 -15.58 -25.47 -26.10
N GLY A 736 -16.69 -24.85 -25.72
CA GLY A 736 -17.08 -24.74 -24.30
C GLY A 736 -16.50 -23.54 -23.55
N SER A 737 -15.58 -22.75 -24.13
CA SER A 737 -15.06 -21.50 -23.52
C SER A 737 -16.17 -20.47 -23.23
N VAL A 738 -15.85 -19.48 -22.38
CA VAL A 738 -16.66 -18.27 -22.14
C VAL A 738 -15.89 -17.03 -22.59
N LEU A 739 -16.56 -16.08 -23.25
CA LEU A 739 -16.03 -14.75 -23.56
C LEU A 739 -16.06 -13.87 -22.30
N ASP A 740 -14.92 -13.24 -21.98
CA ASP A 740 -14.80 -12.21 -20.94
C ASP A 740 -14.80 -10.79 -21.53
N GLY A 741 -14.37 -10.64 -22.77
CA GLY A 741 -14.38 -9.39 -23.52
C GLY A 741 -14.18 -9.65 -25.00
N ALA A 742 -14.91 -8.90 -25.83
CA ALA A 742 -14.77 -8.96 -27.28
C ALA A 742 -14.69 -7.51 -27.77
N LEU A 743 -13.48 -6.97 -27.80
CA LEU A 743 -13.23 -5.56 -28.07
C LEU A 743 -13.06 -5.35 -29.58
N LEU A 744 -13.99 -4.61 -30.16
CA LEU A 744 -13.92 -4.17 -31.55
C LEU A 744 -13.31 -2.78 -31.59
N HIS A 745 -12.06 -2.69 -32.05
CA HIS A 745 -11.34 -1.42 -32.23
C HIS A 745 -11.56 -0.91 -33.65
N ILE A 746 -11.92 0.37 -33.80
CA ILE A 746 -12.18 1.02 -35.09
C ILE A 746 -11.32 2.29 -35.18
N ALA A 747 -10.29 2.28 -36.02
CA ALA A 747 -9.42 3.44 -36.23
C ALA A 747 -9.90 4.26 -37.43
N HIS A 748 -10.46 5.45 -37.17
CA HIS A 748 -11.03 6.32 -38.21
C HIS A 748 -10.71 7.80 -38.02
N ARG A 749 -11.10 8.61 -39.02
CA ARG A 749 -10.94 10.06 -39.07
C ARG A 749 -12.03 10.70 -39.92
N ASP A 750 -12.59 11.79 -39.41
CA ASP A 750 -13.82 12.42 -39.86
C ASP A 750 -13.56 13.87 -40.28
N ASP A 751 -12.93 14.06 -41.45
CA ASP A 751 -12.54 15.38 -41.93
C ASP A 751 -13.76 16.16 -42.49
N PRO A 752 -14.01 17.40 -42.02
CA PRO A 752 -14.95 18.30 -42.68
C PRO A 752 -14.40 18.71 -44.06
N GLY A 753 -15.29 18.89 -45.04
CA GLY A 753 -14.88 19.33 -46.38
C GLY A 753 -14.30 20.76 -46.38
N ALA A 754 -13.49 21.08 -47.39
CA ALA A 754 -12.74 22.34 -47.50
C ALA A 754 -13.59 23.64 -47.52
N ALA A 755 -14.92 23.54 -47.63
CA ALA A 755 -15.85 24.66 -47.49
C ALA A 755 -16.15 25.05 -46.03
N GLY A 756 -15.81 24.20 -45.06
CA GLY A 756 -16.21 24.33 -43.66
C GLY A 756 -17.64 23.82 -43.42
N GLY A 757 -17.81 23.04 -42.35
CA GLY A 757 -19.10 22.47 -41.93
C GLY A 757 -18.90 21.38 -40.88
N PRO A 758 -19.99 20.83 -40.31
CA PRO A 758 -19.90 19.69 -39.41
C PRO A 758 -19.17 18.48 -40.04
N PRO A 759 -18.33 17.77 -39.27
CA PRO A 759 -17.70 16.53 -39.73
C PRO A 759 -18.75 15.45 -40.04
N PRO A 760 -18.38 14.38 -40.78
CA PRO A 760 -19.26 13.25 -40.97
C PRO A 760 -19.49 12.53 -39.64
N THR A 761 -20.64 11.85 -39.52
CA THR A 761 -20.95 10.99 -38.37
C THR A 761 -20.70 9.54 -38.76
N ALA A 762 -19.87 8.84 -37.98
CA ALA A 762 -19.58 7.43 -38.17
C ALA A 762 -20.47 6.53 -37.28
N ALA A 763 -20.76 5.33 -37.77
CA ALA A 763 -21.51 4.30 -37.06
C ALA A 763 -21.13 2.89 -37.55
N VAL A 764 -21.31 1.88 -36.71
CA VAL A 764 -21.03 0.47 -37.01
C VAL A 764 -22.28 -0.36 -36.83
N THR A 765 -22.53 -1.29 -37.75
CA THR A 765 -23.58 -2.32 -37.61
C THR A 765 -22.95 -3.70 -37.67
N LEU A 766 -23.40 -4.61 -36.81
CA LEU A 766 -22.84 -5.96 -36.68
C LEU A 766 -23.83 -6.99 -37.22
N THR A 767 -23.33 -8.00 -37.94
CA THR A 767 -24.14 -9.09 -38.47
C THR A 767 -23.43 -10.43 -38.29
N GLY A 768 -24.18 -11.51 -38.14
CA GLY A 768 -23.67 -12.86 -37.96
C GLY A 768 -24.77 -13.82 -37.49
N PRO A 769 -24.73 -15.10 -37.84
CA PRO A 769 -25.80 -16.07 -37.53
C PRO A 769 -25.97 -16.34 -36.02
N GLY A 770 -24.92 -16.15 -35.21
CA GLY A 770 -24.95 -16.36 -33.76
C GLY A 770 -25.18 -15.11 -32.90
N LEU A 771 -25.28 -13.92 -33.51
CA LEU A 771 -25.38 -12.66 -32.77
C LEU A 771 -26.80 -12.45 -32.16
N PRO A 772 -26.90 -12.01 -30.90
CA PRO A 772 -28.15 -11.52 -30.33
C PRO A 772 -28.73 -10.32 -31.11
N ARG A 773 -30.05 -10.18 -31.14
CA ARG A 773 -30.74 -9.05 -31.82
C ARG A 773 -30.42 -7.67 -31.25
N SER A 774 -29.91 -7.60 -30.02
CA SER A 774 -29.32 -6.39 -29.43
C SER A 774 -28.07 -5.91 -30.18
N CYS A 775 -27.28 -6.85 -30.71
CA CYS A 775 -26.01 -6.59 -31.38
C CYS A 775 -26.16 -6.03 -32.80
N THR A 776 -27.29 -6.33 -33.46
CA THR A 776 -27.55 -5.90 -34.85
C THR A 776 -28.10 -4.47 -34.94
N ALA A 777 -28.11 -3.72 -33.84
CA ALA A 777 -28.41 -2.29 -33.84
C ALA A 777 -27.17 -1.46 -34.23
N SER A 778 -27.39 -0.37 -34.97
CA SER A 778 -26.28 0.50 -35.39
C SER A 778 -25.77 1.33 -34.21
N GLN A 779 -24.51 1.11 -33.84
CA GLN A 779 -23.80 1.82 -32.78
C GLN A 779 -23.13 3.08 -33.36
N LYS A 780 -23.35 4.24 -32.74
CA LYS A 780 -22.67 5.48 -33.15
C LYS A 780 -21.26 5.51 -32.59
N LEU A 781 -20.31 5.98 -33.39
CA LEU A 781 -18.95 6.26 -32.97
C LEU A 781 -18.81 7.72 -32.52
N ALA A 782 -17.68 8.03 -31.88
CA ALA A 782 -17.22 9.39 -31.67
C ALA A 782 -16.83 10.06 -33.01
N VAL A 783 -16.36 11.30 -32.94
CA VAL A 783 -16.07 12.14 -34.11
C VAL A 783 -14.64 12.66 -34.00
N HIS A 784 -13.77 12.21 -34.91
CA HIS A 784 -12.32 12.39 -34.80
C HIS A 784 -11.77 13.28 -35.92
N GLN A 785 -11.55 14.56 -35.62
CA GLN A 785 -11.04 15.54 -36.59
C GLN A 785 -9.51 15.63 -36.59
N GLY A 786 -8.91 15.81 -37.77
CA GLY A 786 -7.51 16.23 -37.92
C GLY A 786 -6.44 15.15 -37.68
N ALA A 787 -6.74 14.12 -36.90
CA ALA A 787 -5.90 12.95 -36.63
C ALA A 787 -6.69 11.64 -36.82
N LEU A 788 -5.99 10.52 -36.96
CA LEU A 788 -6.59 9.20 -36.74
C LEU A 788 -6.73 8.97 -35.24
N ALA A 789 -7.87 8.40 -34.83
CA ALA A 789 -8.08 7.92 -33.47
C ALA A 789 -8.91 6.63 -33.49
N THR A 790 -8.84 5.88 -32.39
CA THR A 790 -9.40 4.52 -32.30
C THR A 790 -10.53 4.46 -31.29
N ASP A 791 -11.76 4.32 -31.79
CA ASP A 791 -12.90 3.96 -30.96
C ASP A 791 -12.83 2.48 -30.57
N THR A 792 -13.41 2.13 -29.42
CA THR A 792 -13.45 0.74 -28.92
C THR A 792 -14.85 0.40 -28.43
N LEU A 793 -15.46 -0.62 -29.01
CA LEU A 793 -16.76 -1.14 -28.65
C LEU A 793 -16.63 -2.54 -28.02
N ASP A 794 -16.99 -2.69 -26.75
CA ASP A 794 -17.06 -4.01 -26.10
C ASP A 794 -18.36 -4.72 -26.47
N LEU A 795 -18.26 -5.78 -27.26
CA LEU A 795 -19.39 -6.59 -27.71
C LEU A 795 -19.96 -7.48 -26.59
N VAL A 796 -19.17 -7.81 -25.55
CA VAL A 796 -19.70 -8.53 -24.37
C VAL A 796 -20.65 -7.62 -23.61
N ALA A 797 -20.22 -6.41 -23.25
CA ALA A 797 -21.08 -5.43 -22.57
C ALA A 797 -22.25 -4.92 -23.45
N ALA A 798 -22.01 -4.60 -24.73
CA ALA A 798 -23.03 -4.00 -25.59
C ALA A 798 -24.08 -5.00 -26.11
N CYS A 799 -23.70 -6.26 -26.33
CA CYS A 799 -24.58 -7.26 -26.95
C CYS A 799 -25.01 -8.39 -26.02
N GLY A 800 -24.30 -8.63 -24.91
CA GLY A 800 -24.48 -9.82 -24.06
C GLY A 800 -23.89 -11.09 -24.68
N LEU A 801 -22.75 -10.99 -25.38
CA LEU A 801 -22.03 -12.18 -25.86
C LEU A 801 -21.37 -12.92 -24.70
N THR A 802 -21.49 -14.23 -24.67
CA THR A 802 -20.88 -15.11 -23.65
C THR A 802 -20.21 -16.34 -24.24
N ASP A 803 -20.55 -16.74 -25.47
CA ASP A 803 -20.00 -17.93 -26.14
C ASP A 803 -19.27 -17.53 -27.44
N PRO A 804 -18.01 -17.98 -27.67
CA PRO A 804 -17.26 -17.69 -28.90
C PRO A 804 -17.96 -18.12 -30.20
N SER A 805 -18.85 -19.12 -30.16
CA SER A 805 -19.65 -19.55 -31.32
C SER A 805 -20.60 -18.45 -31.83
N GLN A 806 -20.95 -17.47 -31.00
CA GLN A 806 -21.78 -16.33 -31.40
C GLN A 806 -21.07 -15.41 -32.42
N LEU A 807 -19.73 -15.46 -32.46
CA LEU A 807 -18.88 -14.68 -33.37
C LEU A 807 -18.62 -15.39 -34.72
N VAL A 808 -19.09 -16.64 -34.90
CA VAL A 808 -18.88 -17.39 -36.15
C VAL A 808 -19.64 -16.70 -37.29
N GLY A 809 -18.90 -16.27 -38.31
CA GLY A 809 -19.45 -15.52 -39.45
C GLY A 809 -19.78 -14.06 -39.13
N LEU A 810 -19.09 -13.45 -38.14
CA LEU A 810 -19.18 -12.03 -37.84
C LEU A 810 -18.76 -11.18 -39.05
N ALA A 811 -19.60 -10.21 -39.39
CA ALA A 811 -19.28 -9.12 -40.30
C ALA A 811 -19.66 -7.76 -39.68
N VAL A 812 -18.85 -6.75 -40.00
CA VAL A 812 -18.86 -5.42 -39.42
C VAL A 812 -19.02 -4.40 -40.55
N THR A 813 -20.18 -3.75 -40.62
CA THR A 813 -20.46 -2.70 -41.60
C THR A 813 -20.15 -1.34 -40.97
N TYR A 814 -19.03 -0.73 -41.36
CA TYR A 814 -18.74 0.67 -41.03
C TYR A 814 -19.52 1.59 -41.98
N THR A 815 -20.21 2.58 -41.44
CA THR A 815 -21.05 3.53 -42.17
C THR A 815 -20.66 4.95 -41.79
N ALA A 816 -20.24 5.76 -42.77
CA ALA A 816 -20.02 7.19 -42.59
C ALA A 816 -21.14 7.97 -43.30
N ALA A 817 -21.76 8.93 -42.60
CA ALA A 817 -22.81 9.79 -43.13
C ALA A 817 -22.41 11.27 -43.08
N LEU A 818 -22.80 12.03 -44.09
CA LEU A 818 -22.51 13.46 -44.21
C LEU A 818 -23.16 14.26 -43.06
N GLY A 819 -22.36 15.07 -42.35
CA GLY A 819 -22.83 15.90 -41.25
C GLY A 819 -23.95 16.86 -41.67
N ALA A 820 -24.96 17.02 -40.82
CA ALA A 820 -26.14 17.83 -41.13
C ALA A 820 -25.76 19.31 -41.39
N GLY A 821 -25.98 19.78 -42.63
CA GLY A 821 -25.61 21.12 -43.07
C GLY A 821 -24.27 21.20 -43.83
N SER A 822 -23.48 20.12 -43.89
CA SER A 822 -22.27 20.07 -44.72
C SER A 822 -22.58 19.78 -46.18
N ALA A 823 -21.87 20.46 -47.09
CA ALA A 823 -21.95 20.20 -48.53
C ALA A 823 -21.07 19.02 -48.98
N ALA A 824 -19.93 18.84 -48.30
CA ALA A 824 -19.00 17.73 -48.52
C ALA A 824 -18.20 17.41 -47.25
N ALA A 825 -17.71 16.18 -47.14
CA ALA A 825 -16.84 15.67 -46.07
C ALA A 825 -15.95 14.53 -46.59
N THR A 826 -14.91 14.16 -45.83
CA THR A 826 -14.11 12.95 -46.11
C THR A 826 -14.07 12.07 -44.87
N ALA A 827 -14.51 10.82 -45.00
CA ALA A 827 -14.30 9.81 -43.98
C ALA A 827 -13.09 8.95 -44.37
N GLN A 828 -12.22 8.64 -43.41
CA GLN A 828 -11.09 7.75 -43.57
C GLN A 828 -11.17 6.63 -42.53
N LEU A 829 -10.93 5.39 -42.94
CA LEU A 829 -10.89 4.21 -42.07
C LEU A 829 -9.54 3.53 -42.28
N ASP A 830 -8.74 3.44 -41.21
CA ASP A 830 -7.43 2.77 -41.18
C ASP A 830 -7.64 1.26 -40.96
N GLY A 831 -8.58 0.90 -40.09
CA GLY A 831 -9.16 -0.44 -40.10
C GLY A 831 -10.00 -0.78 -38.89
N VAL A 832 -10.38 -2.06 -38.82
CA VAL A 832 -11.05 -2.65 -37.66
C VAL A 832 -10.30 -3.89 -37.22
N THR A 833 -10.09 -4.04 -35.90
CA THR A 833 -9.55 -5.27 -35.30
C THR A 833 -10.44 -5.76 -34.17
N LEU A 834 -10.47 -7.09 -33.99
CA LEU A 834 -11.21 -7.75 -32.91
C LEU A 834 -10.24 -8.44 -31.94
N ASP A 835 -10.18 -7.96 -30.71
CA ASP A 835 -9.51 -8.66 -29.60
C ASP A 835 -10.51 -9.51 -28.80
N LEU A 836 -10.07 -10.68 -28.30
CA LEU A 836 -10.92 -11.73 -27.71
C LEU A 836 -10.35 -12.26 -26.39
N ALA A 837 -10.69 -11.59 -25.29
CA ALA A 837 -10.49 -12.10 -23.95
C ALA A 837 -11.51 -13.22 -23.66
N HIS A 838 -11.02 -14.40 -23.29
CA HIS A 838 -11.85 -15.57 -23.03
C HIS A 838 -11.17 -16.52 -22.04
N ARG A 839 -11.97 -17.29 -21.29
CA ARG A 839 -11.48 -18.39 -20.47
C ARG A 839 -11.79 -19.73 -21.13
N PRO A 840 -10.78 -20.56 -21.43
CA PRO A 840 -10.99 -21.92 -21.89
C PRO A 840 -11.53 -22.81 -20.76
N PRO A 841 -12.28 -23.88 -21.08
CA PRO A 841 -12.78 -24.80 -20.08
C PRO A 841 -11.65 -25.61 -19.46
N VAL A 842 -11.83 -25.92 -18.19
CA VAL A 842 -11.03 -26.91 -17.48
C VAL A 842 -11.79 -28.23 -17.55
N SER A 843 -11.33 -29.14 -18.42
CA SER A 843 -11.86 -30.49 -18.53
C SER A 843 -11.57 -31.31 -17.28
N VAL A 844 -12.60 -31.99 -16.75
CA VAL A 844 -12.56 -32.84 -15.56
C VAL A 844 -13.09 -34.23 -15.91
N ARG A 845 -12.34 -35.28 -15.52
CA ARG A 845 -12.63 -36.68 -15.82
C ARG A 845 -13.25 -37.42 -14.62
N PRO A 846 -14.18 -38.36 -14.81
CA PRO A 846 -14.71 -39.20 -13.73
C PRO A 846 -13.66 -40.20 -13.24
N THR A 847 -13.26 -40.16 -11.97
CA THR A 847 -12.28 -41.12 -11.40
C THR A 847 -12.86 -42.52 -11.24
N ARG A 848 -14.19 -42.67 -11.30
CA ARG A 848 -14.89 -43.94 -11.12
C ARG A 848 -15.92 -44.17 -12.22
N ALA A 849 -15.82 -45.33 -12.86
CA ALA A 849 -16.78 -45.85 -13.82
C ALA A 849 -17.23 -47.27 -13.43
N ILE A 850 -18.53 -47.55 -13.53
CA ILE A 850 -19.15 -48.82 -13.11
C ILE A 850 -20.26 -49.17 -14.10
N SER A 851 -20.17 -50.29 -14.84
CA SER A 851 -21.37 -50.79 -15.53
C SER A 851 -22.35 -51.34 -14.50
N THR A 852 -23.62 -50.93 -14.58
CA THR A 852 -24.61 -51.20 -13.53
C THR A 852 -25.25 -52.57 -13.65
N ALA A 853 -24.95 -53.33 -14.71
CA ALA A 853 -25.47 -54.67 -14.94
C ALA A 853 -24.54 -55.74 -14.34
N THR A 854 -25.08 -56.57 -13.45
CA THR A 854 -24.53 -57.91 -13.15
C THR A 854 -24.33 -58.65 -14.48
N PRO A 855 -23.18 -59.32 -14.74
CA PRO A 855 -22.75 -59.70 -16.08
C PRO A 855 -23.80 -60.49 -16.86
N THR A 856 -24.40 -59.78 -17.81
CA THR A 856 -25.42 -60.19 -18.77
C THR A 856 -25.04 -59.55 -20.12
N ALA A 857 -25.62 -60.01 -21.24
CA ALA A 857 -25.08 -59.73 -22.57
C ALA A 857 -24.98 -58.23 -22.95
N ALA A 858 -25.82 -57.37 -22.37
CA ALA A 858 -25.78 -55.92 -22.56
C ALA A 858 -25.16 -55.20 -21.34
N ALA A 859 -23.88 -55.46 -21.09
CA ALA A 859 -23.06 -54.70 -20.15
C ALA A 859 -21.94 -53.96 -20.89
N PHE A 860 -21.39 -52.91 -20.28
CA PHE A 860 -20.13 -52.31 -20.73
C PHE A 860 -18.97 -53.05 -20.03
N PRO A 861 -18.20 -53.90 -20.72
CA PRO A 861 -17.26 -54.83 -20.09
C PRO A 861 -16.02 -54.11 -19.53
N ASP A 862 -15.57 -53.07 -20.23
CA ASP A 862 -14.39 -52.27 -19.89
C ASP A 862 -14.81 -50.83 -19.55
N PRO A 863 -15.53 -50.59 -18.43
CA PRO A 863 -16.10 -49.28 -18.12
C PRO A 863 -15.02 -48.21 -17.86
N ARG A 864 -13.75 -48.60 -17.67
CA ARG A 864 -12.63 -47.67 -17.49
C ARG A 864 -12.27 -46.89 -18.75
N HIS A 865 -12.60 -47.41 -19.93
CA HIS A 865 -12.37 -46.71 -21.18
C HIS A 865 -13.18 -45.40 -21.21
N ALA A 866 -14.44 -45.45 -20.76
CA ALA A 866 -15.36 -44.31 -20.65
C ALA A 866 -14.93 -43.15 -19.70
N GLN A 867 -13.73 -43.20 -19.12
CA GLN A 867 -13.21 -42.20 -18.18
C GLN A 867 -12.47 -41.03 -18.85
N ALA A 868 -12.25 -41.09 -20.16
CA ALA A 868 -11.58 -40.07 -20.95
C ALA A 868 -12.19 -40.03 -22.36
N ILE A 869 -12.15 -38.88 -23.04
CA ILE A 869 -12.40 -38.82 -24.48
C ILE A 869 -11.02 -38.94 -25.16
N ASP A 870 -10.65 -40.14 -25.58
CA ASP A 870 -9.33 -40.43 -26.18
C ASP A 870 -9.34 -41.44 -27.36
N THR A 871 -10.52 -41.75 -27.88
CA THR A 871 -10.85 -42.77 -28.89
C THR A 871 -10.85 -44.23 -28.41
N THR A 872 -10.51 -44.50 -27.15
CA THR A 872 -10.63 -45.84 -26.55
C THR A 872 -12.05 -46.09 -26.07
N THR A 873 -12.84 -46.89 -26.81
CA THR A 873 -14.26 -47.12 -26.46
C THR A 873 -14.50 -48.25 -25.47
N SER A 874 -15.53 -48.07 -24.63
CA SER A 874 -16.27 -49.15 -23.96
C SER A 874 -17.45 -49.54 -24.83
N THR A 875 -17.53 -50.81 -25.26
CA THR A 875 -18.54 -51.29 -26.22
C THR A 875 -19.58 -52.17 -25.54
N ALA A 876 -20.88 -51.90 -25.74
CA ALA A 876 -21.97 -52.76 -25.32
C ALA A 876 -22.76 -53.29 -26.54
N THR A 877 -23.15 -54.57 -26.51
CA THR A 877 -24.03 -55.16 -27.53
C THR A 877 -25.45 -55.23 -26.98
N LEU A 878 -26.39 -54.62 -27.69
CA LEU A 878 -27.82 -54.61 -27.36
C LEU A 878 -28.53 -55.70 -28.17
N ALA A 879 -29.54 -56.34 -27.58
CA ALA A 879 -30.33 -57.38 -28.24
C ALA A 879 -31.75 -57.44 -27.65
N THR A 880 -32.72 -58.05 -28.33
CA THR A 880 -34.12 -58.13 -27.81
C THR A 880 -34.24 -58.77 -26.43
N ALA A 881 -33.36 -59.71 -26.08
CA ALA A 881 -33.31 -60.35 -24.75
C ALA A 881 -32.65 -59.47 -23.67
N THR A 882 -31.84 -58.49 -24.07
CA THR A 882 -31.12 -57.53 -23.20
C THR A 882 -31.10 -56.16 -23.89
N PRO A 883 -32.25 -55.44 -23.91
CA PRO A 883 -32.46 -54.30 -24.82
C PRO A 883 -31.87 -52.97 -24.32
N SER A 884 -31.06 -52.99 -23.25
CA SER A 884 -30.44 -51.80 -22.70
C SER A 884 -29.15 -52.12 -21.94
N ALA A 885 -28.14 -51.27 -22.08
CA ALA A 885 -26.91 -51.28 -21.31
C ALA A 885 -26.73 -49.93 -20.61
N SER A 886 -26.07 -49.90 -19.45
CA SER A 886 -25.78 -48.64 -18.75
C SER A 886 -24.49 -48.66 -17.93
N ILE A 887 -23.94 -47.47 -17.74
CA ILE A 887 -22.67 -47.21 -17.06
C ILE A 887 -22.78 -45.93 -16.23
N ARG A 888 -22.48 -46.06 -14.92
CA ARG A 888 -22.43 -44.95 -13.96
C ARG A 888 -21.01 -44.42 -13.88
N LEU A 889 -20.87 -43.15 -14.18
CA LEU A 889 -19.65 -42.35 -14.14
C LEU A 889 -19.79 -41.34 -12.99
N GLY A 890 -18.72 -41.10 -12.23
CA GLY A 890 -18.78 -40.18 -11.10
C GLY A 890 -17.46 -40.06 -10.35
N ALA A 891 -17.52 -39.37 -9.20
CA ALA A 891 -16.34 -38.89 -8.49
C ALA A 891 -15.39 -38.16 -9.46
N PHE A 892 -15.90 -37.12 -10.11
CA PHE A 892 -15.14 -36.28 -11.03
C PHE A 892 -13.90 -35.71 -10.34
N ALA A 893 -12.74 -35.77 -11.02
CA ALA A 893 -11.43 -35.37 -10.53
C ALA A 893 -11.29 -33.83 -10.42
N MET A 894 -12.23 -33.21 -9.70
CA MET A 894 -12.37 -31.77 -9.59
C MET A 894 -11.05 -31.15 -9.08
N PRO A 895 -10.41 -30.24 -9.84
CA PRO A 895 -9.36 -29.42 -9.27
C PRO A 895 -9.99 -28.56 -8.14
N PRO A 896 -9.24 -28.23 -7.08
CA PRO A 896 -9.73 -27.35 -6.04
C PRO A 896 -10.02 -25.97 -6.64
N LEU A 897 -11.31 -25.69 -6.88
CA LEU A 897 -11.76 -24.37 -7.32
C LEU A 897 -11.46 -23.36 -6.19
N PRO A 898 -10.79 -22.23 -6.45
CA PRO A 898 -10.52 -21.21 -5.44
C PRO A 898 -11.80 -20.82 -4.69
N ALA A 899 -11.72 -20.72 -3.36
CA ALA A 899 -12.89 -20.48 -2.52
C ALA A 899 -13.62 -19.20 -2.94
N GLY A 900 -14.88 -19.33 -3.36
CA GLY A 900 -15.67 -18.22 -3.93
C GLY A 900 -15.75 -18.17 -5.44
N SER A 901 -15.12 -19.09 -6.17
CA SER A 901 -15.21 -19.12 -7.64
C SER A 901 -16.66 -19.29 -8.09
N VAL A 902 -17.13 -18.37 -8.94
CA VAL A 902 -18.41 -18.49 -9.64
C VAL A 902 -18.18 -19.34 -10.88
N ILE A 903 -19.00 -20.37 -11.07
CA ILE A 903 -18.96 -21.16 -12.31
C ILE A 903 -19.90 -20.48 -13.31
N ASP A 904 -19.32 -19.99 -14.41
CA ASP A 904 -20.07 -19.30 -15.46
C ASP A 904 -20.68 -20.27 -16.47
N LYS A 905 -20.06 -21.45 -16.62
CA LYS A 905 -20.50 -22.48 -17.56
C LYS A 905 -20.03 -23.86 -17.12
N VAL A 906 -20.92 -24.83 -17.20
CA VAL A 906 -20.61 -26.26 -17.04
C VAL A 906 -21.19 -27.00 -18.23
N VAL A 907 -20.32 -27.68 -18.98
CA VAL A 907 -20.71 -28.47 -20.14
C VAL A 907 -20.29 -29.91 -19.90
N LEU A 908 -21.23 -30.84 -20.00
CA LEU A 908 -20.94 -32.27 -20.08
C LEU A 908 -20.78 -32.65 -21.55
N ARG A 909 -19.62 -33.21 -21.89
CA ARG A 909 -19.28 -33.72 -23.22
C ARG A 909 -19.32 -35.24 -23.21
N VAL A 910 -19.97 -35.81 -24.22
CA VAL A 910 -20.12 -37.27 -24.39
C VAL A 910 -19.63 -37.64 -25.78
N ALA A 911 -18.61 -38.47 -25.88
CA ALA A 911 -18.16 -39.03 -27.16
C ALA A 911 -18.71 -40.46 -27.31
N HIS A 912 -19.57 -40.70 -28.30
CA HIS A 912 -20.23 -42.00 -28.49
C HIS A 912 -20.56 -42.31 -29.96
N GLN A 913 -20.85 -43.59 -30.24
CA GLN A 913 -21.24 -44.13 -31.54
C GLN A 913 -22.31 -45.20 -31.34
N ASP A 914 -23.39 -45.13 -32.12
CA ASP A 914 -24.59 -45.95 -31.96
C ASP A 914 -24.83 -46.74 -33.26
N ASP A 915 -24.08 -47.82 -33.45
CA ASP A 915 -24.09 -48.63 -34.68
C ASP A 915 -25.29 -49.58 -34.72
N ASP A 916 -26.09 -49.46 -35.79
CA ASP A 916 -27.08 -50.47 -36.19
C ASP A 916 -26.38 -51.68 -36.84
N THR A 917 -26.49 -52.86 -36.22
CA THR A 917 -25.89 -54.09 -36.74
C THR A 917 -26.81 -54.90 -37.65
N THR A 918 -28.12 -54.59 -37.69
CA THR A 918 -29.09 -55.33 -38.51
C THR A 918 -29.36 -54.60 -39.83
N ALA A 919 -29.09 -55.26 -40.97
CA ALA A 919 -29.38 -54.68 -42.29
C ALA A 919 -30.83 -54.19 -42.39
N ALA A 920 -30.99 -52.88 -42.68
CA ALA A 920 -32.23 -52.16 -42.45
C ALA A 920 -33.47 -52.81 -43.13
N PRO A 921 -34.55 -53.11 -42.37
CA PRO A 921 -35.79 -53.61 -42.94
C PRO A 921 -36.51 -52.51 -43.75
N PRO A 922 -37.45 -52.87 -44.66
CA PRO A 922 -38.08 -51.92 -45.60
C PRO A 922 -39.15 -50.99 -44.96
N SER A 923 -39.03 -50.69 -43.66
CA SER A 923 -39.88 -49.77 -42.90
C SER A 923 -38.98 -48.87 -42.04
N PRO A 924 -39.39 -47.62 -41.72
CA PRO A 924 -38.58 -46.71 -40.92
C PRO A 924 -38.43 -47.20 -39.48
N THR A 925 -37.38 -47.98 -39.22
CA THR A 925 -36.90 -48.34 -37.88
C THR A 925 -36.18 -47.16 -37.24
N ALA A 926 -36.41 -46.94 -35.95
CA ALA A 926 -35.63 -45.97 -35.20
C ALA A 926 -34.17 -46.46 -35.03
N PRO A 927 -33.19 -45.55 -34.94
CA PRO A 927 -31.86 -45.89 -34.45
C PRO A 927 -31.94 -46.37 -32.98
N PRO A 928 -30.87 -47.00 -32.45
CA PRO A 928 -30.66 -47.05 -31.00
C PRO A 928 -30.85 -45.67 -30.36
N THR A 929 -31.44 -45.65 -29.16
CA THR A 929 -31.73 -44.43 -28.41
C THR A 929 -30.84 -44.35 -27.19
N VAL A 930 -30.05 -43.28 -27.12
CA VAL A 930 -29.07 -43.02 -26.07
C VAL A 930 -29.52 -41.84 -25.20
N ALA A 931 -29.37 -42.01 -23.89
CA ALA A 931 -29.78 -41.02 -22.92
C ALA A 931 -28.84 -40.99 -21.72
N LEU A 932 -28.64 -39.81 -21.17
CA LEU A 932 -27.74 -39.53 -20.08
C LEU A 932 -28.54 -38.95 -18.91
N THR A 933 -28.50 -39.61 -17.75
CA THR A 933 -29.14 -39.09 -16.53
C THR A 933 -28.09 -38.47 -15.63
N VAL A 934 -28.26 -37.19 -15.32
CA VAL A 934 -27.44 -36.47 -14.34
C VAL A 934 -28.09 -36.61 -12.96
N SER A 935 -27.28 -36.69 -11.90
CA SER A 935 -27.73 -36.76 -10.52
C SER A 935 -26.70 -36.18 -9.55
N GLY A 936 -27.15 -35.74 -8.37
CA GLY A 936 -26.26 -35.25 -7.30
C GLY A 936 -25.93 -33.75 -7.38
N THR A 937 -26.61 -32.99 -8.24
CA THR A 937 -26.41 -31.53 -8.32
C THR A 937 -27.29 -30.76 -7.34
N GLY A 938 -28.45 -31.32 -6.96
CA GLY A 938 -29.48 -30.60 -6.21
C GLY A 938 -30.20 -29.53 -7.01
N THR A 939 -30.17 -29.63 -8.35
CA THR A 939 -30.72 -28.63 -9.29
C THR A 939 -31.75 -29.25 -10.24
N ALA A 940 -32.30 -28.45 -11.17
CA ALA A 940 -33.12 -28.97 -12.26
C ALA A 940 -32.33 -29.84 -13.26
N CYS A 941 -31.00 -29.90 -13.16
CA CYS A 941 -30.16 -30.83 -13.91
C CYS A 941 -30.26 -32.29 -13.43
N ASP A 942 -30.85 -32.60 -12.27
CA ASP A 942 -30.98 -33.99 -11.80
C ASP A 942 -32.10 -34.73 -12.58
N ALA A 943 -31.87 -34.92 -13.88
CA ALA A 943 -32.84 -35.32 -14.89
C ALA A 943 -32.18 -36.12 -16.04
N THR A 944 -33.00 -36.69 -16.94
CA THR A 944 -32.53 -37.42 -18.12
C THR A 944 -32.51 -36.53 -19.36
N HIS A 945 -31.35 -36.43 -19.99
CA HIS A 945 -31.10 -35.74 -21.26
C HIS A 945 -31.00 -36.77 -22.39
N ALA A 946 -31.67 -36.54 -23.52
CA ALA A 946 -31.48 -37.36 -24.72
C ALA A 946 -30.24 -36.89 -25.48
N LEU A 947 -29.48 -37.82 -26.07
CA LEU A 947 -28.33 -37.52 -26.92
C LEU A 947 -28.69 -37.72 -28.40
N THR A 948 -27.93 -37.11 -29.30
CA THR A 948 -28.10 -37.22 -30.76
C THR A 948 -27.58 -38.57 -31.23
N ALA A 949 -28.36 -39.35 -31.99
CA ALA A 949 -27.90 -40.64 -32.49
C ALA A 949 -26.69 -40.50 -33.46
N ARG A 950 -25.65 -41.31 -33.26
CA ARG A 950 -24.35 -41.27 -33.96
C ARG A 950 -24.05 -42.58 -34.71
N GLU A 951 -24.78 -42.85 -35.78
CA GLU A 951 -24.55 -44.03 -36.62
C GLU A 951 -23.20 -43.93 -37.39
N GLY A 952 -22.39 -44.99 -37.37
CA GLY A 952 -21.25 -45.18 -38.27
C GLY A 952 -19.93 -44.46 -37.93
N ALA A 953 -19.94 -43.49 -37.01
CA ALA A 953 -18.72 -42.86 -36.48
C ALA A 953 -18.91 -42.29 -35.07
N LEU A 954 -17.82 -42.16 -34.30
CA LEU A 954 -17.82 -41.43 -33.03
C LEU A 954 -18.23 -39.96 -33.26
N GLY A 955 -19.33 -39.56 -32.65
CA GLY A 955 -19.79 -38.18 -32.55
C GLY A 955 -19.57 -37.61 -31.14
N LEU A 956 -19.66 -36.28 -31.03
CA LEU A 956 -19.59 -35.56 -29.76
C LEU A 956 -20.92 -34.87 -29.48
N ASP A 957 -21.55 -35.22 -28.36
CA ASP A 957 -22.74 -34.55 -27.82
C ASP A 957 -22.38 -33.69 -26.60
N VAL A 958 -23.22 -32.68 -26.37
CA VAL A 958 -22.93 -31.51 -25.54
C VAL A 958 -24.18 -31.17 -24.72
N VAL A 959 -24.09 -31.27 -23.40
CA VAL A 959 -25.18 -30.94 -22.46
C VAL A 959 -24.75 -29.79 -21.55
N ASP A 960 -25.43 -28.65 -21.65
CA ASP A 960 -25.20 -27.50 -20.78
C ASP A 960 -25.88 -27.71 -19.42
N LEU A 961 -25.08 -27.84 -18.36
CA LEU A 961 -25.54 -27.98 -16.97
C LEU A 961 -25.65 -26.62 -16.26
N GLY A 962 -25.06 -25.56 -16.81
CA GLY A 962 -25.30 -24.19 -16.34
C GLY A 962 -26.76 -23.79 -16.60
N ALA A 963 -27.29 -24.14 -17.77
CA ALA A 963 -28.66 -23.86 -18.19
C ALA A 963 -29.76 -24.44 -17.27
N CYS A 964 -29.45 -25.47 -16.47
CA CYS A 964 -30.36 -26.08 -15.49
C CYS A 964 -29.98 -25.85 -14.01
N GLY A 965 -28.96 -25.03 -13.75
CA GLY A 965 -28.71 -24.41 -12.43
C GLY A 965 -27.37 -24.71 -11.76
N VAL A 966 -26.45 -25.45 -12.39
CA VAL A 966 -25.11 -25.72 -11.82
C VAL A 966 -24.22 -24.48 -11.99
N THR A 967 -23.94 -23.81 -10.88
CA THR A 967 -23.23 -22.51 -10.79
C THR A 967 -22.17 -22.46 -9.67
N GLN A 968 -22.13 -23.47 -8.79
CA GLN A 968 -21.26 -23.52 -7.61
C GLN A 968 -20.53 -24.87 -7.52
N GLY A 969 -19.27 -24.86 -7.07
CA GLY A 969 -18.44 -26.08 -6.99
C GLY A 969 -19.04 -27.22 -6.16
N ALA A 970 -19.82 -26.92 -5.12
CA ALA A 970 -20.50 -27.91 -4.29
C ALA A 970 -21.55 -28.74 -5.05
N GLN A 971 -22.17 -28.17 -6.08
CA GLN A 971 -23.13 -28.87 -6.97
C GLN A 971 -22.42 -29.81 -7.96
N VAL A 972 -21.08 -29.75 -8.03
CA VAL A 972 -20.25 -30.56 -8.94
C VAL A 972 -19.51 -31.68 -8.20
N SER A 973 -19.21 -31.49 -6.90
CA SER A 973 -18.50 -32.49 -6.09
C SER A 973 -19.26 -33.81 -5.88
N GLU A 974 -20.60 -33.78 -5.91
CA GLU A 974 -21.46 -34.97 -5.79
C GLU A 974 -22.01 -35.46 -7.15
N LEU A 975 -21.59 -34.82 -8.26
CA LEU A 975 -22.06 -35.14 -9.61
C LEU A 975 -21.83 -36.61 -10.00
N ALA A 976 -22.89 -37.26 -10.44
CA ALA A 976 -22.86 -38.58 -11.05
C ALA A 976 -23.71 -38.61 -12.32
N VAL A 977 -23.23 -39.39 -13.29
CA VAL A 977 -23.75 -39.48 -14.66
C VAL A 977 -24.04 -40.94 -14.99
N ASP A 978 -25.30 -41.28 -15.21
CA ASP A 978 -25.71 -42.60 -15.69
C ASP A 978 -25.98 -42.55 -17.21
N TYR A 979 -25.00 -42.97 -18.02
CA TYR A 979 -25.20 -43.15 -19.46
C TYR A 979 -25.95 -44.45 -19.72
N THR A 980 -27.00 -44.40 -20.55
CA THR A 980 -27.89 -45.53 -20.84
C THR A 980 -28.17 -45.63 -22.34
N ALA A 981 -27.76 -46.75 -22.93
CA ALA A 981 -28.05 -47.14 -24.30
C ALA A 981 -29.31 -48.03 -24.34
N ARG A 982 -30.19 -47.84 -25.33
CA ARG A 982 -31.40 -48.66 -25.53
C ARG A 982 -31.61 -49.02 -26.99
N LEU A 983 -31.98 -50.28 -27.23
CA LEU A 983 -32.24 -50.83 -28.56
C LEU A 983 -33.40 -50.10 -29.26
N GLY A 984 -33.18 -49.71 -30.52
CA GLY A 984 -34.16 -48.96 -31.30
C GLY A 984 -35.45 -49.73 -31.55
N ALA A 985 -36.59 -49.01 -31.63
CA ALA A 985 -37.88 -49.63 -31.88
C ALA A 985 -37.91 -50.36 -33.23
N GLY A 986 -38.08 -51.69 -33.20
CA GLY A 986 -38.08 -52.57 -34.37
C GLY A 986 -36.71 -53.19 -34.72
N ARG A 987 -35.65 -52.91 -33.95
CA ARG A 987 -34.32 -53.54 -34.11
C ARG A 987 -34.24 -54.88 -33.38
N THR A 988 -33.39 -55.80 -33.87
CA THR A 988 -33.10 -57.06 -33.17
C THR A 988 -31.81 -57.03 -32.38
N ASP A 989 -30.83 -56.26 -32.86
CA ASP A 989 -29.50 -56.07 -32.31
C ASP A 989 -29.02 -54.64 -32.61
N ALA A 990 -28.05 -54.16 -31.83
CA ALA A 990 -27.29 -52.92 -32.07
C ALA A 990 -25.98 -52.94 -31.26
N VAL A 991 -25.03 -52.07 -31.59
CA VAL A 991 -23.77 -51.89 -30.86
C VAL A 991 -23.62 -50.44 -30.44
N ASP A 992 -23.58 -50.19 -29.14
CA ASP A 992 -23.26 -48.88 -28.55
C ASP A 992 -21.77 -48.84 -28.17
N ARG A 993 -21.11 -47.74 -28.46
CA ARG A 993 -19.73 -47.46 -28.05
C ARG A 993 -19.67 -46.10 -27.35
N LEU A 994 -19.36 -46.11 -26.06
CA LEU A 994 -19.01 -44.91 -25.32
C LEU A 994 -17.48 -44.76 -25.30
N ASP A 995 -16.94 -43.76 -25.99
CA ASP A 995 -15.54 -43.35 -25.90
C ASP A 995 -15.28 -42.77 -24.51
N GLY A 996 -16.02 -41.72 -24.14
CA GLY A 996 -16.06 -41.29 -22.74
C GLY A 996 -16.90 -40.05 -22.46
N VAL A 997 -16.88 -39.67 -21.18
CA VAL A 997 -17.57 -38.48 -20.68
C VAL A 997 -16.59 -37.56 -19.95
N GLU A 998 -16.53 -36.30 -20.37
CA GLU A 998 -15.73 -35.25 -19.74
C GLU A 998 -16.63 -34.08 -19.33
N LEU A 999 -16.24 -33.40 -18.26
CA LEU A 999 -16.95 -32.25 -17.72
C LEU A 999 -16.08 -31.00 -17.90
N ASP A 1000 -16.46 -30.14 -18.85
CA ASP A 1000 -15.78 -28.89 -19.17
C ASP A 1000 -16.36 -27.76 -18.32
N ILE A 1001 -15.52 -27.22 -17.42
CA ILE A 1001 -15.92 -26.18 -16.46
C ILE A 1001 -15.22 -24.86 -16.78
N VAL A 1002 -15.98 -23.78 -16.99
CA VAL A 1002 -15.45 -22.42 -17.06
C VAL A 1002 -15.91 -21.65 -15.82
N PHE A 1003 -14.95 -21.21 -15.00
CA PHE A 1003 -15.20 -20.48 -13.76
C PHE A 1003 -14.41 -19.17 -13.72
N ARG A 1004 -14.94 -18.15 -13.03
CA ARG A 1004 -14.17 -17.00 -12.58
C ARG A 1004 -13.62 -17.34 -11.20
N ALA A 1005 -12.30 -17.36 -11.08
CA ALA A 1005 -11.67 -17.18 -9.78
C ALA A 1005 -11.89 -15.72 -9.33
N PRO A 1006 -12.04 -15.45 -8.02
CA PRO A 1006 -12.00 -14.08 -7.51
C PRO A 1006 -10.68 -13.40 -7.90
N SER A 1007 -10.78 -12.19 -8.45
CA SER A 1007 -9.63 -11.34 -8.79
C SER A 1007 -9.74 -9.97 -8.11
N ILE A 1008 -8.60 -9.31 -7.89
CA ILE A 1008 -8.60 -7.91 -7.47
C ILE A 1008 -9.00 -7.09 -8.69
N ARG A 1009 -10.18 -6.48 -8.63
CA ARG A 1009 -10.78 -5.74 -9.75
C ARG A 1009 -10.81 -4.26 -9.43
N ALA A 1010 -10.47 -3.47 -10.44
CA ALA A 1010 -10.60 -2.02 -10.42
C ALA A 1010 -11.99 -1.60 -9.89
N LEU A 1011 -11.99 -0.59 -9.03
CA LEU A 1011 -13.19 0.08 -8.56
C LEU A 1011 -13.89 0.73 -9.78
N SER A 1012 -15.16 0.40 -9.98
CA SER A 1012 -15.89 0.60 -11.24
C SER A 1012 -17.34 1.03 -11.02
N GLY A 1013 -18.06 1.35 -12.09
CA GLY A 1013 -19.43 1.91 -12.05
C GLY A 1013 -19.48 3.38 -11.66
N CYS A 1014 -18.82 3.77 -10.56
CA CYS A 1014 -18.74 5.16 -10.08
C CYS A 1014 -17.81 6.08 -10.91
N LEU A 1015 -17.70 5.84 -12.22
CA LEU A 1015 -16.70 6.43 -13.11
C LEU A 1015 -17.29 7.30 -14.25
N THR A 1016 -18.56 7.20 -14.60
CA THR A 1016 -19.06 7.76 -15.88
C THR A 1016 -20.21 8.76 -15.77
N GLU A 1017 -20.98 8.78 -14.67
CA GLU A 1017 -22.15 9.66 -14.53
C GLU A 1017 -22.08 10.52 -13.25
N GLY A 1018 -22.32 11.82 -13.40
CA GLY A 1018 -22.23 12.81 -12.31
C GLY A 1018 -23.37 12.74 -11.31
N GLY A 1019 -23.38 11.72 -10.44
CA GLY A 1019 -24.33 11.66 -9.33
C GLY A 1019 -24.12 10.50 -8.35
N ARG A 1020 -23.88 10.83 -7.07
CA ARG A 1020 -24.08 10.00 -5.86
C ARG A 1020 -23.38 8.62 -5.77
N CYS A 1021 -22.63 8.20 -6.78
CA CYS A 1021 -21.85 6.96 -6.74
C CYS A 1021 -20.48 7.24 -6.08
N ALA A 1022 -20.46 7.13 -4.74
CA ALA A 1022 -19.23 7.18 -3.96
C ALA A 1022 -18.87 5.80 -3.42
N VAL A 1023 -17.56 5.53 -3.24
CA VAL A 1023 -17.07 4.29 -2.60
C VAL A 1023 -17.32 4.31 -1.09
N LEU A 1024 -17.39 5.52 -0.54
CA LEU A 1024 -17.65 5.82 0.84
C LEU A 1024 -18.71 6.92 0.90
N THR A 1025 -19.88 6.58 1.42
CA THR A 1025 -21.01 7.49 1.60
C THR A 1025 -21.36 7.59 3.09
N SER A 1026 -21.63 8.79 3.58
CA SER A 1026 -22.26 9.01 4.88
C SER A 1026 -23.40 10.01 4.71
N THR A 1027 -24.58 9.71 5.25
CA THR A 1027 -25.75 10.61 5.18
C THR A 1027 -26.40 10.80 6.55
N ASP A 1028 -26.95 12.00 6.78
CA ASP A 1028 -27.79 12.34 7.94
C ASP A 1028 -29.28 12.55 7.53
N ASP A 1029 -29.63 12.19 6.28
CA ASP A 1029 -30.93 12.50 5.65
C ASP A 1029 -32.10 11.60 6.14
N ALA A 1030 -31.82 10.56 6.94
CA ALA A 1030 -32.74 9.46 7.20
C ALA A 1030 -33.88 9.77 8.20
N ASP A 1031 -33.62 10.51 9.28
CA ASP A 1031 -34.66 10.97 10.21
C ASP A 1031 -34.23 12.23 10.98
N THR A 1032 -35.19 13.08 11.34
CA THR A 1032 -35.02 14.27 12.19
C THR A 1032 -34.90 13.96 13.69
N ALA A 1033 -34.93 12.67 14.06
CA ALA A 1033 -34.68 12.17 15.41
C ALA A 1033 -33.25 12.45 15.90
N THR A 1034 -32.98 12.18 17.18
CA THR A 1034 -31.71 12.48 17.87
C THR A 1034 -30.53 11.58 17.51
N GLU A 1035 -30.64 10.80 16.43
CA GLU A 1035 -29.75 9.69 16.07
C GLU A 1035 -29.10 9.97 14.71
N ARG A 1036 -27.84 10.40 14.74
CA ARG A 1036 -27.06 10.79 13.56
C ARG A 1036 -26.02 9.75 13.20
N SER A 1037 -25.70 9.66 11.92
CA SER A 1037 -24.59 8.86 11.42
C SER A 1037 -23.28 9.27 12.11
N ARG A 1038 -22.40 8.30 12.37
CA ARG A 1038 -21.05 8.57 12.89
C ARG A 1038 -20.02 7.74 12.16
N LEU A 1039 -19.29 8.38 11.25
CA LEU A 1039 -18.13 7.80 10.59
C LEU A 1039 -16.84 8.43 11.12
N VAL A 1040 -15.89 7.59 11.53
CA VAL A 1040 -14.54 7.99 11.95
C VAL A 1040 -13.52 7.10 11.26
N ILE A 1041 -12.54 7.72 10.61
CA ILE A 1041 -11.47 7.04 9.88
C ILE A 1041 -10.14 7.54 10.43
N ASN A 1042 -9.56 6.74 11.32
CA ASN A 1042 -8.24 6.97 11.89
C ASN A 1042 -7.18 6.48 10.89
N GLY A 1043 -7.08 7.17 9.76
CA GLY A 1043 -6.24 6.82 8.62
C GLY A 1043 -6.53 7.71 7.41
N THR A 1044 -5.98 7.31 6.27
CA THR A 1044 -6.21 7.95 4.96
C THR A 1044 -7.37 7.27 4.25
N VAL A 1045 -8.22 8.05 3.58
CA VAL A 1045 -9.12 7.54 2.54
C VAL A 1045 -8.47 7.77 1.19
N TYR A 1046 -8.16 6.69 0.47
CA TYR A 1046 -7.55 6.73 -0.85
C TYR A 1046 -8.51 6.07 -1.85
N ALA A 1047 -9.36 6.88 -2.48
CA ALA A 1047 -10.40 6.48 -3.42
C ALA A 1047 -10.15 7.06 -4.84
N PRO A 1048 -8.95 6.86 -5.42
CA PRO A 1048 -8.42 7.67 -6.52
C PRO A 1048 -9.28 7.69 -7.79
N THR A 1049 -10.05 6.64 -8.05
CA THR A 1049 -10.94 6.50 -9.23
C THR A 1049 -12.41 6.77 -8.97
N ALA A 1050 -12.83 7.00 -7.72
CA ALA A 1050 -14.24 7.16 -7.35
C ALA A 1050 -14.50 8.43 -6.54
N ALA A 1051 -15.77 8.72 -6.28
CA ALA A 1051 -16.16 9.79 -5.36
C ALA A 1051 -16.08 9.34 -3.89
N VAL A 1052 -15.96 10.33 -3.00
CA VAL A 1052 -16.19 10.22 -1.55
C VAL A 1052 -17.24 11.29 -1.18
N ASP A 1053 -18.31 10.90 -0.51
CA ASP A 1053 -19.47 11.76 -0.22
C ASP A 1053 -19.84 11.69 1.26
N LEU A 1054 -19.53 12.74 2.02
CA LEU A 1054 -19.64 12.76 3.48
C LEU A 1054 -20.57 13.89 3.94
N SER A 1055 -21.82 13.56 4.26
CA SER A 1055 -22.82 14.48 4.78
C SER A 1055 -23.21 14.09 6.21
N MET A 1056 -22.81 14.91 7.19
CA MET A 1056 -22.94 14.63 8.63
C MET A 1056 -23.12 15.94 9.41
N THR A 1057 -23.99 15.97 10.42
CA THR A 1057 -24.35 17.21 11.10
C THR A 1057 -23.99 17.24 12.59
N GLY A 1058 -23.49 18.38 13.04
CA GLY A 1058 -23.09 18.58 14.45
C GLY A 1058 -21.98 17.62 14.91
N VAL A 1059 -20.99 17.38 14.06
CA VAL A 1059 -19.89 16.43 14.35
C VAL A 1059 -18.97 16.97 15.45
N ALA A 1060 -18.76 16.17 16.50
CA ALA A 1060 -17.98 16.54 17.70
C ALA A 1060 -16.57 15.92 17.77
N SER A 1061 -16.10 15.34 16.66
CA SER A 1061 -14.83 14.62 16.52
C SER A 1061 -14.22 14.84 15.13
N GLN A 1062 -12.98 14.40 14.93
CA GLN A 1062 -12.37 14.38 13.61
C GLN A 1062 -12.91 13.16 12.84
N VAL A 1063 -13.31 13.36 11.59
CA VAL A 1063 -13.91 12.33 10.70
C VAL A 1063 -12.82 11.57 9.95
N VAL A 1064 -11.79 12.27 9.45
CA VAL A 1064 -10.64 11.65 8.79
C VAL A 1064 -9.34 12.23 9.33
N THR A 1065 -8.45 11.37 9.85
CA THR A 1065 -7.24 11.82 10.58
C THR A 1065 -6.00 11.94 9.72
N ARG A 1066 -5.94 11.34 8.52
CA ARG A 1066 -4.84 11.47 7.54
C ARG A 1066 -5.36 11.79 6.12
N GLY A 1067 -6.33 12.69 6.01
CA GLY A 1067 -6.79 13.25 4.73
C GLY A 1067 -7.53 12.30 3.78
N ILE A 1068 -8.03 12.88 2.68
CA ILE A 1068 -8.78 12.21 1.62
C ILE A 1068 -8.13 12.51 0.27
N ILE A 1069 -7.79 11.46 -0.48
CA ILE A 1069 -7.43 11.53 -1.90
C ILE A 1069 -8.50 10.76 -2.66
N ALA A 1070 -9.20 11.40 -3.59
CA ALA A 1070 -10.25 10.75 -4.38
C ALA A 1070 -10.33 11.34 -5.78
N ARG A 1071 -11.15 10.77 -6.67
CA ARG A 1071 -11.45 11.46 -7.93
C ARG A 1071 -12.21 12.76 -7.67
N THR A 1072 -13.28 12.66 -6.88
CA THR A 1072 -14.22 13.75 -6.58
C THR A 1072 -14.62 13.70 -5.11
N ILE A 1073 -14.70 14.84 -4.43
CA ILE A 1073 -14.97 14.91 -2.99
C ILE A 1073 -16.17 15.81 -2.71
N ALA A 1074 -17.22 15.27 -2.08
CA ALA A 1074 -18.39 16.01 -1.62
C ALA A 1074 -18.43 16.03 -0.07
N LEU A 1075 -18.55 17.22 0.52
CA LEU A 1075 -18.46 17.44 1.97
C LEU A 1075 -19.65 18.27 2.48
N GLY A 1076 -20.66 17.57 3.00
CA GLY A 1076 -21.77 18.12 3.77
C GLY A 1076 -21.55 18.08 5.28
N ILE A 1077 -20.29 18.13 5.75
CA ILE A 1077 -19.98 17.99 7.18
C ILE A 1077 -20.06 19.33 7.91
N SER A 1078 -20.97 19.44 8.88
CA SER A 1078 -21.05 20.59 9.81
C SER A 1078 -20.58 20.19 11.23
N PRO A 1079 -19.69 20.97 11.88
CA PRO A 1079 -19.22 20.67 13.22
C PRO A 1079 -20.27 20.97 14.31
N ALA A 1080 -20.12 20.35 15.48
CA ALA A 1080 -20.94 20.65 16.65
C ALA A 1080 -20.72 22.10 17.14
N PRO A 1081 -21.74 22.75 17.74
CA PRO A 1081 -21.55 24.03 18.42
C PRO A 1081 -20.43 23.94 19.48
N GLY A 1082 -19.39 24.77 19.32
CA GLY A 1082 -18.20 24.76 20.17
C GLY A 1082 -17.07 23.81 19.72
N TYR A 1083 -17.26 22.99 18.69
CA TYR A 1083 -16.18 22.19 18.11
C TYR A 1083 -15.29 23.07 17.21
N LEU A 1084 -14.13 23.47 17.75
CA LEU A 1084 -13.17 24.36 17.10
C LEU A 1084 -12.01 23.64 16.38
N ARG A 1085 -11.93 22.32 16.50
CA ARG A 1085 -10.87 21.49 15.88
C ARG A 1085 -11.20 21.21 14.39
N PRO A 1086 -10.21 20.76 13.61
CA PRO A 1086 -10.42 20.28 12.24
C PRO A 1086 -11.31 19.04 12.21
N VAL A 1087 -12.22 19.00 11.24
CA VAL A 1087 -13.09 17.85 10.96
C VAL A 1087 -12.39 16.86 10.05
N ILE A 1088 -11.56 17.35 9.12
CA ILE A 1088 -10.64 16.58 8.29
C ILE A 1088 -9.24 17.16 8.50
N GLY A 1089 -8.22 16.31 8.49
CA GLY A 1089 -6.86 16.81 8.50
C GLY A 1089 -5.81 15.74 8.30
N ILE A 1090 -4.56 16.20 8.32
CA ILE A 1090 -3.34 15.41 8.47
C ILE A 1090 -2.88 15.58 9.94
N PRO A 1091 -2.34 14.54 10.61
CA PRO A 1091 -2.02 14.64 12.03
C PRO A 1091 -0.79 15.55 12.17
N PRO A 1092 -0.85 16.63 12.98
CA PRO A 1092 0.30 17.46 13.23
C PRO A 1092 1.41 16.63 13.86
N GLU A 1093 2.67 16.84 13.45
CA GLU A 1093 3.81 16.23 14.12
C GLU A 1093 3.82 16.68 15.60
N PRO A 1094 3.59 15.77 16.56
CA PRO A 1094 3.58 16.12 17.96
C PRO A 1094 5.00 15.96 18.50
N VAL A 1095 5.54 17.01 19.09
CA VAL A 1095 6.76 16.94 19.89
C VAL A 1095 6.42 17.17 21.36
N LEU A 1096 6.99 16.37 22.23
CA LEU A 1096 6.98 16.59 23.66
C LEU A 1096 8.19 17.45 24.01
N PHE A 1097 7.94 18.62 24.59
CA PHE A 1097 8.99 19.36 25.29
C PHE A 1097 8.98 18.95 26.76
N THR A 1098 10.12 18.44 27.23
CA THR A 1098 10.33 18.12 28.65
C THR A 1098 11.39 19.06 29.20
N THR A 1099 11.02 19.87 30.20
CA THR A 1099 11.97 20.81 30.83
C THR A 1099 12.60 20.22 32.08
N TYR A 1100 13.93 20.36 32.17
CA TYR A 1100 14.71 19.96 33.32
C TYR A 1100 15.45 21.16 33.94
N PRO A 1101 15.39 21.34 35.27
CA PRO A 1101 16.29 22.25 35.96
C PRO A 1101 17.70 21.64 35.98
N ALA A 1102 18.69 22.35 35.42
CA ALA A 1102 20.07 21.90 35.43
C ALA A 1102 20.67 22.06 36.85
N VAL A 1103 20.54 21.03 37.69
CA VAL A 1103 21.15 21.01 39.04
C VAL A 1103 22.61 20.57 38.91
N ILE A 1104 23.51 21.55 39.03
CA ILE A 1104 24.96 21.36 38.88
C ILE A 1104 25.55 21.00 40.25
N ALA A 1105 26.10 19.79 40.37
CA ALA A 1105 26.97 19.42 41.49
C ALA A 1105 28.45 19.56 41.07
N LYS A 1106 29.20 20.33 41.86
CA LYS A 1106 30.67 20.37 41.83
C LYS A 1106 31.22 19.56 43.02
N PRO A 1107 32.43 18.97 42.91
CA PRO A 1107 33.10 18.35 44.06
C PRO A 1107 33.41 19.42 45.11
N ALA A 1108 33.14 19.14 46.39
CA ALA A 1108 33.49 20.06 47.49
C ALA A 1108 34.90 19.82 48.05
N SER A 1109 35.54 18.70 47.71
CA SER A 1109 36.91 18.39 48.12
C SER A 1109 37.68 17.56 47.10
N VAL A 1110 39.01 17.63 47.21
CA VAL A 1110 39.93 16.65 46.64
C VAL A 1110 40.42 15.77 47.79
N ALA A 1111 40.30 14.45 47.66
CA ALA A 1111 40.58 13.49 48.73
C ALA A 1111 41.97 12.85 48.62
N ALA A 1112 42.46 12.63 47.40
CA ALA A 1112 43.78 12.07 47.14
C ALA A 1112 44.36 12.64 45.85
N ILE A 1113 45.69 12.84 45.84
CA ILE A 1113 46.45 13.34 44.69
C ILE A 1113 47.76 12.57 44.58
N THR A 1114 48.02 12.00 43.40
CA THR A 1114 49.33 11.48 42.98
C THR A 1114 49.65 12.07 41.62
N GLY A 1115 50.82 12.68 41.44
CA GLY A 1115 51.27 13.21 40.14
C GLY A 1115 50.63 14.53 39.65
N PHE A 1116 49.40 14.84 40.03
CA PHE A 1116 48.81 16.18 39.82
C PHE A 1116 49.37 17.20 40.82
N ALA A 1117 49.38 18.48 40.44
CA ALA A 1117 49.63 19.60 41.34
C ALA A 1117 48.52 19.71 42.39
N THR A 1118 48.88 19.92 43.67
CA THR A 1118 47.88 20.11 44.73
C THR A 1118 47.21 21.47 44.63
N PRO A 1119 45.88 21.58 44.40
CA PRO A 1119 45.20 22.86 44.36
C PRO A 1119 45.15 23.50 45.75
N PRO A 1120 45.15 24.84 45.86
CA PRO A 1120 45.03 25.52 47.15
C PRO A 1120 43.73 25.13 47.88
N PRO A 1121 43.74 24.98 49.23
CA PRO A 1121 42.52 24.66 49.99
C PRO A 1121 41.39 25.67 49.73
N GLY A 1122 40.29 25.20 49.15
CA GLY A 1122 39.13 26.04 48.79
C GLY A 1122 39.18 26.68 47.40
N ALA A 1123 40.21 26.41 46.59
CA ALA A 1123 40.17 26.73 45.17
C ALA A 1123 39.16 25.84 44.43
N PRO A 1124 38.45 26.35 43.39
CA PRO A 1124 37.60 25.52 42.55
C PRO A 1124 38.45 24.52 41.75
N VAL A 1125 38.04 23.26 41.73
CA VAL A 1125 38.78 22.16 41.07
C VAL A 1125 38.48 22.12 39.56
N ASP A 1126 38.64 23.27 38.91
CA ASP A 1126 38.43 23.47 37.48
C ASP A 1126 39.76 23.55 36.68
N VAL A 1127 40.91 23.53 37.36
CA VAL A 1127 42.26 23.44 36.75
C VAL A 1127 43.23 22.70 37.69
N THR A 1128 43.76 21.56 37.27
CA THR A 1128 44.96 20.93 37.86
C THR A 1128 45.77 20.18 36.79
N ASP A 1129 47.05 20.52 36.67
CA ASP A 1129 47.99 19.84 35.76
C ASP A 1129 48.64 18.62 36.44
N ALA A 1130 48.94 17.57 35.68
CA ALA A 1130 49.89 16.52 36.05
C ALA A 1130 51.01 16.40 35.02
N ALA A 1131 52.26 16.47 35.47
CA ALA A 1131 53.42 16.10 34.67
C ALA A 1131 53.79 14.65 35.00
N VAL A 1132 53.44 13.71 34.13
CA VAL A 1132 53.60 12.27 34.32
C VAL A 1132 54.88 11.81 33.61
N PRO A 1133 55.93 11.39 34.34
CA PRO A 1133 57.15 10.87 33.71
C PRO A 1133 56.88 9.56 32.97
N GLY A 1134 57.73 9.19 32.01
CA GLY A 1134 57.51 8.03 31.14
C GLY A 1134 57.33 6.71 31.90
N GLY A 1135 56.26 5.97 31.57
CA GLY A 1135 55.82 4.77 32.30
C GLY A 1135 55.19 5.05 33.67
N GLY A 1136 54.97 6.32 34.02
CA GLY A 1136 54.38 6.76 35.28
C GLY A 1136 52.85 6.83 35.27
N ARG A 1137 52.28 7.10 36.44
CA ARG A 1137 50.84 7.31 36.63
C ARG A 1137 50.56 8.51 37.52
N ALA A 1138 49.52 9.25 37.18
CA ALA A 1138 48.91 10.28 38.03
C ALA A 1138 47.44 9.92 38.31
N SER A 1139 46.95 10.28 39.49
CA SER A 1139 45.57 10.07 39.90
C SER A 1139 45.06 11.21 40.77
N LEU A 1140 43.81 11.59 40.54
CA LEU A 1140 43.09 12.65 41.23
C LEU A 1140 41.73 12.12 41.68
N THR A 1141 41.52 12.02 43.01
CA THR A 1141 40.25 11.59 43.59
C THR A 1141 39.47 12.80 44.09
N LEU A 1142 38.35 13.08 43.44
CA LEU A 1142 37.42 14.17 43.73
C LEU A 1142 36.23 13.63 44.52
N GLY A 1143 35.74 14.37 45.51
CA GLY A 1143 34.71 13.85 46.42
C GLY A 1143 33.82 14.90 47.07
N GLY A 1144 32.82 14.40 47.81
CA GLY A 1144 31.89 15.23 48.58
C GLY A 1144 31.03 16.10 47.67
N TYR A 1145 30.34 15.51 46.69
CA TYR A 1145 29.41 16.23 45.82
C TYR A 1145 28.16 16.68 46.60
N ALA A 1146 28.26 17.84 47.25
CA ALA A 1146 27.19 18.40 48.06
C ALA A 1146 26.01 18.85 47.17
N PRO A 1147 24.79 18.31 47.35
CA PRO A 1147 23.64 18.72 46.56
C PRO A 1147 23.27 20.18 46.90
N GLN A 1148 23.16 21.02 45.87
CA GLN A 1148 22.73 22.41 46.07
C GLN A 1148 21.28 22.46 46.60
N SER A 1149 21.06 23.23 47.66
CA SER A 1149 19.76 23.30 48.33
C SER A 1149 18.74 24.13 47.54
N PRO A 1150 17.47 23.70 47.41
CA PRO A 1150 16.89 22.50 48.01
C PRO A 1150 17.18 21.23 47.18
N ALA A 1151 17.68 20.19 47.85
CA ALA A 1151 17.92 18.89 47.24
C ALA A 1151 16.62 18.24 46.73
N ALA A 1152 16.71 17.51 45.62
CA ALA A 1152 15.59 16.73 45.11
C ALA A 1152 15.29 15.53 46.02
N THR A 1153 14.01 15.28 46.28
CA THR A 1153 13.52 14.20 47.16
C THR A 1153 12.89 13.03 46.40
N GLY A 1154 12.97 13.03 45.07
CA GLY A 1154 12.55 11.93 44.20
C GLY A 1154 13.74 11.07 43.74
N PRO A 1155 13.48 10.00 42.99
CA PRO A 1155 14.53 9.27 42.27
C PRO A 1155 15.23 10.17 41.24
N LEU A 1156 16.45 9.79 40.88
CA LEU A 1156 17.22 10.35 39.77
C LEU A 1156 17.06 9.40 38.58
N ASP A 1157 16.34 9.82 37.55
CA ASP A 1157 16.10 8.98 36.37
C ASP A 1157 17.29 8.93 35.40
N HIS A 1158 18.19 9.93 35.47
CA HIS A 1158 19.38 10.05 34.61
C HIS A 1158 20.44 10.93 35.30
N VAL A 1159 21.71 10.51 35.33
CA VAL A 1159 22.79 11.24 36.03
C VAL A 1159 24.06 11.23 35.21
N VAL A 1160 24.42 12.38 34.61
CA VAL A 1160 25.57 12.47 33.70
C VAL A 1160 26.75 13.14 34.39
N LEU A 1161 27.86 12.40 34.51
CA LEU A 1161 29.18 12.93 34.81
C LEU A 1161 29.83 13.40 33.51
N GLN A 1162 30.16 14.70 33.43
CA GLN A 1162 30.98 15.28 32.37
C GLN A 1162 32.39 15.56 32.91
N VAL A 1163 33.39 15.00 32.24
CA VAL A 1163 34.82 15.18 32.55
C VAL A 1163 35.44 16.02 31.43
N THR A 1164 36.13 17.10 31.77
CA THR A 1164 36.83 17.95 30.79
C THR A 1164 38.33 17.85 31.01
N HIS A 1165 39.06 17.38 29.99
CA HIS A 1165 40.47 16.98 30.07
C HIS A 1165 41.22 17.34 28.79
N HIS A 1166 42.55 17.27 28.80
CA HIS A 1166 43.39 17.64 27.64
C HIS A 1166 44.78 17.00 27.74
N GLU A 1167 45.10 16.18 26.74
CA GLU A 1167 46.26 15.31 26.74
C GLU A 1167 47.41 15.85 25.86
N GLU A 1168 48.56 16.16 26.46
CA GLU A 1168 49.80 16.48 25.73
C GLU A 1168 50.89 15.42 25.96
N GLY A 1169 51.46 14.88 24.88
CA GLY A 1169 52.55 13.89 24.96
C GLY A 1169 52.09 12.44 24.77
N ASP A 1170 52.83 11.50 25.37
CA ASP A 1170 52.66 10.05 25.22
C ASP A 1170 51.70 9.51 26.31
N VAL A 1171 50.39 9.73 26.14
CA VAL A 1171 49.36 9.16 27.04
C VAL A 1171 48.96 7.76 26.58
N GLU A 1172 49.12 6.77 27.46
CA GLU A 1172 48.75 5.37 27.19
C GLU A 1172 47.27 5.11 27.51
N SER A 1173 46.74 5.68 28.59
CA SER A 1173 45.32 5.54 28.96
C SER A 1173 44.84 6.62 29.93
N VAL A 1174 43.59 7.05 29.72
CA VAL A 1174 42.79 7.87 30.64
C VAL A 1174 41.64 7.01 31.17
N LYS A 1175 41.51 6.91 32.50
CA LYS A 1175 40.52 6.06 33.18
C LYS A 1175 39.77 6.84 34.25
N VAL A 1176 38.44 6.65 34.29
CA VAL A 1176 37.56 7.20 35.32
C VAL A 1176 36.92 6.06 36.09
N SER A 1177 37.15 5.99 37.40
CA SER A 1177 36.35 5.15 38.31
C SER A 1177 35.47 6.00 39.20
N VAL A 1178 34.26 5.51 39.49
CA VAL A 1178 33.23 6.22 40.25
C VAL A 1178 32.71 5.29 41.33
N ASP A 1179 32.72 5.74 42.59
CA ASP A 1179 32.23 4.97 43.73
C ASP A 1179 31.38 5.82 44.68
N PHE A 1180 30.34 5.20 45.21
CA PHE A 1180 29.34 5.74 46.14
C PHE A 1180 28.63 4.57 46.85
N THR A 1181 28.00 4.85 47.99
CA THR A 1181 27.28 3.84 48.78
C THR A 1181 26.21 3.12 47.94
N GLY A 1182 26.41 1.83 47.71
CA GLY A 1182 25.51 0.97 46.93
C GLY A 1182 25.77 0.95 45.41
N SER A 1183 26.91 1.46 44.94
CA SER A 1183 27.28 1.42 43.52
C SER A 1183 27.51 -0.02 43.02
N THR A 1184 27.00 -0.36 41.84
CA THR A 1184 27.25 -1.65 41.16
C THR A 1184 28.56 -1.66 40.36
N CYS A 1185 29.18 -0.49 40.17
CA CYS A 1185 30.43 -0.31 39.42
C CYS A 1185 31.70 -0.52 40.27
N THR A 1186 31.58 -1.04 41.50
CA THR A 1186 32.71 -1.31 42.40
C THR A 1186 33.47 -2.59 42.04
N GLY A 1187 34.69 -2.42 41.52
CA GLY A 1187 35.62 -3.53 41.29
C GLY A 1187 36.89 -3.10 40.59
N ALA A 1188 37.95 -3.92 40.65
CA ALA A 1188 39.25 -3.60 40.05
C ALA A 1188 39.26 -3.50 38.50
N GLY A 1189 38.16 -3.88 37.85
CA GLY A 1189 37.90 -3.66 36.42
C GLY A 1189 36.80 -2.64 36.12
N GLY A 1190 36.23 -1.97 37.13
CA GLY A 1190 35.10 -1.04 37.02
C GLY A 1190 35.48 0.39 36.58
N SER A 1191 36.70 0.61 36.08
CA SER A 1191 37.08 1.88 35.47
C SER A 1191 36.45 1.99 34.08
N LEU A 1192 35.72 3.06 33.79
CA LEU A 1192 35.41 3.41 32.42
C LEU A 1192 36.67 3.95 31.75
N ASP A 1193 37.01 3.41 30.58
CA ASP A 1193 38.03 3.98 29.70
C ASP A 1193 37.47 5.23 29.02
N VAL A 1194 38.19 6.35 29.16
CA VAL A 1194 37.90 7.59 28.44
C VAL A 1194 38.72 7.59 27.16
N PRO A 1195 38.15 7.90 25.98
CA PRO A 1195 38.90 7.87 24.73
C PRO A 1195 40.01 8.91 24.72
N VAL A 1196 41.27 8.46 24.77
CA VAL A 1196 42.46 9.32 24.63
C VAL A 1196 42.48 9.94 23.24
N ARG A 1197 42.74 11.26 23.13
CA ARG A 1197 42.72 12.02 21.88
C ARG A 1197 44.03 12.79 21.62
N PRO A 1198 45.16 12.08 21.38
CA PRO A 1198 46.48 12.71 21.27
C PRO A 1198 46.54 13.81 20.20
N GLY A 1199 47.06 14.98 20.56
CA GLY A 1199 47.27 16.09 19.64
C GLY A 1199 46.02 16.96 19.38
N SER A 1200 44.96 16.82 20.19
CA SER A 1200 43.87 17.78 20.21
C SER A 1200 44.38 19.18 20.61
N ARG A 1201 43.95 20.25 19.92
CA ARG A 1201 44.41 21.63 20.15
C ARG A 1201 43.62 22.37 21.24
N GLY A 1202 43.09 21.65 22.22
CA GLY A 1202 42.29 22.21 23.30
C GLY A 1202 41.40 21.16 23.97
N PRO A 1203 40.77 21.52 25.10
CA PRO A 1203 40.12 20.56 25.99
C PRO A 1203 38.92 19.84 25.38
N VAL A 1204 38.85 18.55 25.70
CA VAL A 1204 37.81 17.61 25.32
C VAL A 1204 36.86 17.41 26.50
N SER A 1205 35.55 17.39 26.24
CA SER A 1205 34.56 16.94 27.23
C SER A 1205 33.99 15.58 26.85
N ASP A 1206 34.19 14.59 27.71
CA ASP A 1206 33.55 13.27 27.63
C ASP A 1206 32.42 13.15 28.67
N ARG A 1207 31.43 12.30 28.39
CA ARG A 1207 30.20 12.14 29.20
C ARG A 1207 29.96 10.68 29.57
N VAL A 1208 29.55 10.45 30.81
CA VAL A 1208 29.26 9.12 31.38
C VAL A 1208 27.93 9.17 32.11
N ASP A 1209 26.98 8.30 31.75
CA ASP A 1209 25.77 8.11 32.55
C ASP A 1209 26.05 7.14 33.71
N LEU A 1210 25.64 7.54 34.91
CA LEU A 1210 25.85 6.83 36.16
C LEU A 1210 24.59 6.12 36.66
N ALA A 1211 23.45 6.27 35.97
CA ALA A 1211 22.24 5.50 36.29
C ALA A 1211 22.47 3.96 36.22
N PRO A 1212 23.22 3.39 35.24
CA PRO A 1212 23.56 1.97 35.24
C PRO A 1212 24.43 1.51 36.43
N CYS A 1213 25.19 2.42 37.04
CA CYS A 1213 25.96 2.15 38.27
C CYS A 1213 25.10 2.14 39.55
N GLY A 1214 23.78 2.39 39.45
CA GLY A 1214 22.87 2.42 40.60
C GLY A 1214 22.74 3.78 41.30
N LEU A 1215 23.13 4.89 40.65
CA LEU A 1215 23.07 6.25 41.22
C LEU A 1215 21.66 6.85 41.12
N THR A 1216 20.70 6.28 41.85
CA THR A 1216 19.27 6.57 41.69
C THR A 1216 18.69 7.56 42.71
N THR A 1217 19.48 8.09 43.65
CA THR A 1217 18.99 9.05 44.67
C THR A 1217 19.99 10.17 44.96
N ALA A 1218 19.48 11.38 45.22
CA ALA A 1218 20.31 12.54 45.57
C ALA A 1218 21.11 12.37 46.89
N ALA A 1219 20.76 11.41 47.74
CA ALA A 1219 21.48 11.10 48.97
C ALA A 1219 22.83 10.41 48.72
N GLN A 1220 22.95 9.59 47.65
CA GLN A 1220 24.18 8.88 47.32
C GLN A 1220 25.31 9.82 46.90
N LEU A 1221 24.97 11.01 46.38
CA LEU A 1221 25.92 12.05 45.96
C LEU A 1221 26.85 12.52 47.10
N ALA A 1222 26.36 12.52 48.35
CA ALA A 1222 27.17 12.91 49.51
C ALA A 1222 28.32 11.92 49.78
N GLY A 1223 28.17 10.66 49.36
CA GLY A 1223 29.22 9.63 49.40
C GLY A 1223 29.95 9.44 48.07
N LEU A 1224 29.67 10.26 47.05
CA LEU A 1224 30.21 10.09 45.71
C LEU A 1224 31.67 10.54 45.62
N THR A 1225 32.48 9.67 45.03
CA THR A 1225 33.87 9.93 44.66
C THR A 1225 34.08 9.59 43.18
N VAL A 1226 34.91 10.40 42.53
CA VAL A 1226 35.31 10.23 41.13
C VAL A 1226 36.84 10.26 41.11
N THR A 1227 37.47 9.14 40.72
CA THR A 1227 38.92 9.07 40.56
C THR A 1227 39.29 9.07 39.08
N TYR A 1228 39.89 10.18 38.64
CA TYR A 1228 40.46 10.34 37.32
C TYR A 1228 41.93 9.91 37.36
N THR A 1229 42.35 8.99 36.48
CA THR A 1229 43.69 8.39 36.45
C THR A 1229 44.25 8.41 35.04
N VAL A 1230 45.50 8.86 34.90
CA VAL A 1230 46.21 8.88 33.62
C VAL A 1230 47.52 8.10 33.73
N THR A 1231 47.77 7.23 32.74
CA THR A 1231 49.04 6.51 32.57
C THR A 1231 49.77 7.10 31.38
N ALA A 1232 51.05 7.46 31.56
CA ALA A 1232 51.90 7.88 30.46
C ALA A 1232 52.69 6.69 29.91
N GLY A 1233 52.78 6.61 28.58
CA GLY A 1233 53.68 5.74 27.86
C GLY A 1233 55.16 6.14 28.06
N SER A 1234 56.03 5.56 27.27
CA SER A 1234 57.49 5.69 27.39
C SER A 1234 58.04 7.12 27.34
N GLY A 1235 57.38 8.04 26.61
CA GLY A 1235 57.80 9.44 26.44
C GLY A 1235 57.45 10.36 27.61
N GLY A 1236 56.50 9.96 28.46
CA GLY A 1236 55.88 10.86 29.44
C GLY A 1236 54.79 11.75 28.82
N ALA A 1237 53.95 12.32 29.68
CA ALA A 1237 52.81 13.15 29.28
C ALA A 1237 52.55 14.29 30.27
N THR A 1238 51.89 15.34 29.78
CA THR A 1238 51.25 16.36 30.60
C THR A 1238 49.74 16.24 30.42
N GLU A 1239 49.01 16.17 31.53
CA GLU A 1239 47.55 16.10 31.55
C GLU A 1239 46.98 17.36 32.17
N HIS A 1240 45.99 17.98 31.54
CA HIS A 1240 45.34 19.21 32.02
C HIS A 1240 43.84 19.00 32.24
N LEU A 1241 43.47 18.70 33.50
CA LEU A 1241 42.06 18.50 33.86
C LEU A 1241 41.36 19.85 34.04
N GLY A 1242 40.58 20.25 33.04
CA GLY A 1242 39.71 21.43 33.00
C GLY A 1242 38.41 21.32 33.80
N GLY A 1243 38.35 20.38 34.76
CA GLY A 1243 37.25 20.22 35.71
C GLY A 1243 36.27 19.08 35.43
N THR A 1244 35.67 18.57 36.52
CA THR A 1244 34.58 17.57 36.49
C THR A 1244 33.28 18.16 36.99
N ARG A 1245 32.19 17.90 36.28
CA ARG A 1245 30.84 18.38 36.60
C ARG A 1245 29.86 17.22 36.56
N ILE A 1246 28.93 17.18 37.53
CA ILE A 1246 27.81 16.24 37.49
C ILE A 1246 26.53 17.05 37.29
N ASP A 1247 25.79 16.69 36.24
CA ASP A 1247 24.48 17.24 35.95
C ASP A 1247 23.40 16.26 36.42
N LEU A 1248 22.56 16.74 37.34
CA LEU A 1248 21.57 15.96 38.06
C LEU A 1248 20.17 16.30 37.56
N LEU A 1249 19.52 15.37 36.86
CA LEU A 1249 18.18 15.58 36.33
C LEU A 1249 17.15 15.03 37.33
N SER A 1250 16.49 15.94 38.05
CA SER A 1250 15.43 15.58 39.00
C SER A 1250 14.51 16.77 39.32
N GLY A 1251 13.20 16.52 39.37
CA GLY A 1251 12.19 17.53 39.67
C GLY A 1251 10.79 17.14 39.16
N PRO A 1252 9.74 17.88 39.53
CA PRO A 1252 8.40 17.68 38.97
C PRO A 1252 8.42 17.96 37.45
N LEU A 1253 7.97 16.99 36.67
CA LEU A 1253 8.01 17.01 35.21
C LEU A 1253 6.99 18.02 34.64
N VAL A 1254 7.45 19.17 34.16
CA VAL A 1254 6.64 19.99 33.25
C VAL A 1254 6.76 19.39 31.85
N ARG A 1255 5.91 18.41 31.57
CA ARG A 1255 5.68 17.83 30.25
C ARG A 1255 4.71 18.71 29.48
N ALA A 1256 5.16 19.27 28.36
CA ALA A 1256 4.34 20.01 27.41
C ALA A 1256 4.32 19.26 26.07
N ALA A 1257 3.26 18.48 25.83
CA ALA A 1257 3.00 17.93 24.50
C ALA A 1257 2.51 19.07 23.58
N VAL A 1258 3.28 19.39 22.55
CA VAL A 1258 3.00 20.49 21.62
C VAL A 1258 2.77 19.95 20.22
N SER A 1259 1.51 20.08 19.78
CA SER A 1259 1.09 19.86 18.39
C SER A 1259 1.31 21.15 17.60
N PHE A 1260 2.21 21.13 16.62
CA PHE A 1260 2.38 22.23 15.66
C PHE A 1260 1.43 22.06 14.49
N ASP A 1261 0.54 23.03 14.24
CA ASP A 1261 -0.45 22.96 13.17
C ASP A 1261 0.12 23.30 11.77
N GLY A 1262 1.18 22.55 11.39
CA GLY A 1262 1.86 22.60 10.09
C GLY A 1262 2.74 23.82 9.85
N HIS A 1263 2.39 24.97 10.44
CA HIS A 1263 3.00 26.26 10.17
C HIS A 1263 3.42 27.02 11.44
N THR A 1264 4.27 28.03 11.26
CA THR A 1264 5.15 28.57 12.31
C THR A 1264 4.46 29.59 13.23
N GLY A 1265 3.77 29.13 14.29
CA GLY A 1265 3.48 30.02 15.43
C GLY A 1265 2.47 29.62 16.50
N THR A 1266 1.55 28.67 16.28
CA THR A 1266 0.36 28.51 17.16
C THR A 1266 0.28 27.22 17.98
N VAL A 1267 0.80 27.27 19.21
CA VAL A 1267 0.56 26.23 20.24
C VAL A 1267 -0.92 26.24 20.66
N LYS A 1268 -1.75 25.39 20.05
CA LYS A 1268 -3.20 25.38 20.25
C LYS A 1268 -3.70 24.60 21.46
N GLN A 1269 -2.87 23.77 22.11
CA GLN A 1269 -3.25 23.10 23.34
C GLN A 1269 -2.07 22.97 24.30
N TRP A 1270 -2.28 23.42 25.53
CA TRP A 1270 -1.44 23.12 26.69
C TRP A 1270 -2.13 22.01 27.47
N THR A 1271 -1.40 20.99 27.88
CA THR A 1271 -1.90 19.96 28.81
C THR A 1271 -0.76 19.58 29.72
N VAL A 1272 -0.61 20.37 30.79
CA VAL A 1272 0.32 20.09 31.88
C VAL A 1272 -0.22 18.87 32.62
N LEU A 1273 0.40 17.72 32.38
CA LEU A 1273 0.16 16.52 33.15
C LEU A 1273 0.85 16.68 34.54
N PRO A 1274 0.14 16.40 35.66
CA PRO A 1274 0.68 16.52 37.01
C PRO A 1274 1.62 15.36 37.39
#